data_AF-A0A0A2JU85-F1
#
_entry.id   AF-A0A0A2JU85-F1
#
_cell.length_a   1.000
_cell.length_b   1.000
_cell.length_c   1.000
_cell.angle_alpha   90.00
_cell.angle_beta   90.00
_cell.angle_gamma   90.00
#
_symmetry.space_group_name_H-M   'P 1'
#
loop_
_entity.id
_entity.type
_entity.pdbx_description
1 polymer ?
#
loop_
_entity_poly.entity_id
_entity_poly.type
_entity_poly.pdbx_seq_one_letter_code
_entity_poly.pdbx_strand_id
1 'polypeptide(L)'
;MAMTLFQYFAVVAALTFVSTATTPNNNDGTFTNPSAQVRPFFRYWLPDAGVDPAVVASDIRSAAEVGAGGIEFLAYYGYGGEIGGTPPGSDWVTYGFGSASFQHILQVALEAAKENSMLVDIALGPNQGQGVPASSDDEGIQWDLVPFVQRVSVNQTTERIPGWGEGQLVACVVASADRKTNVSMVGGPGSLSATPSQDSYIRLVLDERSLQDMTQNVSSDGILTIPSRLSSHELYLFSFYQKRTLHKALEVKSNRTDTILANGSFVVDHFSKEGARTVINYWNDHIFTEDIRQLLVDVGNYGWEDSMEFQSNISWTPKLPDAFYHKFGYNLGKFLPLVMFGQNNIMAQPGNPGLVKAIFKNSETTNKYINDYRSALADGYGSYLTTLREWLNQDLGLQYSTQVSYNLPLDALTNIPLVDAPECESLQWKSNIDGYRQFAGAAYLAGKKVVSNEMGAVQSRAYSLTIPELLQSVNKAFAGGVNRVVLHGQPYSGDYYGTTWPGSTPFQYVFADMYSPKQPSWMHGFNEAMGYISRAQFILQQGIPKFDVAFINKDSATDPNWATKYGRDDLLDAGRQYLQLYTTPSLTNIPPGYIYTYLSPDNLELPEASVHDGVFASQGPGIKTIIVTQDANITVSAIHRLKDYAAKGLPVILSGGSAQYYPTSSDGGVEAFRAGLQELADLRVVRTIRSADIAKTLASHGISPRIRVQTNGTWHTTWREEKEFQVDYAFIFCDGGGAQGKIRVTTDKFPYLLNAWTGERQPLVQYKRRAGDVVIPLTLKANQTTILAFSAQPWDDIYTPSIHIEAAPSSVLGYHVDHKGGVVAQLAHTINETAHEFLLSDNSTRTVPSTSAVQCPFQIRNWTLTAERWEAPENMQNASTIASIRNTTHHIPSLLSWTEIPDLVNASGIGYYSSQFAWHHDYQNQIGAYITFSRILHAVQVFVNGEKIAPIDPTAGTADIGAYLRDGENELLVVVPTTMWNYLRSIFPKITESGAPPLLSRLAALIGLPDIVPNGLTTFSHNTVETIPKGTWQEKFHAFFRWMCTPLGACITVYGLNVVAWGGMLFLLMCNAAPAMCHPSCDSLDSSRRIWIEIDSQILNALFCVTGFGLAPWRIRDLYQWTFWRLGWSEGSRRKGLDRLAQIHKNWFLKSQQPSVLPIKAPSHDPETEQTTPTPLWKMDIVVWGNILNTVFQICLAVCMWAWNRFERPSWTTGLFVGLACVVAGVPGILMWLEKKRLKKASEHPGALLLIPRATQPILSGGVGGEYTSVKLES
;
A
#
# COMPACT_ATOMS: atom_id res chain seq x y z
N MET A 1 -6.45 25.67 76.89
CA MET A 1 -6.53 24.23 77.16
C MET A 1 -5.61 23.56 76.15
N ALA A 2 -4.61 22.84 76.64
CA ALA A 2 -3.52 22.32 75.83
C ALA A 2 -4.01 21.21 74.88
N MET A 3 -3.65 21.32 73.60
CA MET A 3 -3.58 20.18 72.70
C MET A 3 -2.18 20.15 72.09
N THR A 4 -1.59 18.98 72.19
CA THR A 4 -0.16 18.69 72.31
C THR A 4 0.55 18.52 70.97
N LEU A 5 1.88 18.71 70.99
CA LEU A 5 2.88 18.59 69.91
C LEU A 5 2.76 17.35 68.97
N PHE A 6 1.95 16.36 69.31
CA PHE A 6 1.73 15.15 68.51
C PHE A 6 0.88 15.37 67.26
N GLN A 7 0.00 16.39 67.24
CA GLN A 7 -0.81 16.71 66.05
C GLN A 7 -0.04 17.50 64.99
N TYR A 8 1.03 18.23 65.36
CA TYR A 8 1.86 18.95 64.39
C TYR A 8 2.80 18.01 63.62
N PHE A 9 3.29 16.94 64.24
CA PHE A 9 4.11 15.95 63.55
C PHE A 9 3.31 15.02 62.63
N ALA A 10 2.03 14.76 62.91
CA ALA A 10 1.16 13.99 62.02
C ALA A 10 0.79 14.77 60.74
N VAL A 11 0.61 16.09 60.83
CA VAL A 11 0.29 16.93 59.66
C VAL A 11 1.53 17.22 58.81
N VAL A 12 2.71 17.36 59.42
CA VAL A 12 3.96 17.54 58.65
C VAL A 12 4.43 16.23 58.01
N ALA A 13 4.23 15.06 58.65
CA ALA A 13 4.50 13.76 58.02
C ALA A 13 3.50 13.41 56.89
N ALA A 14 2.24 13.87 56.99
CA ALA A 14 1.25 13.72 55.92
C ALA A 14 1.48 14.69 54.74
N LEU A 15 2.21 15.79 54.95
CA LEU A 15 2.57 16.76 53.90
C LEU A 15 3.96 16.51 53.27
N THR A 16 4.72 15.51 53.75
CA THR A 16 5.98 15.07 53.12
C THR A 16 5.88 13.73 52.38
N PHE A 17 4.67 13.16 52.23
CA PHE A 17 4.40 11.98 51.39
C PHE A 17 3.36 12.22 50.28
N VAL A 18 3.03 13.48 49.99
CA VAL A 18 2.22 13.84 48.82
C VAL A 18 2.92 14.97 48.06
N SER A 19 4.04 14.61 47.44
CA SER A 19 4.61 15.32 46.30
C SER A 19 5.25 14.29 45.36
N THR A 20 4.47 13.28 44.98
CA THR A 20 4.63 12.72 43.64
C THR A 20 3.83 13.63 42.74
N ALA A 21 4.54 14.43 41.94
CA ALA A 21 3.96 15.05 40.76
C ALA A 21 3.08 14.00 40.07
N THR A 22 1.81 14.30 39.86
CA THR A 22 0.97 13.56 38.93
C THR A 22 1.60 13.73 37.55
N THR A 23 2.53 12.83 37.21
CA THR A 23 2.83 12.45 35.84
C THR A 23 1.52 12.10 35.16
N PRO A 24 1.27 12.51 33.91
CA PRO A 24 0.18 11.93 33.14
C PRO A 24 0.33 10.41 33.23
N ASN A 25 -0.68 9.69 33.69
CA ASN A 25 -0.66 8.21 33.67
C ASN A 25 -0.37 7.81 32.22
N ASN A 26 0.86 7.35 31.95
CA ASN A 26 1.25 6.95 30.61
C ASN A 26 0.61 5.59 30.32
N ASN A 27 -0.65 5.62 29.90
CA ASN A 27 -1.46 4.45 29.57
C ASN A 27 -0.91 3.67 28.35
N ASP A 28 0.11 4.19 27.65
CA ASP A 28 0.72 3.57 26.46
C ASP A 28 1.70 2.42 26.81
N GLY A 29 2.07 2.26 28.08
CA GLY A 29 3.03 1.26 28.53
C GLY A 29 4.49 1.67 28.29
N THR A 30 5.34 0.71 27.90
CA THR A 30 6.77 0.96 27.63
C THR A 30 7.15 0.48 26.24
N PHE A 31 8.29 0.93 25.70
CA PHE A 31 8.78 0.42 24.41
C PHE A 31 8.97 -1.10 24.42
N THR A 32 9.47 -1.68 25.51
CA THR A 32 9.70 -3.13 25.60
C THR A 32 8.38 -3.91 25.69
N ASN A 33 7.41 -3.38 26.45
CA ASN A 33 6.08 -3.94 26.60
C ASN A 33 5.00 -2.85 26.41
N PRO A 34 4.60 -2.54 25.16
CA PRO A 34 3.52 -1.62 24.87
C PRO A 34 2.20 -2.14 25.45
N SER A 35 1.35 -1.24 25.94
CA SER A 35 0.03 -1.59 26.47
C SER A 35 -0.96 -1.96 25.37
N ALA A 36 -2.13 -2.47 25.77
CA ALA A 36 -3.26 -2.73 24.88
C ALA A 36 -3.64 -1.50 24.05
N GLN A 37 -3.55 -0.30 24.65
CA GLN A 37 -3.81 0.97 23.99
C GLN A 37 -2.89 1.23 22.80
N VAL A 38 -1.76 0.55 22.65
CA VAL A 38 -0.80 0.80 21.56
C VAL A 38 -0.66 -0.38 20.60
N ARG A 39 -0.94 -1.59 21.05
CA ARG A 39 -0.81 -2.81 20.25
C ARG A 39 -1.79 -2.84 19.05
N PRO A 40 -1.49 -3.59 17.97
CA PRO A 40 -2.40 -3.76 16.85
C PRO A 40 -3.65 -4.55 17.25
N PHE A 41 -4.75 -4.33 16.53
CA PHE A 41 -6.04 -4.98 16.76
C PHE A 41 -6.34 -5.98 15.63
N PHE A 42 -7.28 -6.88 15.86
CA PHE A 42 -7.92 -7.65 14.78
C PHE A 42 -9.34 -7.13 14.55
N ARG A 43 -9.75 -6.96 13.29
CA ARG A 43 -11.18 -6.93 12.97
C ARG A 43 -11.75 -8.34 13.18
N TYR A 44 -12.61 -8.50 14.16
CA TYR A 44 -13.18 -9.79 14.55
C TYR A 44 -14.50 -10.02 13.83
N TRP A 45 -14.54 -10.99 12.92
CA TRP A 45 -15.71 -11.28 12.09
C TRP A 45 -16.61 -12.31 12.78
N LEU A 46 -17.66 -11.81 13.42
CA LEU A 46 -18.72 -12.63 13.99
C LEU A 46 -19.79 -12.91 12.92
N PRO A 47 -20.04 -14.16 12.49
CA PRO A 47 -21.00 -14.44 11.41
C PRO A 47 -22.46 -14.13 11.79
N ASP A 48 -22.87 -14.49 13.00
CA ASP A 48 -24.07 -13.99 13.69
C ASP A 48 -24.00 -14.35 15.19
N ALA A 49 -25.03 -13.98 15.96
CA ALA A 49 -25.10 -14.28 17.40
C ALA A 49 -25.59 -15.70 17.73
N GLY A 50 -25.74 -16.59 16.74
CA GLY A 50 -26.11 -17.99 16.92
C GLY A 50 -24.91 -18.91 17.17
N VAL A 51 -23.71 -18.35 17.23
CA VAL A 51 -22.45 -19.07 17.49
C VAL A 51 -22.27 -19.45 18.96
N ASP A 52 -21.27 -20.29 19.23
CA ASP A 52 -20.92 -20.70 20.60
C ASP A 52 -20.18 -19.56 21.34
N PRO A 53 -20.72 -19.02 22.45
CA PRO A 53 -20.05 -17.99 23.24
C PRO A 53 -18.68 -18.41 23.79
N ALA A 54 -18.49 -19.69 24.10
CA ALA A 54 -17.21 -20.18 24.63
C ALA A 54 -16.09 -20.08 23.58
N VAL A 55 -16.42 -20.26 22.30
CA VAL A 55 -15.47 -20.10 21.20
C VAL A 55 -15.16 -18.62 20.97
N VAL A 56 -16.14 -17.72 21.06
CA VAL A 56 -15.89 -16.26 21.02
C VAL A 56 -14.90 -15.84 22.12
N ALA A 57 -15.13 -16.26 23.36
CA ALA A 57 -14.22 -15.98 24.46
C ALA A 57 -12.81 -16.59 24.24
N SER A 58 -12.74 -17.79 23.66
CA SER A 58 -11.48 -18.45 23.33
C SER A 58 -10.71 -17.74 22.21
N ASP A 59 -11.41 -17.25 21.18
CA ASP A 59 -10.83 -16.49 20.08
C ASP A 59 -10.18 -15.20 20.58
N ILE A 60 -10.86 -14.49 21.49
CA ILE A 60 -10.37 -13.25 22.11
C ILE A 60 -9.15 -13.53 22.99
N ARG A 61 -9.20 -14.58 23.82
CA ARG A 61 -8.03 -15.02 24.59
C ARG A 61 -6.84 -15.33 23.68
N SER A 62 -7.07 -16.08 22.61
CA SER A 62 -6.03 -16.43 21.64
C SER A 62 -5.45 -15.19 20.93
N ALA A 63 -6.27 -14.17 20.66
CA ALA A 63 -5.80 -12.89 20.14
C ALA A 63 -4.87 -12.18 21.14
N ALA A 64 -5.20 -12.20 22.44
CA ALA A 64 -4.34 -11.66 23.49
C ALA A 64 -2.99 -12.39 23.55
N GLU A 65 -3.01 -13.72 23.49
CA GLU A 65 -1.82 -14.58 23.55
C GLU A 65 -0.83 -14.32 22.42
N VAL A 66 -1.33 -14.00 21.22
CA VAL A 66 -0.48 -13.63 20.07
C VAL A 66 0.00 -12.17 20.12
N GLY A 67 -0.48 -11.38 21.07
CA GLY A 67 -0.01 -10.02 21.34
C GLY A 67 -0.91 -8.90 20.80
N ALA A 68 -2.18 -9.18 20.46
CA ALA A 68 -3.13 -8.13 20.11
C ALA A 68 -3.41 -7.19 21.30
N GLY A 69 -3.72 -5.94 21.00
CA GLY A 69 -4.20 -4.96 21.99
C GLY A 69 -5.70 -4.98 22.18
N GLY A 70 -6.43 -5.44 21.17
CA GLY A 70 -7.86 -5.40 21.16
C GLY A 70 -8.43 -6.08 19.93
N ILE A 71 -9.76 -6.05 19.86
CA ILE A 71 -10.52 -6.44 18.69
C ILE A 71 -11.43 -5.29 18.26
N GLU A 72 -11.72 -5.22 16.97
CA GLU A 72 -12.85 -4.47 16.44
C GLU A 72 -13.98 -5.47 16.20
N PHE A 73 -14.95 -5.48 17.11
CA PHE A 73 -16.01 -6.49 17.18
C PHE A 73 -17.10 -6.19 16.14
N LEU A 74 -17.12 -6.99 15.09
CA LEU A 74 -17.96 -6.77 13.91
C LEU A 74 -18.95 -7.91 13.69
N ALA A 75 -20.24 -7.59 13.70
CA ALA A 75 -21.29 -8.53 13.30
C ALA A 75 -21.40 -8.59 11.76
N TYR A 76 -20.77 -9.58 11.16
CA TYR A 76 -20.64 -9.81 9.72
C TYR A 76 -21.67 -10.82 9.20
N TYR A 77 -22.83 -10.32 8.77
CA TYR A 77 -23.93 -11.13 8.24
C TYR A 77 -23.78 -11.43 6.74
N GLY A 78 -22.55 -11.65 6.26
CA GLY A 78 -22.27 -11.95 4.85
C GLY A 78 -22.78 -10.89 3.86
N TYR A 79 -22.77 -9.60 4.25
CA TYR A 79 -23.38 -8.50 3.47
C TYR A 79 -24.89 -8.73 3.21
N GLY A 80 -25.65 -9.18 4.22
CA GLY A 80 -27.06 -9.51 4.05
C GLY A 80 -27.30 -10.71 3.12
N GLY A 81 -26.27 -11.56 2.96
CA GLY A 81 -26.29 -12.70 2.06
C GLY A 81 -25.98 -12.34 0.60
N GLU A 82 -25.65 -11.08 0.28
CA GLU A 82 -25.17 -10.69 -1.05
C GLU A 82 -23.87 -11.42 -1.40
N ILE A 83 -22.99 -11.61 -0.41
CA ILE A 83 -21.71 -12.32 -0.57
C ILE A 83 -21.82 -13.73 0.02
N GLY A 84 -22.06 -14.71 -0.85
CA GLY A 84 -22.07 -16.14 -0.48
C GLY A 84 -23.45 -16.75 -0.24
N GLY A 85 -24.51 -15.93 -0.18
CA GLY A 85 -25.87 -16.38 0.11
C GLY A 85 -26.18 -16.39 1.61
N THR A 86 -27.47 -16.47 1.94
CA THR A 86 -27.93 -16.65 3.32
C THR A 86 -27.62 -18.08 3.78
N PRO A 87 -26.91 -18.28 4.91
CA PRO A 87 -26.65 -19.61 5.44
C PRO A 87 -27.97 -20.39 5.66
N PRO A 88 -28.04 -21.69 5.31
CA PRO A 88 -29.29 -22.45 5.29
C PRO A 88 -29.98 -22.65 6.65
N GLY A 89 -29.34 -22.26 7.75
CA GLY A 89 -29.88 -22.33 9.11
C GLY A 89 -29.88 -21.01 9.87
N SER A 90 -29.48 -19.90 9.25
CA SER A 90 -29.40 -18.61 9.95
C SER A 90 -30.79 -17.98 10.14
N ASP A 91 -31.08 -17.52 11.35
CA ASP A 91 -32.26 -16.70 11.68
C ASP A 91 -31.79 -15.34 12.21
N TRP A 92 -31.67 -14.36 11.32
CA TRP A 92 -31.22 -13.01 11.68
C TRP A 92 -32.30 -12.15 12.34
N VAL A 93 -33.52 -12.66 12.57
CA VAL A 93 -34.45 -12.01 13.51
C VAL A 93 -34.09 -12.40 14.94
N THR A 94 -33.67 -13.65 15.16
CA THR A 94 -33.30 -14.17 16.48
C THR A 94 -31.84 -13.84 16.84
N TYR A 95 -30.92 -13.95 15.89
CA TYR A 95 -29.47 -13.75 16.07
C TYR A 95 -28.93 -12.46 15.43
N GLY A 96 -29.82 -11.56 15.02
CA GLY A 96 -29.48 -10.29 14.39
C GLY A 96 -28.96 -9.23 15.36
N PHE A 97 -28.37 -8.18 14.79
CA PHE A 97 -27.79 -7.06 15.52
C PHE A 97 -28.85 -6.35 16.38
N GLY A 98 -28.66 -6.33 17.70
CA GLY A 98 -29.64 -5.81 18.67
C GLY A 98 -30.67 -6.81 19.18
N SER A 99 -30.56 -8.09 18.82
CA SER A 99 -31.32 -9.14 19.50
C SER A 99 -30.76 -9.44 20.89
N ALA A 100 -31.55 -10.12 21.74
CA ALA A 100 -31.08 -10.60 23.04
C ALA A 100 -29.88 -11.55 22.93
N SER A 101 -29.81 -12.37 21.86
CA SER A 101 -28.65 -13.22 21.60
C SER A 101 -27.42 -12.39 21.24
N PHE A 102 -27.58 -11.32 20.46
CA PHE A 102 -26.46 -10.41 20.16
C PHE A 102 -25.97 -9.70 21.42
N GLN A 103 -26.86 -9.20 22.27
CA GLN A 103 -26.48 -8.61 23.57
C GLN A 103 -25.66 -9.59 24.41
N HIS A 104 -26.09 -10.87 24.48
CA HIS A 104 -25.35 -11.89 25.22
C HIS A 104 -23.95 -12.14 24.65
N ILE A 105 -23.82 -12.29 23.33
CA ILE A 105 -22.51 -12.51 22.69
C ILE A 105 -21.60 -11.28 22.82
N LEU A 106 -22.14 -10.07 22.70
CA LEU A 106 -21.39 -8.82 22.92
C LEU A 106 -20.88 -8.75 24.38
N GLN A 107 -21.74 -9.08 25.35
CA GLN A 107 -21.33 -9.15 26.75
C GLN A 107 -20.19 -10.15 26.97
N VAL A 108 -20.30 -11.36 26.42
CA VAL A 108 -19.24 -12.38 26.48
C VAL A 108 -17.93 -11.88 25.86
N ALA A 109 -18.01 -11.18 24.72
CA ALA A 109 -16.83 -10.62 24.07
C ALA A 109 -16.14 -9.55 24.94
N LEU A 110 -16.92 -8.66 25.56
CA LEU A 110 -16.40 -7.62 26.45
C LEU A 110 -15.82 -8.21 27.75
N GLU A 111 -16.48 -9.20 28.34
CA GLU A 111 -15.98 -9.93 29.52
C GLU A 111 -14.66 -10.64 29.20
N ALA A 112 -14.58 -11.35 28.07
CA ALA A 112 -13.35 -11.99 27.63
C ALA A 112 -12.23 -10.99 27.37
N ALA A 113 -12.53 -9.82 26.79
CA ALA A 113 -11.55 -8.76 26.60
C ALA A 113 -11.02 -8.24 27.95
N LYS A 114 -11.92 -8.02 28.91
CA LYS A 114 -11.57 -7.58 30.27
C LYS A 114 -10.66 -8.59 30.99
N GLU A 115 -11.00 -9.87 30.93
CA GLU A 115 -10.20 -10.95 31.51
C GLU A 115 -8.79 -11.04 30.93
N ASN A 116 -8.63 -10.66 29.66
CA ASN A 116 -7.36 -10.73 28.93
C ASN A 116 -6.65 -9.37 28.78
N SER A 117 -7.12 -8.33 29.48
CA SER A 117 -6.56 -6.97 29.39
C SER A 117 -6.49 -6.42 27.96
N MET A 118 -7.51 -6.74 27.16
CA MET A 118 -7.70 -6.24 25.80
C MET A 118 -8.76 -5.14 25.75
N LEU A 119 -8.72 -4.36 24.68
CA LEU A 119 -9.72 -3.34 24.37
C LEU A 119 -10.69 -3.83 23.29
N VAL A 120 -11.86 -3.20 23.22
CA VAL A 120 -12.88 -3.50 22.20
C VAL A 120 -13.32 -2.22 21.50
N ASP A 121 -13.17 -2.22 20.18
CA ASP A 121 -13.85 -1.28 19.31
C ASP A 121 -15.19 -1.91 18.87
N ILE A 122 -16.27 -1.16 18.91
CA ILE A 122 -17.63 -1.66 18.64
C ILE A 122 -18.16 -1.09 17.32
N ALA A 123 -18.56 -1.96 16.40
CA ALA A 123 -19.23 -1.53 15.18
C ALA A 123 -20.63 -0.98 15.50
N LEU A 124 -20.96 0.23 15.03
CA LEU A 124 -22.23 0.91 15.33
C LEU A 124 -23.47 0.30 14.64
N GLY A 125 -23.26 -0.65 13.74
CA GLY A 125 -24.29 -1.41 13.04
C GLY A 125 -23.71 -2.71 12.47
N PRO A 126 -24.54 -3.60 11.88
CA PRO A 126 -24.06 -4.80 11.22
C PRO A 126 -23.25 -4.47 9.94
N ASN A 127 -22.45 -5.45 9.49
CA ASN A 127 -21.60 -5.36 8.30
C ASN A 127 -20.68 -4.13 8.35
N GLN A 128 -20.97 -3.05 7.62
CA GLN A 128 -20.13 -1.84 7.56
C GLN A 128 -20.44 -0.83 8.69
N GLY A 129 -21.48 -1.06 9.49
CA GLY A 129 -21.93 -0.10 10.51
C GLY A 129 -22.86 1.01 10.00
N GLN A 130 -23.18 1.04 8.71
CA GLN A 130 -23.93 2.13 8.04
C GLN A 130 -25.45 2.15 8.33
N GLY A 131 -25.97 1.30 9.21
CA GLY A 131 -27.41 1.16 9.36
C GLY A 131 -27.82 0.38 10.59
N VAL A 132 -29.11 0.51 10.93
CA VAL A 132 -29.72 -0.20 12.06
C VAL A 132 -31.15 -0.61 11.71
N PRO A 133 -31.73 -1.60 12.40
CA PRO A 133 -33.16 -1.87 12.30
C PRO A 133 -33.98 -0.66 12.70
N ALA A 134 -34.82 -0.20 11.76
CA ALA A 134 -35.61 1.01 11.90
C ALA A 134 -36.97 0.84 11.22
N SER A 135 -37.89 1.77 11.49
CA SER A 135 -39.16 1.83 10.78
C SER A 135 -38.93 2.37 9.37
N SER A 136 -39.70 1.89 8.39
CA SER A 136 -39.59 2.36 7.00
C SER A 136 -40.04 3.82 6.81
N ASP A 137 -40.71 4.39 7.81
CA ASP A 137 -41.14 5.78 7.86
C ASP A 137 -40.31 6.67 8.81
N ASP A 138 -39.20 6.18 9.35
CA ASP A 138 -38.26 6.98 10.15
C ASP A 138 -37.62 8.08 9.27
N GLU A 139 -37.51 9.30 9.79
CA GLU A 139 -36.92 10.44 9.07
C GLU A 139 -35.40 10.32 8.92
N GLY A 140 -34.74 9.59 9.82
CA GLY A 140 -33.29 9.39 9.84
C GLY A 140 -32.79 8.23 8.96
N ILE A 141 -33.65 7.50 8.26
CA ILE A 141 -33.17 6.55 7.23
C ILE A 141 -32.79 7.28 5.94
N GLN A 142 -31.91 6.65 5.16
CA GLN A 142 -31.28 7.24 3.98
C GLN A 142 -32.30 7.80 2.96
N TRP A 143 -32.01 8.99 2.45
CA TRP A 143 -32.77 9.65 1.39
C TRP A 143 -32.06 9.58 0.04
N ASP A 144 -32.86 9.57 -1.03
CA ASP A 144 -32.40 9.65 -2.42
C ASP A 144 -33.03 10.85 -3.10
N LEU A 145 -32.32 11.40 -4.10
CA LEU A 145 -32.87 12.33 -5.05
C LEU A 145 -32.89 11.69 -6.44
N VAL A 146 -34.09 11.39 -6.92
CA VAL A 146 -34.31 10.67 -8.18
C VAL A 146 -34.53 11.65 -9.33
N PRO A 147 -33.64 11.68 -10.33
CA PRO A 147 -33.77 12.57 -11.48
C PRO A 147 -34.57 11.94 -12.62
N PHE A 148 -35.38 12.74 -13.29
CA PHE A 148 -36.02 12.40 -14.56
C PHE A 148 -35.77 13.49 -15.60
N VAL A 149 -35.62 13.08 -16.86
CA VAL A 149 -35.34 13.99 -17.97
C VAL A 149 -36.22 13.65 -19.15
N GLN A 150 -36.92 14.65 -19.69
CA GLN A 150 -37.76 14.53 -20.88
C GLN A 150 -37.45 15.67 -21.86
N ARG A 151 -37.37 15.33 -23.15
CA ARG A 151 -37.34 16.34 -24.21
C ARG A 151 -38.77 16.80 -24.48
N VAL A 152 -39.00 18.11 -24.52
CA VAL A 152 -40.30 18.70 -24.80
C VAL A 152 -40.36 19.22 -26.24
N SER A 153 -41.50 19.02 -26.92
CA SER A 153 -41.72 19.58 -28.25
C SER A 153 -42.16 21.04 -28.16
N VAL A 154 -41.65 21.90 -29.04
CA VAL A 154 -41.88 23.36 -29.07
C VAL A 154 -43.38 23.76 -29.11
N ASN A 155 -44.27 22.84 -29.50
CA ASN A 155 -45.71 23.08 -29.65
C ASN A 155 -46.58 22.48 -28.53
N GLN A 156 -45.99 21.85 -27.50
CA GLN A 156 -46.73 21.33 -26.35
C GLN A 156 -46.73 22.37 -25.22
N THR A 157 -47.91 22.88 -24.88
CA THR A 157 -48.10 23.93 -23.86
C THR A 157 -48.34 23.37 -22.46
N THR A 158 -48.76 22.11 -22.36
CA THR A 158 -49.11 21.45 -21.11
C THR A 158 -48.59 20.01 -21.15
N GLU A 159 -47.72 19.65 -20.20
CA GLU A 159 -47.26 18.26 -20.03
C GLU A 159 -47.35 17.84 -18.56
N ARG A 160 -47.67 16.57 -18.32
CA ARG A 160 -47.40 15.97 -17.01
C ARG A 160 -45.90 15.81 -16.88
N ILE A 161 -45.33 16.33 -15.79
CA ILE A 161 -43.89 16.29 -15.58
C ILE A 161 -43.42 14.83 -15.44
N PRO A 162 -42.20 14.48 -15.92
CA PRO A 162 -41.74 13.12 -15.87
C PRO A 162 -41.57 12.65 -14.41
N GLY A 163 -41.72 11.34 -14.17
CA GLY A 163 -41.62 10.77 -12.82
C GLY A 163 -42.73 11.19 -11.83
N TRP A 164 -43.82 11.82 -12.27
CA TRP A 164 -44.90 12.21 -11.37
C TRP A 164 -45.45 11.02 -10.56
N GLY A 165 -45.47 11.16 -9.23
CA GLY A 165 -45.89 10.12 -8.29
C GLY A 165 -44.75 9.29 -7.69
N GLU A 166 -43.50 9.50 -8.12
CA GLU A 166 -42.34 8.75 -7.60
C GLU A 166 -41.90 9.15 -6.20
N GLY A 167 -42.24 10.36 -5.75
CA GLY A 167 -41.86 10.90 -4.44
C GLY A 167 -42.30 12.34 -4.26
N GLN A 168 -41.71 13.05 -3.31
CA GLN A 168 -41.97 14.48 -3.11
C GLN A 168 -41.17 15.29 -4.12
N LEU A 169 -41.85 16.14 -4.91
CA LEU A 169 -41.19 17.01 -5.88
C LEU A 169 -40.28 18.03 -5.17
N VAL A 170 -38.99 17.97 -5.47
CA VAL A 170 -37.96 18.93 -4.97
C VAL A 170 -37.77 20.06 -5.95
N ALA A 171 -37.61 19.72 -7.24
CA ALA A 171 -37.46 20.72 -8.28
C ALA A 171 -38.01 20.25 -9.63
N CYS A 172 -38.55 21.19 -10.39
CA CYS A 172 -38.89 21.04 -11.80
C CYS A 172 -38.18 22.13 -12.59
N VAL A 173 -37.22 21.77 -13.43
CA VAL A 173 -36.32 22.70 -14.11
C VAL A 173 -36.48 22.57 -15.62
N VAL A 174 -36.56 23.70 -16.32
CA VAL A 174 -36.56 23.76 -17.78
C VAL A 174 -35.27 24.39 -18.26
N ALA A 175 -34.67 23.82 -19.31
CA ALA A 175 -33.51 24.40 -19.99
C ALA A 175 -33.51 24.06 -21.48
N SER A 176 -32.98 24.93 -22.32
CA SER A 176 -32.59 24.56 -23.67
C SER A 176 -31.20 23.92 -23.67
N ALA A 177 -31.00 22.94 -24.56
CA ALA A 177 -29.69 22.35 -24.81
C ALA A 177 -29.13 22.79 -26.17
N ASP A 178 -27.89 23.26 -26.17
CA ASP A 178 -27.14 23.62 -27.38
C ASP A 178 -26.63 22.38 -28.11
N ARG A 179 -26.34 21.31 -27.35
CA ARG A 179 -25.75 20.08 -27.87
C ARG A 179 -26.16 18.88 -27.04
N LYS A 180 -26.56 17.82 -27.74
CA LYS A 180 -26.73 16.46 -27.21
C LYS A 180 -25.66 15.54 -27.81
N THR A 181 -25.07 14.66 -27.00
CA THR A 181 -24.13 13.64 -27.49
C THR A 181 -24.32 12.36 -26.69
N ASN A 182 -24.36 11.21 -27.36
CA ASN A 182 -24.35 9.92 -26.67
C ASN A 182 -22.90 9.50 -26.43
N VAL A 183 -22.56 9.14 -25.20
CA VAL A 183 -21.19 8.77 -24.81
C VAL A 183 -21.20 7.32 -24.34
N SER A 184 -20.48 6.46 -25.06
CA SER A 184 -20.27 5.07 -24.64
C SER A 184 -19.37 5.02 -23.40
N MET A 185 -19.72 4.15 -22.46
CA MET A 185 -18.92 3.82 -21.31
C MET A 185 -18.17 2.51 -21.58
N VAL A 186 -16.91 2.46 -21.14
CA VAL A 186 -16.18 1.19 -21.07
C VAL A 186 -16.58 0.58 -19.73
N GLY A 187 -17.18 -0.61 -19.74
CA GLY A 187 -17.50 -1.33 -18.52
C GLY A 187 -16.28 -1.40 -17.62
N GLY A 188 -16.37 -0.81 -16.42
CA GLY A 188 -15.33 -0.94 -15.40
C GLY A 188 -15.33 -2.36 -14.83
N PRO A 189 -14.23 -2.82 -14.21
CA PRO A 189 -14.27 -4.05 -13.42
C PRO A 189 -15.39 -3.90 -12.38
N GLY A 190 -16.31 -4.86 -12.37
CA GLY A 190 -17.54 -4.80 -11.60
C GLY A 190 -17.27 -4.59 -10.12
N SER A 191 -18.03 -3.66 -9.52
CA SER A 191 -18.30 -3.67 -8.09
C SER A 191 -18.78 -5.06 -7.67
N LEU A 192 -18.55 -5.48 -6.42
CA LEU A 192 -19.14 -6.70 -5.87
C LEU A 192 -20.69 -6.66 -5.89
N SER A 193 -21.26 -5.48 -6.16
CA SER A 193 -22.69 -5.27 -6.33
C SER A 193 -23.25 -5.92 -7.61
N ALA A 194 -24.44 -6.53 -7.47
CA ALA A 194 -25.18 -7.19 -8.53
C ALA A 194 -25.81 -6.26 -9.58
N THR A 195 -25.62 -4.93 -9.51
CA THR A 195 -26.25 -3.99 -10.45
C THR A 195 -25.55 -4.03 -11.81
N PRO A 196 -26.28 -4.27 -12.93
CA PRO A 196 -25.71 -4.17 -14.27
C PRO A 196 -25.06 -2.81 -14.50
N SER A 197 -23.93 -2.76 -15.19
CA SER A 197 -23.28 -1.50 -15.56
C SER A 197 -24.03 -0.82 -16.72
N GLN A 198 -24.02 0.51 -16.73
CA GLN A 198 -24.50 1.33 -17.83
C GLN A 198 -23.52 1.26 -19.02
N ASP A 199 -24.06 1.02 -20.22
CA ASP A 199 -23.27 0.99 -21.46
C ASP A 199 -22.99 2.38 -22.05
N SER A 200 -23.85 3.37 -21.72
CA SER A 200 -23.74 4.73 -22.24
C SER A 200 -24.53 5.73 -21.40
N TYR A 201 -24.22 7.02 -21.57
CA TYR A 201 -24.99 8.13 -21.00
C TYR A 201 -25.16 9.26 -22.02
N ILE A 202 -26.20 10.08 -21.81
CA ILE A 202 -26.45 11.27 -22.63
C ILE A 202 -25.71 12.47 -22.03
N ARG A 203 -24.81 13.09 -22.78
CA ARG A 203 -24.22 14.38 -22.42
C ARG A 203 -25.04 15.53 -23.02
N LEU A 204 -25.55 16.42 -22.17
CA LEU A 204 -26.27 17.64 -22.55
C LEU A 204 -25.43 18.88 -22.21
N VAL A 205 -25.23 19.75 -23.18
CA VAL A 205 -24.68 21.10 -22.96
C VAL A 205 -25.87 22.05 -22.88
N LEU A 206 -26.19 22.52 -21.67
CA LEU A 206 -27.31 23.42 -21.42
C LEU A 206 -26.91 24.89 -21.66
N ASP A 207 -27.86 25.71 -22.11
CA ASP A 207 -27.73 27.17 -22.06
C ASP A 207 -28.05 27.66 -20.65
N GLU A 208 -27.04 28.23 -19.99
CA GLU A 208 -27.14 28.76 -18.62
C GLU A 208 -28.28 29.79 -18.48
N ARG A 209 -28.51 30.63 -19.50
CA ARG A 209 -29.53 31.69 -19.44
C ARG A 209 -30.95 31.16 -19.56
N SER A 210 -31.11 30.00 -20.19
CA SER A 210 -32.40 29.35 -20.40
C SER A 210 -32.90 28.62 -19.14
N LEU A 211 -32.02 28.34 -18.18
CA LEU A 211 -32.32 27.54 -17.00
C LEU A 211 -33.34 28.26 -16.12
N GLN A 212 -34.50 27.63 -15.90
CA GLN A 212 -35.60 28.17 -15.10
C GLN A 212 -36.15 27.11 -14.16
N ASP A 213 -36.29 27.48 -12.89
CA ASP A 213 -36.99 26.69 -11.88
C ASP A 213 -38.50 26.96 -11.99
N MET A 214 -39.25 25.95 -12.39
CA MET A 214 -40.69 25.96 -12.64
C MET A 214 -41.45 25.17 -11.57
N THR A 215 -40.81 24.83 -10.45
CA THR A 215 -41.39 23.95 -9.42
C THR A 215 -42.73 24.47 -8.90
N GLN A 216 -42.83 25.79 -8.66
CA GLN A 216 -44.06 26.44 -8.19
C GLN A 216 -45.16 26.54 -9.27
N ASN A 217 -44.83 26.26 -10.53
CA ASN A 217 -45.78 26.27 -11.66
C ASN A 217 -46.37 24.89 -11.94
N VAL A 218 -45.95 23.84 -11.21
CA VAL A 218 -46.50 22.50 -11.32
C VAL A 218 -47.78 22.42 -10.49
N SER A 219 -48.89 22.00 -11.11
CA SER A 219 -50.16 21.81 -10.40
C SER A 219 -50.11 20.64 -9.42
N SER A 220 -51.10 20.54 -8.54
CA SER A 220 -51.29 19.38 -7.64
C SER A 220 -51.47 18.04 -8.37
N ASP A 221 -51.81 18.05 -9.66
CA ASP A 221 -51.97 16.86 -10.52
C ASP A 221 -50.72 16.55 -11.36
N GLY A 222 -49.62 17.26 -11.10
CA GLY A 222 -48.33 17.10 -11.78
C GLY A 222 -48.26 17.74 -13.15
N ILE A 223 -49.14 18.70 -13.45
CA ILE A 223 -49.23 19.32 -14.77
C ILE A 223 -48.44 20.64 -14.76
N LEU A 224 -47.50 20.77 -15.70
CA LEU A 224 -46.77 22.00 -15.95
C LEU A 224 -47.29 22.68 -17.22
N THR A 225 -47.64 23.97 -17.11
CA THR A 225 -47.91 24.81 -18.28
C THR A 225 -46.65 25.57 -18.67
N ILE A 226 -46.11 25.30 -19.86
CA ILE A 226 -44.85 25.87 -20.33
C ILE A 226 -45.11 27.24 -20.95
N PRO A 227 -44.43 28.32 -20.50
CA PRO A 227 -44.58 29.65 -21.08
C PRO A 227 -44.19 29.67 -22.58
N SER A 228 -45.06 30.24 -23.41
CA SER A 228 -44.86 30.36 -24.88
C SER A 228 -43.60 31.14 -25.31
N ARG A 229 -42.95 31.85 -24.39
CA ARG A 229 -41.70 32.60 -24.60
C ARG A 229 -40.44 31.71 -24.72
N LEU A 230 -40.54 30.42 -24.39
CA LEU A 230 -39.41 29.47 -24.42
C LEU A 230 -39.23 28.75 -25.78
N SER A 231 -39.94 29.19 -26.83
CA SER A 231 -40.32 28.40 -28.02
C SER A 231 -39.31 28.35 -29.20
N SER A 232 -37.99 28.48 -28.99
CA SER A 232 -37.04 28.52 -30.13
C SER A 232 -35.91 27.49 -30.14
N HIS A 233 -35.77 26.62 -29.14
CA HIS A 233 -34.65 25.68 -29.02
C HIS A 233 -35.09 24.27 -28.54
N GLU A 234 -34.20 23.26 -28.62
CA GLU A 234 -34.44 21.93 -28.04
C GLU A 234 -34.58 22.03 -26.52
N LEU A 235 -35.82 22.05 -26.03
CA LEU A 235 -36.14 22.16 -24.60
C LEU A 235 -36.11 20.81 -23.90
N TYR A 236 -35.55 20.81 -22.70
CA TYR A 236 -35.50 19.70 -21.78
C TYR A 236 -36.16 20.09 -20.46
N LEU A 237 -37.03 19.21 -19.99
CA LEU A 237 -37.68 19.24 -18.70
C LEU A 237 -36.98 18.24 -17.78
N PHE A 238 -36.53 18.74 -16.64
CA PHE A 238 -35.91 17.96 -15.58
C PHE A 238 -36.83 17.99 -14.37
N SER A 239 -37.04 16.87 -13.71
CA SER A 239 -37.79 16.82 -12.46
C SER A 239 -37.08 15.93 -11.47
N PHE A 240 -37.03 16.38 -10.22
CA PHE A 240 -36.28 15.75 -9.14
C PHE A 240 -37.24 15.46 -8.00
N TYR A 241 -37.27 14.21 -7.56
CA TYR A 241 -38.11 13.77 -6.44
C TYR A 241 -37.24 13.25 -5.33
N GLN A 242 -37.53 13.65 -4.10
CA GLN A 242 -36.93 13.03 -2.92
C GLN A 242 -37.84 11.94 -2.37
N LYS A 243 -37.21 10.84 -1.96
CA LYS A 243 -37.85 9.73 -1.25
C LYS A 243 -36.83 8.99 -0.40
N ARG A 244 -37.31 8.26 0.61
CA ARG A 244 -36.48 7.30 1.34
C ARG A 244 -36.05 6.19 0.40
N THR A 245 -34.78 5.79 0.47
CA THR A 245 -34.22 4.75 -0.41
C THR A 245 -34.81 3.38 -0.06
N LEU A 246 -35.11 3.17 1.22
CA LEU A 246 -35.41 1.88 1.83
C LEU A 246 -34.31 0.83 1.59
N HIS A 247 -33.10 1.31 1.24
CA HIS A 247 -31.93 0.47 1.06
C HIS A 247 -31.46 -0.05 2.43
N LYS A 248 -31.03 -1.32 2.45
CA LYS A 248 -30.71 -2.02 3.68
C LYS A 248 -29.24 -2.43 3.69
N ALA A 249 -28.54 -2.10 4.77
CA ALA A 249 -27.22 -2.64 5.07
C ALA A 249 -27.27 -4.12 5.47
N LEU A 250 -28.44 -4.59 5.92
CA LEU A 250 -28.71 -6.00 6.23
C LEU A 250 -30.14 -6.35 5.82
N GLU A 251 -30.29 -7.17 4.79
CA GLU A 251 -31.58 -7.75 4.43
C GLU A 251 -31.92 -8.96 5.31
N VAL A 252 -33.13 -8.96 5.86
CA VAL A 252 -33.67 -10.08 6.64
C VAL A 252 -34.94 -10.58 5.96
N LYS A 253 -34.98 -11.88 5.65
CA LYS A 253 -36.16 -12.53 5.08
C LYS A 253 -36.97 -13.16 6.20
N SER A 254 -38.02 -12.47 6.66
CA SER A 254 -38.92 -12.96 7.70
C SER A 254 -40.36 -12.52 7.45
N ASN A 255 -41.31 -13.34 7.89
CA ASN A 255 -42.75 -13.00 7.91
C ASN A 255 -43.19 -12.39 9.26
N ARG A 256 -42.26 -12.22 10.20
CA ARG A 256 -42.53 -11.62 11.51
C ARG A 256 -42.74 -10.11 11.37
N THR A 257 -43.66 -9.58 12.17
CA THR A 257 -43.97 -8.13 12.25
C THR A 257 -44.02 -7.65 13.69
N ASP A 258 -43.77 -8.54 14.64
CA ASP A 258 -43.79 -8.30 16.09
C ASP A 258 -42.52 -7.63 16.63
N THR A 259 -41.48 -7.50 15.80
CA THR A 259 -40.18 -6.93 16.17
C THR A 259 -39.59 -6.09 15.04
N ILE A 260 -38.90 -5.00 15.40
CA ILE A 260 -38.21 -4.14 14.44
C ILE A 260 -37.05 -4.86 13.72
N LEU A 261 -36.47 -5.88 14.35
CA LEU A 261 -35.42 -6.72 13.78
C LEU A 261 -35.86 -7.40 12.47
N ALA A 262 -37.15 -7.69 12.33
CA ALA A 262 -37.70 -8.31 11.13
C ALA A 262 -37.66 -7.38 9.91
N ASN A 263 -37.50 -6.07 10.11
CA ASN A 263 -37.29 -5.13 9.01
C ASN A 263 -35.89 -5.25 8.38
N GLY A 264 -34.94 -5.93 9.01
CA GLY A 264 -33.52 -5.82 8.68
C GLY A 264 -32.98 -4.43 9.02
N SER A 265 -31.74 -4.13 8.64
CA SER A 265 -31.10 -2.85 8.97
C SER A 265 -31.16 -1.89 7.79
N PHE A 266 -31.86 -0.77 7.94
CA PHE A 266 -31.89 0.29 6.93
C PHE A 266 -30.61 1.12 7.02
N VAL A 267 -30.07 1.52 5.87
CA VAL A 267 -29.01 2.52 5.82
C VAL A 267 -29.58 3.84 6.38
N VAL A 268 -28.82 4.51 7.24
CA VAL A 268 -29.21 5.80 7.82
C VAL A 268 -28.85 6.98 6.90
N ASP A 269 -29.46 8.14 7.13
CA ASP A 269 -29.10 9.37 6.45
C ASP A 269 -27.77 9.91 7.00
N HIS A 270 -26.67 9.51 6.34
CA HIS A 270 -25.32 9.93 6.69
C HIS A 270 -25.09 11.44 6.44
N PHE A 271 -26.02 12.16 5.83
CA PHE A 271 -25.88 13.58 5.56
C PHE A 271 -26.68 14.45 6.55
N SER A 272 -27.19 13.87 7.63
CA SER A 272 -27.94 14.62 8.65
C SER A 272 -27.69 14.12 10.08
N LYS A 273 -28.07 14.97 11.05
CA LYS A 273 -28.05 14.59 12.47
C LYS A 273 -29.15 13.58 12.80
N GLU A 274 -30.22 13.57 12.01
CA GLU A 274 -31.33 12.63 12.17
C GLU A 274 -30.86 11.20 11.93
N GLY A 275 -30.02 10.95 10.91
CA GLY A 275 -29.46 9.62 10.70
C GLY A 275 -28.59 9.14 11.87
N ALA A 276 -27.74 10.01 12.41
CA ALA A 276 -26.95 9.69 13.61
C ALA A 276 -27.87 9.40 14.82
N ARG A 277 -28.96 10.15 14.99
CA ARG A 277 -29.94 9.92 16.06
C ARG A 277 -30.68 8.60 15.93
N THR A 278 -30.99 8.15 14.72
CA THR A 278 -31.58 6.83 14.50
C THR A 278 -30.65 5.73 15.02
N VAL A 279 -29.34 5.82 14.76
CA VAL A 279 -28.34 4.89 15.32
C VAL A 279 -28.31 4.98 16.85
N ILE A 280 -28.19 6.19 17.41
CA ILE A 280 -28.12 6.42 18.86
C ILE A 280 -29.35 5.87 19.59
N ASN A 281 -30.55 6.16 19.09
CA ASN A 281 -31.79 5.69 19.67
C ASN A 281 -31.86 4.16 19.62
N TYR A 282 -31.49 3.54 18.50
CA TYR A 282 -31.47 2.10 18.37
C TYR A 282 -30.54 1.44 19.41
N TRP A 283 -29.33 1.99 19.59
CA TRP A 283 -28.40 1.50 20.60
C TRP A 283 -28.96 1.60 22.03
N ASN A 284 -29.57 2.75 22.36
CA ASN A 284 -30.20 2.98 23.65
C ASN A 284 -31.36 2.02 23.92
N ASP A 285 -32.16 1.70 22.91
CA ASP A 285 -33.38 0.93 23.07
C ASP A 285 -33.16 -0.59 22.94
N HIS A 286 -32.13 -1.02 22.18
CA HIS A 286 -31.97 -2.41 21.77
C HIS A 286 -30.59 -3.03 22.02
N ILE A 287 -29.55 -2.26 22.34
CA ILE A 287 -28.20 -2.81 22.56
C ILE A 287 -27.81 -2.69 24.02
N PHE A 288 -28.00 -1.52 24.62
CA PHE A 288 -27.49 -1.27 25.96
C PHE A 288 -28.31 -1.98 27.05
N THR A 289 -27.58 -2.75 27.84
CA THR A 289 -27.95 -3.16 29.20
C THR A 289 -27.02 -2.47 30.19
N GLU A 290 -27.36 -2.49 31.49
CA GLU A 290 -26.48 -1.93 32.53
C GLU A 290 -25.09 -2.58 32.50
N ASP A 291 -25.04 -3.91 32.35
CA ASP A 291 -23.80 -4.68 32.29
C ASP A 291 -22.95 -4.32 31.06
N ILE A 292 -23.57 -4.20 29.87
CA ILE A 292 -22.86 -3.81 28.64
C ILE A 292 -22.30 -2.39 28.78
N ARG A 293 -23.06 -1.45 29.35
CA ARG A 293 -22.57 -0.07 29.56
C ARG A 293 -21.35 -0.05 30.47
N GLN A 294 -21.39 -0.77 31.59
CA GLN A 294 -20.26 -0.83 32.52
C GLN A 294 -19.04 -1.51 31.88
N LEU A 295 -19.24 -2.58 31.12
CA LEU A 295 -18.15 -3.25 30.41
C LEU A 295 -17.52 -2.36 29.33
N LEU A 296 -18.31 -1.55 28.62
CA LEU A 296 -17.79 -0.57 27.66
C LEU A 296 -16.96 0.52 28.34
N VAL A 297 -17.31 0.94 29.56
CA VAL A 297 -16.45 1.84 30.35
C VAL A 297 -15.12 1.17 30.73
N ASP A 298 -15.13 -0.13 31.00
CA ASP A 298 -13.95 -0.87 31.45
C ASP A 298 -12.97 -1.21 30.30
N VAL A 299 -13.48 -1.58 29.12
CA VAL A 299 -12.67 -2.08 28.00
C VAL A 299 -12.96 -1.47 26.63
N GLY A 300 -14.03 -0.68 26.51
CA GLY A 300 -14.36 -0.03 25.25
C GLY A 300 -13.32 1.03 24.88
N ASN A 301 -13.07 1.16 23.57
CA ASN A 301 -12.08 2.11 23.05
C ASN A 301 -12.69 3.02 21.97
N TYR A 302 -13.10 2.48 20.81
CA TYR A 302 -13.82 3.24 19.79
C TYR A 302 -15.24 2.71 19.53
N GLY A 303 -16.19 3.61 19.30
CA GLY A 303 -17.31 3.32 18.39
C GLY A 303 -16.80 3.44 16.95
N TRP A 304 -17.19 2.50 16.06
CA TRP A 304 -16.58 2.35 14.75
C TRP A 304 -17.58 2.14 13.59
N GLU A 305 -17.25 2.69 12.42
CA GLU A 305 -17.94 2.49 11.13
C GLU A 305 -16.94 2.32 9.97
N ASP A 306 -17.22 1.40 9.05
CA ASP A 306 -16.38 1.06 7.88
C ASP A 306 -16.52 2.06 6.72
N SER A 307 -15.91 1.73 5.56
CA SER A 307 -16.12 2.42 4.28
C SER A 307 -17.60 2.54 3.92
N MET A 308 -18.00 3.61 3.22
CA MET A 308 -19.40 3.78 2.78
C MET A 308 -19.67 2.97 1.51
N GLU A 309 -20.68 2.11 1.52
CA GLU A 309 -21.00 1.18 0.43
C GLU A 309 -22.47 1.28 -0.04
N PHE A 310 -23.28 2.10 0.63
CA PHE A 310 -24.67 2.30 0.28
C PHE A 310 -24.86 2.93 -1.12
N GLN A 311 -26.00 2.62 -1.73
CA GLN A 311 -26.36 3.10 -3.06
C GLN A 311 -27.32 4.29 -3.03
N SER A 312 -27.26 5.14 -4.07
CA SER A 312 -28.23 6.22 -4.34
C SER A 312 -28.21 6.60 -5.82
N ASN A 313 -29.24 7.30 -6.31
CA ASN A 313 -29.15 8.00 -7.60
C ASN A 313 -28.28 9.25 -7.45
N ILE A 314 -28.54 10.03 -6.41
CA ILE A 314 -27.80 11.23 -6.03
C ILE A 314 -27.77 11.26 -4.50
N SER A 315 -26.59 11.37 -3.90
CA SER A 315 -26.41 11.45 -2.44
C SER A 315 -27.16 12.66 -1.86
N TRP A 316 -28.18 12.46 -1.03
CA TRP A 316 -29.13 13.52 -0.70
C TRP A 316 -29.61 13.46 0.75
N THR A 317 -30.06 14.60 1.26
CA THR A 317 -30.86 14.72 2.47
C THR A 317 -31.90 15.84 2.29
N PRO A 318 -33.13 15.74 2.86
CA PRO A 318 -34.18 16.75 2.70
C PRO A 318 -33.78 18.16 3.16
N LYS A 319 -32.81 18.27 4.07
CA LYS A 319 -32.33 19.56 4.61
C LYS A 319 -31.25 20.24 3.76
N LEU A 320 -30.75 19.55 2.72
CA LEU A 320 -29.67 20.05 1.89
C LEU A 320 -30.02 21.36 1.16
N PRO A 321 -31.24 21.57 0.59
CA PRO A 321 -31.59 22.82 -0.06
C PRO A 321 -31.49 24.04 0.87
N ASP A 322 -31.95 23.92 2.11
CA ASP A 322 -31.91 25.00 3.09
C ASP A 322 -30.47 25.28 3.55
N ALA A 323 -29.71 24.22 3.87
CA ALA A 323 -28.30 24.34 4.24
C ALA A 323 -27.48 25.01 3.12
N PHE A 324 -27.75 24.62 1.87
CA PHE A 324 -27.13 25.20 0.69
C PHE A 324 -27.47 26.69 0.53
N TYR A 325 -28.76 27.06 0.67
CA TYR A 325 -29.19 28.45 0.56
C TYR A 325 -28.54 29.32 1.65
N HIS A 326 -28.47 28.81 2.89
CA HIS A 326 -27.80 29.51 3.97
C HIS A 326 -26.30 29.72 3.74
N LYS A 327 -25.62 28.74 3.11
CA LYS A 327 -24.17 28.81 2.85
C LYS A 327 -23.82 29.71 1.66
N PHE A 328 -24.62 29.69 0.59
CA PHE A 328 -24.27 30.33 -0.69
C PHE A 328 -25.21 31.45 -1.15
N GLY A 329 -26.36 31.62 -0.50
CA GLY A 329 -27.30 32.73 -0.78
C GLY A 329 -28.15 32.56 -2.04
N TYR A 330 -28.21 31.36 -2.63
CA TYR A 330 -29.11 31.06 -3.76
C TYR A 330 -29.67 29.64 -3.70
N ASN A 331 -30.75 29.40 -4.44
CA ASN A 331 -31.48 28.12 -4.40
C ASN A 331 -30.78 27.03 -5.23
N LEU A 332 -30.58 25.85 -4.63
CA LEU A 332 -30.01 24.66 -5.28
C LEU A 332 -30.90 24.11 -6.40
N GLY A 333 -32.24 24.15 -6.23
CA GLY A 333 -33.22 23.49 -7.10
C GLY A 333 -33.00 23.75 -8.60
N LYS A 334 -32.76 25.03 -8.95
CA LYS A 334 -32.45 25.46 -10.32
C LYS A 334 -31.27 24.71 -10.97
N PHE A 335 -30.28 24.31 -10.18
CA PHE A 335 -29.01 23.74 -10.65
C PHE A 335 -28.91 22.22 -10.48
N LEU A 336 -29.95 21.56 -9.97
CA LEU A 336 -30.00 20.10 -9.82
C LEU A 336 -29.68 19.30 -11.10
N PRO A 337 -29.99 19.77 -12.33
CA PRO A 337 -29.53 19.10 -13.55
C PRO A 337 -28.01 18.86 -13.61
N LEU A 338 -27.20 19.72 -12.99
CA LEU A 338 -25.73 19.60 -13.05
C LEU A 338 -25.17 18.51 -12.11
N VAL A 339 -25.95 18.08 -11.11
CA VAL A 339 -25.51 17.11 -10.07
C VAL A 339 -26.16 15.73 -10.23
N MET A 340 -26.92 15.49 -11.30
CA MET A 340 -27.57 14.18 -11.52
C MET A 340 -26.66 13.09 -12.11
N PHE A 341 -25.35 13.35 -12.20
CA PHE A 341 -24.36 12.43 -12.76
C PHE A 341 -23.10 12.36 -11.90
N GLY A 342 -22.74 11.15 -11.46
CA GLY A 342 -21.52 10.86 -10.69
C GLY A 342 -21.52 11.50 -9.30
N GLN A 343 -22.71 11.68 -8.71
CA GLN A 343 -22.92 12.22 -7.36
C GLN A 343 -23.59 11.20 -6.44
N ASN A 344 -23.48 9.93 -6.77
CA ASN A 344 -23.77 8.79 -5.91
C ASN A 344 -22.46 8.21 -5.34
N ASN A 345 -22.47 6.95 -4.92
CA ASN A 345 -21.27 6.29 -4.40
C ASN A 345 -20.25 6.06 -5.53
N ILE A 346 -19.11 6.78 -5.45
CA ILE A 346 -18.13 6.86 -6.53
C ILE A 346 -17.27 5.60 -6.68
N MET A 347 -17.27 4.72 -5.67
CA MET A 347 -16.58 3.43 -5.73
C MET A 347 -17.56 2.28 -5.94
N ALA A 348 -18.65 2.21 -5.16
CA ALA A 348 -19.59 1.09 -5.19
C ALA A 348 -20.49 1.10 -6.44
N GLN A 349 -20.72 2.27 -7.06
CA GLN A 349 -21.53 2.44 -8.27
C GLN A 349 -20.77 3.09 -9.45
N PRO A 350 -19.53 2.69 -9.80
CA PRO A 350 -18.71 3.39 -10.78
C PRO A 350 -19.24 3.16 -12.22
N GLY A 351 -19.91 2.02 -12.44
CA GLY A 351 -20.59 1.67 -13.68
C GLY A 351 -22.02 2.23 -13.78
N ASN A 352 -22.53 2.90 -12.74
CA ASN A 352 -23.89 3.45 -12.71
C ASN A 352 -23.89 4.94 -12.27
N PRO A 353 -23.15 5.83 -12.94
CA PRO A 353 -23.08 7.25 -12.53
C PRO A 353 -24.35 8.05 -12.83
N GLY A 354 -25.26 7.55 -13.67
CA GLY A 354 -26.50 8.24 -14.02
C GLY A 354 -26.71 8.35 -15.53
N LEU A 355 -27.96 8.45 -15.98
CA LEU A 355 -28.30 8.36 -17.41
C LEU A 355 -27.98 9.63 -18.21
N VAL A 356 -27.92 10.79 -17.55
CA VAL A 356 -27.73 12.08 -18.22
C VAL A 356 -26.68 12.90 -17.47
N LYS A 357 -25.66 13.36 -18.19
CA LYS A 357 -24.67 14.33 -17.71
C LYS A 357 -24.96 15.69 -18.32
N ALA A 358 -25.60 16.58 -17.56
CA ALA A 358 -25.77 17.96 -17.97
C ALA A 358 -24.61 18.83 -17.50
N ILE A 359 -24.15 19.72 -18.38
CA ILE A 359 -23.08 20.68 -18.13
C ILE A 359 -23.42 21.99 -18.83
N PHE A 360 -22.75 23.08 -18.46
CA PHE A 360 -22.71 24.28 -19.28
C PHE A 360 -21.54 24.26 -20.26
N LYS A 361 -21.57 25.19 -21.21
CA LYS A 361 -20.46 25.42 -22.14
C LYS A 361 -19.17 25.81 -21.42
N ASN A 362 -19.28 26.57 -20.33
CA ASN A 362 -18.16 26.86 -19.43
C ASN A 362 -18.09 25.79 -18.33
N SER A 363 -16.99 25.03 -18.31
CA SER A 363 -16.74 24.02 -17.29
C SER A 363 -16.51 24.61 -15.90
N GLU A 364 -15.93 25.81 -15.79
CA GLU A 364 -15.74 26.48 -14.48
C GLU A 364 -17.09 26.79 -13.84
N THR A 365 -18.04 27.33 -14.62
CA THR A 365 -19.40 27.59 -14.15
C THR A 365 -20.12 26.30 -13.76
N THR A 366 -19.92 25.21 -14.51
CA THR A 366 -20.48 23.90 -14.17
C THR A 366 -19.92 23.40 -12.83
N ASN A 367 -18.59 23.41 -12.71
CA ASN A 367 -17.88 22.94 -11.53
C ASN A 367 -18.23 23.77 -10.29
N LYS A 368 -18.45 25.08 -10.44
CA LYS A 368 -18.90 25.96 -9.35
C LYS A 368 -20.11 25.40 -8.61
N TYR A 369 -21.18 25.10 -9.35
CA TYR A 369 -22.42 24.62 -8.75
C TYR A 369 -22.28 23.20 -8.16
N ILE A 370 -21.48 22.34 -8.80
CA ILE A 370 -21.17 21.00 -8.28
C ILE A 370 -20.34 21.08 -6.99
N ASN A 371 -19.35 21.97 -6.95
CA ASN A 371 -18.49 22.19 -5.78
C ASN A 371 -19.30 22.74 -4.60
N ASP A 372 -20.16 23.74 -4.85
CA ASP A 372 -21.03 24.30 -3.81
C ASP A 372 -21.99 23.22 -3.26
N TYR A 373 -22.55 22.38 -4.14
CA TYR A 373 -23.38 21.25 -3.73
C TYR A 373 -22.62 20.26 -2.83
N ARG A 374 -21.44 19.82 -3.27
CA ARG A 374 -20.59 18.88 -2.50
C ARG A 374 -20.12 19.48 -1.18
N SER A 375 -19.85 20.78 -1.15
CA SER A 375 -19.48 21.50 0.07
C SER A 375 -20.63 21.57 1.08
N ALA A 376 -21.87 21.78 0.64
CA ALA A 376 -23.03 21.70 1.53
C ALA A 376 -23.31 20.26 2.00
N LEU A 377 -23.10 19.27 1.12
CA LEU A 377 -23.23 17.85 1.46
C LEU A 377 -22.17 17.41 2.50
N ALA A 378 -20.93 17.90 2.37
CA ALA A 378 -19.85 17.65 3.32
C ALA A 378 -20.14 18.23 4.71
N ASP A 379 -20.85 19.35 4.83
CA ASP A 379 -21.30 19.91 6.11
C ASP A 379 -22.38 19.02 6.76
N GLY A 380 -23.27 18.45 5.94
CA GLY A 380 -24.28 17.47 6.37
C GLY A 380 -23.62 16.20 6.92
N TYR A 381 -22.66 15.64 6.18
CA TYR A 381 -21.87 14.49 6.64
C TYR A 381 -21.05 14.83 7.90
N GLY A 382 -20.45 16.02 7.96
CA GLY A 382 -19.76 16.49 9.17
C GLY A 382 -20.68 16.60 10.38
N SER A 383 -21.96 16.93 10.18
CA SER A 383 -22.97 16.95 11.24
C SER A 383 -23.33 15.56 11.73
N TYR A 384 -23.42 14.57 10.83
CA TYR A 384 -23.58 13.15 11.19
C TYR A 384 -22.41 12.67 12.06
N LEU A 385 -21.17 12.82 11.56
CA LEU A 385 -19.94 12.41 12.27
C LEU A 385 -19.82 13.06 13.65
N THR A 386 -20.05 14.37 13.74
CA THR A 386 -19.93 15.11 15.01
C THR A 386 -20.98 14.65 16.02
N THR A 387 -22.20 14.33 15.56
CA THR A 387 -23.28 13.88 16.45
C THR A 387 -22.95 12.51 17.06
N LEU A 388 -22.45 11.56 16.26
CA LEU A 388 -22.00 10.25 16.78
C LEU A 388 -20.80 10.40 17.70
N ARG A 389 -19.80 11.20 17.31
CA ARG A 389 -18.63 11.48 18.15
C ARG A 389 -19.00 12.06 19.50
N GLU A 390 -19.89 13.04 19.54
CA GLU A 390 -20.31 13.68 20.78
C GLU A 390 -21.04 12.70 21.69
N TRP A 391 -21.95 11.88 21.15
CA TRP A 391 -22.63 10.83 21.90
C TRP A 391 -21.64 9.81 22.48
N LEU A 392 -20.74 9.26 21.66
CA LEU A 392 -19.74 8.29 22.12
C LEU A 392 -18.87 8.85 23.24
N ASN A 393 -18.34 10.06 23.07
CA ASN A 393 -17.45 10.68 24.06
C ASN A 393 -18.18 11.06 25.36
N GLN A 394 -19.40 11.60 25.27
CA GLN A 394 -20.11 12.15 26.43
C GLN A 394 -20.89 11.09 27.20
N ASP A 395 -21.53 10.16 26.50
CA ASP A 395 -22.46 9.20 27.13
C ASP A 395 -21.79 7.86 27.44
N LEU A 396 -20.74 7.48 26.71
CA LEU A 396 -20.07 6.18 26.85
C LEU A 396 -18.59 6.29 27.25
N GLY A 397 -17.99 7.48 27.15
CA GLY A 397 -16.55 7.66 27.33
C GLY A 397 -15.69 7.01 26.25
N LEU A 398 -16.29 6.70 25.09
CA LEU A 398 -15.62 6.09 23.94
C LEU A 398 -15.24 7.16 22.92
N GLN A 399 -14.16 6.92 22.18
CA GLN A 399 -13.79 7.75 21.04
C GLN A 399 -14.51 7.29 19.76
N TYR A 400 -14.46 8.08 18.69
CA TYR A 400 -15.03 7.70 17.40
C TYR A 400 -13.97 7.49 16.31
N SER A 401 -14.03 6.32 15.67
CA SER A 401 -13.19 5.93 14.53
C SER A 401 -14.07 5.59 13.31
N THR A 402 -13.66 5.98 12.11
CA THR A 402 -14.36 5.59 10.88
C THR A 402 -13.50 5.81 9.64
N GLN A 403 -13.82 5.10 8.56
CA GLN A 403 -13.29 5.39 7.23
C GLN A 403 -13.95 6.63 6.61
N VAL A 404 -13.43 7.81 7.00
CA VAL A 404 -14.06 9.12 6.79
C VAL A 404 -14.27 9.47 5.31
N SER A 405 -15.51 9.83 4.96
CA SER A 405 -15.94 10.28 3.61
C SER A 405 -15.69 9.27 2.49
N TYR A 406 -15.37 8.05 2.87
CA TYR A 406 -14.77 7.12 1.95
C TYR A 406 -15.81 6.60 0.96
N ASN A 407 -15.45 6.48 -0.32
CA ASN A 407 -16.36 6.19 -1.45
C ASN A 407 -17.49 7.22 -1.71
N LEU A 408 -17.55 8.33 -0.98
CA LEU A 408 -18.55 9.39 -1.17
C LEU A 408 -18.01 10.50 -2.10
N PRO A 409 -18.89 11.26 -2.78
CA PRO A 409 -18.49 12.37 -3.63
C PRO A 409 -18.11 13.62 -2.82
N LEU A 410 -17.22 13.47 -1.84
CA LEU A 410 -16.83 14.49 -0.86
C LEU A 410 -15.31 14.72 -0.84
N ASP A 411 -14.88 15.88 -0.34
CA ASP A 411 -13.47 16.15 -0.02
C ASP A 411 -13.14 15.57 1.37
N ALA A 412 -12.56 14.37 1.40
CA ALA A 412 -12.28 13.64 2.63
C ALA A 412 -11.41 14.45 3.62
N LEU A 413 -10.46 15.25 3.12
CA LEU A 413 -9.57 16.05 3.97
C LEU A 413 -10.31 17.11 4.79
N THR A 414 -11.50 17.53 4.35
CA THR A 414 -12.36 18.47 5.10
C THR A 414 -13.02 17.81 6.30
N ASN A 415 -13.39 16.53 6.19
CA ASN A 415 -14.13 15.82 7.25
C ASN A 415 -13.22 15.01 8.20
N ILE A 416 -12.00 14.63 7.79
CA ILE A 416 -11.03 13.90 8.63
C ILE A 416 -10.83 14.54 10.03
N PRO A 417 -10.73 15.87 10.18
CA PRO A 417 -10.61 16.52 11.50
C PRO A 417 -11.77 16.26 12.47
N LEU A 418 -12.93 15.81 11.97
CA LEU A 418 -14.17 15.72 12.73
C LEU A 418 -14.31 14.43 13.57
N VAL A 419 -13.41 13.45 13.43
CA VAL A 419 -13.42 12.20 14.22
C VAL A 419 -12.20 12.11 15.14
N ASP A 420 -12.18 11.20 16.11
CA ASP A 420 -11.10 11.11 17.10
C ASP A 420 -9.90 10.32 16.56
N ALA A 421 -10.15 9.22 15.87
CA ALA A 421 -9.15 8.40 15.18
C ALA A 421 -9.61 8.09 13.75
N PRO A 422 -9.25 8.90 12.74
CA PRO A 422 -9.64 8.62 11.37
C PRO A 422 -8.96 7.34 10.86
N GLU A 423 -9.70 6.50 10.15
CA GLU A 423 -9.22 5.24 9.60
C GLU A 423 -9.13 5.27 8.08
N CYS A 424 -8.07 4.68 7.54
CA CYS A 424 -7.89 4.41 6.12
C CYS A 424 -7.69 2.90 5.92
N GLU A 425 -7.27 2.45 4.74
CA GLU A 425 -7.07 1.01 4.50
C GLU A 425 -5.84 0.73 3.62
N SER A 426 -5.51 -0.55 3.47
CA SER A 426 -4.38 -1.01 2.67
C SER A 426 -4.76 -1.50 1.28
N LEU A 427 -5.99 -2.02 1.09
CA LEU A 427 -6.45 -2.60 -0.17
C LEU A 427 -6.60 -1.51 -1.24
N GLN A 428 -7.45 -0.53 -1.03
CA GLN A 428 -7.69 0.49 -2.06
C GLN A 428 -6.53 1.48 -2.22
N TRP A 429 -5.83 1.83 -1.12
CA TRP A 429 -4.62 2.67 -1.17
C TRP A 429 -3.44 1.95 -1.82
N LYS A 430 -3.50 0.62 -1.99
CA LYS A 430 -2.43 -0.20 -2.58
C LYS A 430 -1.10 0.00 -1.85
N SER A 431 -1.16 0.16 -0.54
CA SER A 431 -0.02 0.50 0.33
C SER A 431 0.78 1.72 -0.16
N ASN A 432 0.12 2.73 -0.71
CA ASN A 432 0.75 3.95 -1.24
C ASN A 432 1.11 4.93 -0.12
N ILE A 433 2.42 5.13 0.09
CA ILE A 433 2.98 6.05 1.09
C ILE A 433 2.45 7.49 0.91
N ASP A 434 2.31 7.96 -0.33
CA ASP A 434 1.85 9.32 -0.61
C ASP A 434 0.34 9.47 -0.37
N GLY A 435 -0.45 8.43 -0.62
CA GLY A 435 -1.86 8.37 -0.23
C GLY A 435 -2.05 8.47 1.29
N TYR A 436 -1.21 7.77 2.06
CA TYR A 436 -1.20 7.88 3.52
C TYR A 436 -0.77 9.26 4.01
N ARG A 437 0.21 9.90 3.36
CA ARG A 437 0.63 11.28 3.67
C ARG A 437 -0.48 12.29 3.44
N GLN A 438 -1.33 12.06 2.45
CA GLN A 438 -2.51 12.90 2.20
C GLN A 438 -3.49 12.78 3.36
N PHE A 439 -3.84 11.55 3.73
CA PHE A 439 -4.79 11.27 4.80
C PHE A 439 -4.31 11.77 6.18
N ALA A 440 -3.06 11.48 6.53
CA ALA A 440 -2.48 11.80 7.84
C ALA A 440 -2.29 13.31 8.08
N GLY A 441 -2.12 14.11 7.02
CA GLY A 441 -1.84 15.55 7.14
C GLY A 441 -2.94 16.33 7.83
N ALA A 442 -4.18 16.17 7.37
CA ALA A 442 -5.35 16.80 7.96
C ALA A 442 -5.58 16.34 9.41
N ALA A 443 -5.39 15.04 9.68
CA ALA A 443 -5.52 14.47 11.02
C ALA A 443 -4.51 15.08 12.00
N TYR A 444 -3.22 15.13 11.65
CA TYR A 444 -2.20 15.66 12.54
C TYR A 444 -2.26 17.18 12.71
N LEU A 445 -2.72 17.93 11.70
CA LEU A 445 -3.00 19.35 11.88
C LEU A 445 -4.11 19.57 12.91
N ALA A 446 -5.16 18.73 12.89
CA ALA A 446 -6.26 18.74 13.84
C ALA A 446 -5.93 18.09 15.20
N GLY A 447 -4.65 17.82 15.49
CA GLY A 447 -4.19 17.31 16.78
C GLY A 447 -4.53 15.84 17.07
N LYS A 448 -4.89 15.04 16.06
CA LYS A 448 -5.23 13.61 16.28
C LYS A 448 -3.98 12.82 16.67
N LYS A 449 -4.07 12.05 17.77
CA LYS A 449 -2.98 11.17 18.25
C LYS A 449 -2.85 9.92 17.36
N VAL A 450 -3.99 9.37 16.95
CA VAL A 450 -4.08 8.10 16.22
C VAL A 450 -4.56 8.32 14.79
N VAL A 451 -3.91 7.67 13.84
CA VAL A 451 -4.35 7.48 12.45
C VAL A 451 -4.36 5.98 12.18
N SER A 452 -5.55 5.42 11.98
CA SER A 452 -5.79 3.98 11.84
C SER A 452 -5.74 3.49 10.40
N ASN A 453 -5.46 2.21 10.22
CA ASN A 453 -5.46 1.54 8.93
C ASN A 453 -5.97 0.10 9.06
N GLU A 454 -6.99 -0.22 8.27
CA GLU A 454 -7.38 -1.59 7.98
C GLU A 454 -6.34 -2.27 7.07
N MET A 455 -5.61 -3.22 7.66
CA MET A 455 -4.37 -3.73 7.12
C MET A 455 -4.47 -5.21 6.72
N GLY A 456 -4.02 -5.52 5.51
CA GLY A 456 -3.78 -6.89 5.06
C GLY A 456 -4.88 -7.51 4.21
N ALA A 457 -5.91 -6.75 3.82
CA ALA A 457 -6.95 -7.16 2.87
C ALA A 457 -6.39 -7.35 1.44
N VAL A 458 -5.65 -8.43 1.19
CA VAL A 458 -5.02 -8.67 -0.12
C VAL A 458 -5.87 -9.64 -0.95
N GLN A 459 -6.30 -9.19 -2.12
CA GLN A 459 -7.15 -9.98 -3.02
C GLN A 459 -6.45 -11.27 -3.48
N SER A 460 -7.21 -12.36 -3.49
CA SER A 460 -6.80 -13.73 -3.85
C SER A 460 -5.65 -14.29 -3.03
N ARG A 461 -5.43 -13.76 -1.81
CA ARG A 461 -4.34 -14.20 -0.92
C ARG A 461 -4.81 -14.84 0.40
N ALA A 462 -6.09 -15.19 0.57
CA ALA A 462 -6.58 -15.91 1.75
C ALA A 462 -5.72 -17.15 2.08
N TYR A 463 -5.30 -17.29 3.33
CA TYR A 463 -4.40 -18.33 3.85
C TYR A 463 -3.02 -18.41 3.21
N SER A 464 -2.62 -17.42 2.42
CA SER A 464 -1.36 -17.39 1.66
C SER A 464 -0.57 -16.10 1.82
N LEU A 465 -1.09 -15.10 2.56
CA LEU A 465 -0.37 -13.85 2.78
C LEU A 465 0.81 -14.12 3.71
N THR A 466 2.01 -13.78 3.27
CA THR A 466 3.21 -14.02 4.08
C THR A 466 3.43 -12.88 5.07
N ILE A 467 4.02 -13.18 6.24
CA ILE A 467 4.37 -12.16 7.24
C ILE A 467 5.26 -11.06 6.64
N PRO A 468 6.29 -11.34 5.80
CA PRO A 468 7.09 -10.29 5.18
C PRO A 468 6.30 -9.40 4.21
N GLU A 469 5.32 -9.93 3.49
CA GLU A 469 4.41 -9.13 2.63
C GLU A 469 3.52 -8.22 3.48
N LEU A 470 2.95 -8.73 4.58
CA LEU A 470 2.17 -7.93 5.52
C LEU A 470 3.01 -6.79 6.12
N LEU A 471 4.21 -7.11 6.62
CA LEU A 471 5.11 -6.13 7.24
C LEU A 471 5.59 -5.07 6.24
N GLN A 472 5.72 -5.41 4.95
CA GLN A 472 6.01 -4.41 3.93
C GLN A 472 4.88 -3.37 3.82
N SER A 473 3.61 -3.80 3.81
CA SER A 473 2.46 -2.89 3.80
C SER A 473 2.39 -2.05 5.08
N VAL A 474 2.61 -2.66 6.24
CA VAL A 474 2.67 -1.96 7.54
C VAL A 474 3.76 -0.88 7.54
N ASN A 475 4.98 -1.21 7.11
CA ASN A 475 6.10 -0.28 7.10
C ASN A 475 5.89 0.90 6.15
N LYS A 476 5.19 0.68 5.01
CA LYS A 476 4.77 1.75 4.11
C LYS A 476 3.72 2.66 4.75
N ALA A 477 2.74 2.09 5.44
CA ALA A 477 1.75 2.85 6.19
C ALA A 477 2.40 3.73 7.28
N PHE A 478 3.32 3.16 8.06
CA PHE A 478 4.10 3.89 9.07
C PHE A 478 4.93 5.03 8.48
N ALA A 479 5.61 4.79 7.36
CA ALA A 479 6.36 5.82 6.64
C ALA A 479 5.45 6.95 6.07
N GLY A 480 4.17 6.64 5.83
CA GLY A 480 3.14 7.57 5.38
C GLY A 480 2.47 8.37 6.51
N GLY A 481 2.64 7.95 7.76
CA GLY A 481 2.09 8.62 8.93
C GLY A 481 0.99 7.85 9.67
N VAL A 482 0.62 6.64 9.23
CA VAL A 482 -0.26 5.74 10.01
C VAL A 482 0.47 5.29 11.28
N ASN A 483 -0.26 5.11 12.38
CA ASN A 483 0.32 4.62 13.64
C ASN A 483 -0.60 3.65 14.43
N ARG A 484 -1.71 3.21 13.85
CA ARG A 484 -2.55 2.10 14.33
C ARG A 484 -2.85 1.15 13.17
N VAL A 485 -2.64 -0.14 13.41
CA VAL A 485 -2.93 -1.24 12.51
C VAL A 485 -4.09 -2.04 13.10
N VAL A 486 -5.16 -2.16 12.33
CA VAL A 486 -6.27 -3.10 12.54
C VAL A 486 -6.17 -4.16 11.45
N LEU A 487 -5.83 -5.39 11.81
CA LEU A 487 -5.63 -6.46 10.84
C LEU A 487 -6.98 -6.99 10.32
N HIS A 488 -7.10 -7.12 9.00
CA HIS A 488 -8.24 -7.71 8.30
C HIS A 488 -8.01 -9.22 8.07
N GLY A 489 -8.63 -10.14 8.81
CA GLY A 489 -9.11 -10.04 10.18
C GLY A 489 -9.24 -11.43 10.80
N GLN A 490 -9.72 -11.51 12.03
CA GLN A 490 -9.87 -12.78 12.74
C GLN A 490 -11.32 -13.25 12.63
N PRO A 491 -11.63 -14.32 11.89
CA PRO A 491 -12.98 -14.87 11.88
C PRO A 491 -13.26 -15.71 13.13
N TYR A 492 -14.55 -15.83 13.46
CA TYR A 492 -15.02 -16.85 14.42
C TYR A 492 -14.50 -18.25 14.05
N SER A 493 -13.84 -18.92 14.99
CA SER A 493 -13.12 -20.17 14.71
C SER A 493 -13.96 -21.44 14.90
N GLY A 494 -15.19 -21.35 15.38
CA GLY A 494 -16.02 -22.52 15.70
C GLY A 494 -16.84 -23.04 14.52
N ASP A 495 -17.76 -23.94 14.84
CA ASP A 495 -18.72 -24.50 13.89
C ASP A 495 -19.79 -23.45 13.53
N TYR A 496 -20.10 -23.35 12.23
CA TYR A 496 -21.15 -22.45 11.74
C TYR A 496 -21.91 -23.09 10.58
N TYR A 497 -23.16 -22.66 10.36
CA TYR A 497 -24.07 -23.31 9.42
C TYR A 497 -23.53 -23.39 7.99
N GLY A 498 -23.60 -24.59 7.41
CA GLY A 498 -23.20 -24.85 6.03
C GLY A 498 -21.71 -24.61 5.75
N THR A 499 -20.89 -24.58 6.79
CA THR A 499 -19.47 -24.20 6.70
C THR A 499 -18.58 -25.34 7.17
N THR A 500 -17.63 -25.73 6.33
CA THR A 500 -16.64 -26.77 6.65
C THR A 500 -15.35 -26.16 7.17
N TRP A 501 -14.50 -26.98 7.81
CA TRP A 501 -13.11 -26.66 8.15
C TRP A 501 -12.39 -26.01 6.94
N PRO A 502 -11.67 -24.89 7.11
CA PRO A 502 -11.20 -24.29 8.37
C PRO A 502 -12.22 -23.41 9.12
N GLY A 503 -13.50 -23.41 8.76
CA GLY A 503 -14.53 -22.60 9.44
C GLY A 503 -14.87 -21.34 8.66
N SER A 504 -15.64 -20.44 9.30
CA SER A 504 -16.17 -19.27 8.61
C SER A 504 -15.05 -18.41 8.04
N THR A 505 -15.11 -18.17 6.75
CA THR A 505 -14.15 -17.35 6.02
C THR A 505 -14.90 -16.20 5.33
N PRO A 506 -14.94 -15.01 5.97
CA PRO A 506 -15.50 -13.79 5.41
C PRO A 506 -15.02 -13.52 3.99
N PHE A 507 -15.87 -12.85 3.20
CA PHE A 507 -15.63 -12.59 1.78
C PHE A 507 -15.33 -13.84 0.93
N GLN A 508 -15.72 -15.03 1.41
CA GLN A 508 -15.76 -16.25 0.60
C GLN A 508 -14.39 -16.60 -0.04
N TYR A 509 -13.33 -16.48 0.75
CA TYR A 509 -11.92 -16.74 0.40
C TYR A 509 -11.30 -15.75 -0.60
N VAL A 510 -11.96 -14.61 -0.88
CA VAL A 510 -11.47 -13.64 -1.85
C VAL A 510 -10.37 -12.74 -1.28
N PHE A 511 -10.35 -12.43 0.01
CA PHE A 511 -9.37 -11.52 0.62
C PHE A 511 -8.57 -12.18 1.75
N ALA A 512 -7.32 -11.74 1.92
CA ALA A 512 -6.45 -12.16 3.01
C ALA A 512 -6.73 -11.36 4.31
N ASP A 513 -6.34 -11.83 5.49
CA ASP A 513 -6.12 -13.24 5.84
C ASP A 513 -7.03 -13.63 7.01
N MET A 514 -7.16 -14.93 7.26
CA MET A 514 -7.96 -15.50 8.36
C MET A 514 -7.04 -15.79 9.54
N TYR A 515 -6.79 -14.75 10.32
CA TYR A 515 -5.87 -14.77 11.45
C TYR A 515 -6.46 -15.60 12.60
N SER A 516 -5.93 -16.79 12.85
CA SER A 516 -6.40 -17.68 13.92
C SER A 516 -5.37 -18.76 14.26
N PRO A 517 -5.56 -19.54 15.35
CA PRO A 517 -4.76 -20.73 15.65
C PRO A 517 -4.70 -21.80 14.54
N LYS A 518 -5.57 -21.73 13.53
CA LYS A 518 -5.56 -22.63 12.36
C LYS A 518 -4.48 -22.27 11.33
N GLN A 519 -3.81 -21.14 11.51
CA GLN A 519 -2.61 -20.78 10.76
C GLN A 519 -1.38 -21.33 11.50
N PRO A 520 -0.53 -22.16 10.85
CA PRO A 520 0.67 -22.69 11.49
C PRO A 520 1.62 -21.61 12.04
N SER A 521 1.57 -20.39 11.50
CA SER A 521 2.38 -19.27 11.95
C SER A 521 1.92 -18.59 13.23
N TRP A 522 0.71 -18.88 13.74
CA TRP A 522 0.08 -18.16 14.87
C TRP A 522 1.04 -17.96 16.05
N MET A 523 1.57 -19.05 16.61
CA MET A 523 2.57 -19.04 17.70
C MET A 523 4.02 -19.19 17.22
N HIS A 524 4.22 -19.34 15.91
CA HIS A 524 5.52 -19.65 15.31
C HIS A 524 6.05 -18.47 14.47
N GLY A 525 6.00 -17.27 15.04
CA GLY A 525 6.60 -16.05 14.49
C GLY A 525 5.61 -14.95 14.15
N PHE A 526 4.30 -15.23 14.10
CA PHE A 526 3.32 -14.16 13.97
C PHE A 526 3.23 -13.31 15.24
N ASN A 527 3.31 -13.92 16.43
CA ASN A 527 3.45 -13.20 17.71
C ASN A 527 4.68 -12.27 17.75
N GLU A 528 5.79 -12.69 17.14
CA GLU A 528 7.01 -11.87 17.04
C GLU A 528 6.81 -10.68 16.09
N ALA A 529 6.10 -10.89 14.98
CA ALA A 529 5.68 -9.81 14.08
C ALA A 529 4.71 -8.83 14.77
N MET A 530 3.74 -9.31 15.55
CA MET A 530 2.84 -8.49 16.36
C MET A 530 3.62 -7.65 17.39
N GLY A 531 4.65 -8.24 18.01
CA GLY A 531 5.59 -7.51 18.87
C GLY A 531 6.31 -6.38 18.14
N TYR A 532 6.83 -6.64 16.94
CA TYR A 532 7.43 -5.61 16.08
C TYR A 532 6.46 -4.47 15.77
N ILE A 533 5.25 -4.78 15.31
CA ILE A 533 4.20 -3.79 14.99
C ILE A 533 3.90 -2.94 16.23
N SER A 534 3.68 -3.57 17.38
CA SER A 534 3.36 -2.89 18.65
C SER A 534 4.43 -1.87 19.05
N ARG A 535 5.72 -2.22 18.94
CA ARG A 535 6.82 -1.33 19.33
C ARG A 535 7.04 -0.20 18.33
N ALA A 536 6.81 -0.45 17.05
CA ALA A 536 6.80 0.61 16.03
C ALA A 536 5.65 1.60 16.28
N GLN A 537 4.43 1.11 16.55
CA GLN A 537 3.28 1.95 16.91
C GLN A 537 3.52 2.77 18.17
N PHE A 538 4.15 2.18 19.19
CA PHE A 538 4.52 2.88 20.42
C PHE A 538 5.30 4.15 20.11
N ILE A 539 6.37 4.04 19.33
CA ILE A 539 7.21 5.17 18.95
C ILE A 539 6.47 6.15 18.04
N LEU A 540 5.66 5.65 17.11
CA LEU A 540 4.87 6.48 16.19
C LEU A 540 3.66 7.15 16.87
N GLN A 541 3.39 6.85 18.14
CA GLN A 541 2.38 7.52 18.96
C GLN A 541 2.99 8.43 20.05
N GLN A 542 4.31 8.40 20.24
CA GLN A 542 5.00 9.32 21.16
C GLN A 542 5.13 10.72 20.56
N GLY A 543 4.86 11.75 21.36
CA GLY A 543 5.01 13.14 20.95
C GLY A 543 4.20 13.54 19.72
N ILE A 544 4.58 14.67 19.11
CA ILE A 544 3.87 15.27 17.97
C ILE A 544 4.69 15.04 16.69
N PRO A 545 4.09 14.53 15.59
CA PRO A 545 4.80 14.37 14.33
C PRO A 545 5.11 15.73 13.72
N LYS A 546 6.28 15.84 13.08
CA LYS A 546 6.72 17.09 12.48
C LYS A 546 6.93 16.97 10.98
N PHE A 547 6.47 17.98 10.24
CA PHE A 547 6.63 18.06 8.79
C PHE A 547 7.48 19.26 8.40
N ASP A 548 8.35 19.11 7.40
CA ASP A 548 9.09 20.23 6.82
C ASP A 548 8.21 21.00 5.83
N VAL A 549 7.39 20.29 5.06
CA VAL A 549 6.62 20.82 3.92
C VAL A 549 5.16 20.35 3.98
N ALA A 550 4.21 21.24 3.66
CA ALA A 550 2.84 20.85 3.35
C ALA A 550 2.46 21.29 1.93
N PHE A 551 1.86 20.38 1.16
CA PHE A 551 1.28 20.69 -0.14
C PHE A 551 -0.20 21.04 0.00
N ILE A 552 -0.65 22.09 -0.67
CA ILE A 552 -2.08 22.40 -0.78
C ILE A 552 -2.67 21.61 -1.93
N ASN A 553 -3.74 20.85 -1.68
CA ASN A 553 -4.51 20.19 -2.72
C ASN A 553 -5.99 20.11 -2.33
N LYS A 554 -6.88 20.63 -3.17
CA LYS A 554 -8.33 20.42 -3.05
C LYS A 554 -8.85 19.42 -4.07
N ASP A 555 -9.58 18.43 -3.60
CA ASP A 555 -10.35 17.56 -4.47
C ASP A 555 -11.83 17.93 -4.35
N SER A 556 -12.55 17.99 -5.48
CA SER A 556 -14.01 18.21 -5.45
C SER A 556 -14.73 16.98 -4.90
N ALA A 557 -14.25 15.79 -5.27
CA ALA A 557 -14.52 14.52 -4.64
C ALA A 557 -13.20 13.76 -4.60
N THR A 558 -12.82 13.23 -3.46
CA THR A 558 -11.55 12.52 -3.29
C THR A 558 -11.55 11.25 -4.14
N ASP A 559 -10.47 11.02 -4.91
CA ASP A 559 -10.29 9.77 -5.64
C ASP A 559 -10.12 8.62 -4.63
N PRO A 560 -10.98 7.57 -4.67
CA PRO A 560 -10.89 6.47 -3.72
C PRO A 560 -9.55 5.74 -3.79
N ASN A 561 -8.78 5.85 -4.88
CA ASN A 561 -7.45 5.23 -4.99
C ASN A 561 -6.32 6.01 -4.29
N TRP A 562 -6.58 7.24 -3.82
CA TRP A 562 -5.58 8.09 -3.14
C TRP A 562 -4.22 8.13 -3.85
N ALA A 563 -4.28 8.36 -5.17
CA ALA A 563 -3.10 8.33 -6.03
C ALA A 563 -2.04 9.33 -5.58
N THR A 564 -0.78 9.03 -5.90
CA THR A 564 0.35 9.91 -5.62
C THR A 564 0.16 11.26 -6.30
N LYS A 565 0.10 12.34 -5.52
CA LYS A 565 -0.04 13.72 -6.02
C LYS A 565 1.34 14.30 -6.34
N TYR A 566 2.32 14.07 -5.47
CA TYR A 566 3.70 14.48 -5.68
C TYR A 566 4.58 13.31 -6.15
N GLY A 567 4.54 13.01 -7.45
CA GLY A 567 5.29 11.89 -8.03
C GLY A 567 6.78 12.14 -8.29
N ARG A 568 7.35 13.20 -7.72
CA ARG A 568 8.78 13.54 -7.90
C ARG A 568 9.56 13.16 -6.66
N ASP A 569 10.75 12.63 -6.88
CA ASP A 569 11.60 12.23 -5.77
C ASP A 569 12.52 13.34 -5.29
N ASP A 570 12.48 14.58 -5.78
CA ASP A 570 13.47 15.61 -5.39
C ASP A 570 13.47 15.93 -3.87
N LEU A 571 12.33 15.85 -3.18
CA LEU A 571 12.25 16.01 -1.73
C LEU A 571 12.86 14.81 -0.97
N LEU A 572 12.81 13.62 -1.56
CA LEU A 572 13.35 12.36 -1.02
C LEU A 572 14.82 12.13 -1.42
N ASP A 573 15.19 12.53 -2.63
CA ASP A 573 16.33 12.07 -3.44
C ASP A 573 17.09 13.22 -4.12
N ALA A 574 16.96 14.47 -3.63
CA ALA A 574 17.61 15.67 -4.19
C ALA A 574 19.09 15.49 -4.59
N GLY A 575 19.80 14.58 -3.90
CA GLY A 575 21.21 14.25 -4.12
C GLY A 575 21.50 13.23 -5.22
N ARG A 576 20.55 12.38 -5.64
CA ARG A 576 20.78 11.34 -6.67
C ARG A 576 20.58 11.85 -8.10
N GLN A 577 19.53 12.63 -8.35
CA GLN A 577 19.18 13.04 -9.72
C GLN A 577 20.19 14.04 -10.32
N TYR A 578 20.90 14.80 -9.48
CA TYR A 578 21.92 15.74 -9.93
C TYR A 578 23.31 15.12 -10.14
N LEU A 579 23.63 14.02 -9.46
CA LEU A 579 24.94 13.34 -9.58
C LEU A 579 25.13 12.61 -10.92
N GLN A 580 24.04 12.30 -11.63
CA GLN A 580 24.09 11.51 -12.87
C GLN A 580 24.12 12.37 -14.16
N LEU A 581 23.85 13.67 -14.07
CA LEU A 581 23.69 14.53 -15.26
C LEU A 581 24.71 15.67 -15.39
N TYR A 582 25.42 16.08 -14.32
CA TYR A 582 26.36 17.20 -14.39
C TYR A 582 27.62 16.98 -13.55
N THR A 583 28.79 16.89 -14.21
CA THR A 583 30.13 16.97 -13.61
C THR A 583 30.49 18.40 -13.23
N THR A 584 29.66 19.07 -12.42
CA THR A 584 30.01 20.37 -11.81
C THR A 584 30.01 20.27 -10.28
N PRO A 585 31.14 20.58 -9.60
CA PRO A 585 31.26 20.44 -8.14
C PRO A 585 30.35 21.33 -7.28
N SER A 586 29.60 22.26 -7.88
CA SER A 586 28.85 23.32 -7.16
C SER A 586 27.42 22.95 -6.73
N LEU A 587 26.91 21.77 -7.08
CA LEU A 587 25.54 21.31 -6.75
C LEU A 587 25.49 20.25 -5.64
N THR A 588 26.59 20.04 -4.92
CA THR A 588 26.74 19.10 -3.79
C THR A 588 26.01 19.51 -2.50
N ASN A 589 25.24 20.61 -2.51
CA ASN A 589 24.69 21.26 -1.31
C ASN A 589 23.16 21.18 -1.15
N ILE A 590 22.42 20.39 -1.94
CA ILE A 590 20.97 20.19 -1.70
C ILE A 590 20.77 18.97 -0.79
N PRO A 591 20.31 19.15 0.47
CA PRO A 591 20.06 18.03 1.36
C PRO A 591 18.77 17.29 0.96
N PRO A 592 18.82 15.97 0.68
CA PRO A 592 17.63 15.12 0.60
C PRO A 592 17.02 14.89 1.98
N GLY A 593 15.76 14.44 2.04
CA GLY A 593 15.12 13.95 3.27
C GLY A 593 14.05 14.88 3.85
N TYR A 594 13.41 15.72 3.03
CA TYR A 594 12.28 16.53 3.50
C TYR A 594 11.09 15.63 3.85
N ILE A 595 10.55 15.83 5.04
CA ILE A 595 9.33 15.16 5.49
C ILE A 595 8.15 16.03 5.05
N TYR A 596 7.20 15.48 4.31
CA TYR A 596 6.11 16.26 3.75
C TYR A 596 4.74 15.59 3.92
N THR A 597 3.70 16.42 3.85
CA THR A 597 2.28 16.03 3.95
C THR A 597 1.40 16.89 3.05
N TYR A 598 0.08 16.67 3.06
CA TYR A 598 -0.89 17.45 2.28
C TYR A 598 -2.00 18.01 3.16
N LEU A 599 -2.55 19.14 2.73
CA LEU A 599 -3.68 19.82 3.36
C LEU A 599 -4.66 20.26 2.27
N SER A 600 -5.96 20.14 2.54
CA SER A 600 -6.98 20.84 1.76
C SER A 600 -7.00 22.33 2.13
N PRO A 601 -7.37 23.23 1.20
CA PRO A 601 -7.65 24.63 1.50
C PRO A 601 -8.47 24.87 2.77
N ASP A 602 -9.47 24.04 3.05
CA ASP A 602 -10.35 24.16 4.21
C ASP A 602 -9.62 23.87 5.53
N ASN A 603 -8.55 23.07 5.50
CA ASN A 603 -7.73 22.82 6.68
C ASN A 603 -6.93 24.07 7.13
N LEU A 604 -6.75 25.06 6.24
CA LEU A 604 -6.12 26.33 6.58
C LEU A 604 -7.00 27.22 7.47
N GLU A 605 -8.27 26.86 7.65
CA GLU A 605 -9.23 27.56 8.51
C GLU A 605 -9.34 26.93 9.91
N LEU A 606 -8.67 25.79 10.16
CA LEU A 606 -8.69 25.13 11.46
C LEU A 606 -8.10 26.02 12.56
N PRO A 607 -8.59 25.92 13.81
CA PRO A 607 -8.04 26.70 14.93
C PRO A 607 -6.52 26.51 15.13
N GLU A 608 -6.02 25.30 14.84
CA GLU A 608 -4.60 24.93 14.93
C GLU A 608 -3.75 25.52 13.80
N ALA A 609 -4.38 25.95 12.70
CA ALA A 609 -3.74 26.57 11.53
C ALA A 609 -3.32 28.01 11.84
N SER A 610 -2.22 28.17 12.57
CA SER A 610 -1.66 29.46 12.96
C SER A 610 -0.17 29.55 12.62
N VAL A 611 0.36 30.77 12.44
CA VAL A 611 1.78 31.00 12.21
C VAL A 611 2.38 31.75 13.39
N HIS A 612 3.42 31.17 13.96
CA HIS A 612 4.27 31.78 14.98
C HIS A 612 5.73 31.64 14.55
N ASP A 613 6.48 32.75 14.58
CA ASP A 613 7.89 32.81 14.19
C ASP A 613 8.20 32.19 12.81
N GLY A 614 7.31 32.42 11.83
CA GLY A 614 7.45 31.91 10.48
C GLY A 614 7.21 30.39 10.32
N VAL A 615 6.70 29.71 11.36
CA VAL A 615 6.37 28.28 11.34
C VAL A 615 4.85 28.10 11.46
N PHE A 616 4.27 27.32 10.55
CA PHE A 616 2.85 26.98 10.54
C PHE A 616 2.54 25.84 11.52
N ALA A 617 1.46 25.99 12.28
CA ALA A 617 1.03 25.07 13.34
C ALA A 617 2.18 24.72 14.31
N SER A 618 2.89 25.73 14.84
CA SER A 618 4.12 25.54 15.62
C SER A 618 3.97 24.71 16.90
N GLN A 619 2.78 24.75 17.53
CA GLN A 619 2.46 23.89 18.68
C GLN A 619 2.04 22.46 18.30
N GLY A 620 1.64 22.26 17.03
CA GLY A 620 1.31 20.97 16.44
C GLY A 620 2.41 20.52 15.47
N PRO A 621 2.09 20.21 14.19
CA PRO A 621 3.06 19.63 13.26
C PRO A 621 4.25 20.50 12.85
N GLY A 622 4.25 21.81 13.14
CA GLY A 622 5.40 22.69 12.95
C GLY A 622 5.95 22.70 11.52
N ILE A 623 5.10 23.01 10.54
CA ILE A 623 5.40 23.04 9.11
C ILE A 623 6.22 24.28 8.76
N LYS A 624 7.37 24.08 8.12
CA LYS A 624 8.31 25.17 7.79
C LYS A 624 7.94 25.93 6.53
N THR A 625 7.14 25.34 5.64
CA THR A 625 6.71 25.98 4.38
C THR A 625 5.48 25.30 3.80
N ILE A 626 4.70 26.07 3.06
CA ILE A 626 3.59 25.58 2.26
C ILE A 626 3.93 25.67 0.77
N ILE A 627 3.63 24.61 0.03
CA ILE A 627 3.78 24.55 -1.42
C ILE A 627 2.41 24.51 -2.07
N VAL A 628 2.21 25.38 -3.05
CA VAL A 628 1.07 25.35 -3.97
C VAL A 628 1.61 25.03 -5.36
N THR A 629 1.26 23.86 -5.89
CA THR A 629 1.69 23.45 -7.23
C THR A 629 0.74 23.98 -8.31
N GLN A 630 1.19 24.05 -9.56
CA GLN A 630 0.37 24.51 -10.68
C GLN A 630 -0.90 23.67 -10.92
N ASP A 631 -0.87 22.40 -10.51
CA ASP A 631 -1.96 21.43 -10.64
C ASP A 631 -2.83 21.35 -9.37
N ALA A 632 -2.44 22.04 -8.30
CA ALA A 632 -3.26 22.16 -7.11
C ALA A 632 -4.50 23.01 -7.40
N ASN A 633 -5.66 22.50 -7.01
CA ASN A 633 -6.86 23.31 -6.89
C ASN A 633 -6.82 24.12 -5.59
N ILE A 634 -7.09 25.42 -5.67
CA ILE A 634 -7.12 26.31 -4.50
C ILE A 634 -8.30 27.28 -4.54
N THR A 635 -8.88 27.55 -3.37
CA THR A 635 -9.97 28.51 -3.17
C THR A 635 -9.43 29.92 -2.95
N VAL A 636 -10.25 30.95 -3.21
CA VAL A 636 -9.85 32.33 -2.91
C VAL A 636 -9.67 32.56 -1.41
N SER A 637 -10.48 31.93 -0.54
CA SER A 637 -10.28 31.98 0.92
C SER A 637 -8.91 31.46 1.32
N ALA A 638 -8.46 30.33 0.76
CA ALA A 638 -7.12 29.81 1.05
C ALA A 638 -6.02 30.75 0.56
N ILE A 639 -6.18 31.43 -0.58
CA ILE A 639 -5.23 32.46 -1.00
C ILE A 639 -5.14 33.58 0.06
N HIS A 640 -6.27 34.03 0.60
CA HIS A 640 -6.27 35.02 1.68
C HIS A 640 -5.56 34.51 2.93
N ARG A 641 -5.82 33.27 3.37
CA ARG A 641 -5.10 32.65 4.49
C ARG A 641 -3.60 32.55 4.24
N LEU A 642 -3.19 32.13 3.05
CA LEU A 642 -1.78 32.06 2.67
C LEU A 642 -1.12 33.44 2.69
N LYS A 643 -1.83 34.51 2.29
CA LYS A 643 -1.33 35.88 2.41
C LYS A 643 -1.15 36.28 3.89
N ASP A 644 -2.11 35.97 4.75
CA ASP A 644 -2.01 36.25 6.19
C ASP A 644 -0.83 35.50 6.83
N TYR A 645 -0.62 34.24 6.44
CA TYR A 645 0.50 33.42 6.89
C TYR A 645 1.85 33.92 6.38
N ALA A 646 1.91 34.31 5.10
CA ALA A 646 3.09 34.93 4.50
C ALA A 646 3.42 36.27 5.19
N ALA A 647 2.42 37.08 5.53
CA ALA A 647 2.62 38.33 6.27
C ALA A 647 3.22 38.09 7.67
N LYS A 648 2.95 36.92 8.28
CA LYS A 648 3.55 36.46 9.54
C LYS A 648 4.91 35.76 9.36
N GLY A 649 5.47 35.79 8.16
CA GLY A 649 6.81 35.29 7.85
C GLY A 649 6.89 33.84 7.38
N LEU A 650 5.77 33.14 7.15
CA LEU A 650 5.78 31.77 6.61
C LEU A 650 6.23 31.77 5.13
N PRO A 651 7.27 31.01 4.76
CA PRO A 651 7.63 30.82 3.36
C PRO A 651 6.55 30.05 2.59
N VAL A 652 6.10 30.61 1.46
CA VAL A 652 5.18 29.93 0.53
C VAL A 652 5.84 29.80 -0.84
N ILE A 653 5.74 28.62 -1.45
CA ILE A 653 6.32 28.35 -2.77
C ILE A 653 5.21 28.05 -3.76
N LEU A 654 5.16 28.83 -4.84
CA LEU A 654 4.32 28.59 -6.01
C LEU A 654 5.13 27.80 -7.03
N SER A 655 4.81 26.52 -7.23
CA SER A 655 5.64 25.58 -7.99
C SER A 655 5.03 25.21 -9.34
N GLY A 656 5.74 25.53 -10.42
CA GLY A 656 5.36 25.16 -11.78
C GLY A 656 4.53 26.19 -12.54
N GLY A 657 3.95 27.19 -11.86
CA GLY A 657 3.09 28.17 -12.48
C GLY A 657 1.97 28.60 -11.54
N SER A 658 0.87 29.11 -12.11
CA SER A 658 -0.35 29.44 -11.38
C SER A 658 -1.09 28.16 -11.01
N ALA A 659 -1.56 28.09 -9.77
CA ALA A 659 -2.48 27.04 -9.32
C ALA A 659 -3.79 27.04 -10.13
N GLN A 660 -4.53 25.94 -10.06
CA GLN A 660 -5.84 25.80 -10.66
C GLN A 660 -6.90 26.49 -9.79
N TYR A 661 -7.77 27.25 -10.44
CA TYR A 661 -8.91 27.88 -9.78
C TYR A 661 -9.93 26.80 -9.40
N TYR A 662 -10.25 26.73 -8.10
CA TYR A 662 -11.37 25.94 -7.61
C TYR A 662 -12.61 26.83 -7.51
N PRO A 663 -13.57 26.73 -8.44
CA PRO A 663 -14.69 27.66 -8.48
C PRO A 663 -15.72 27.36 -7.39
N THR A 664 -16.14 28.40 -6.70
CA THR A 664 -17.28 28.43 -5.76
C THR A 664 -18.09 29.72 -5.98
N SER A 665 -19.30 29.83 -5.43
CA SER A 665 -20.13 31.04 -5.61
C SER A 665 -19.73 32.21 -4.72
N SER A 666 -19.10 31.95 -3.58
CA SER A 666 -18.79 32.95 -2.55
C SER A 666 -17.37 33.53 -2.65
N ASP A 667 -16.59 33.14 -3.66
CA ASP A 667 -15.16 33.46 -3.77
C ASP A 667 -14.82 34.69 -4.63
N GLY A 668 -15.82 35.36 -5.21
CA GLY A 668 -15.60 36.52 -6.09
C GLY A 668 -15.11 36.18 -7.51
N GLY A 669 -15.01 34.91 -7.86
CA GLY A 669 -14.73 34.45 -9.22
C GLY A 669 -13.24 34.39 -9.62
N VAL A 670 -13.02 34.00 -10.87
CA VAL A 670 -11.65 33.82 -11.44
C VAL A 670 -10.81 35.10 -11.44
N GLU A 671 -11.46 36.27 -11.48
CA GLU A 671 -10.77 37.56 -11.42
C GLU A 671 -10.22 37.83 -10.01
N ALA A 672 -11.03 37.61 -8.97
CA ALA A 672 -10.59 37.69 -7.57
C ALA A 672 -9.49 36.65 -7.28
N PHE A 673 -9.64 35.43 -7.80
CA PHE A 673 -8.62 34.39 -7.73
C PHE A 673 -7.29 34.83 -8.36
N ARG A 674 -7.30 35.33 -9.60
CA ARG A 674 -6.08 35.78 -10.29
C ARG A 674 -5.44 36.96 -9.60
N ALA A 675 -6.23 37.94 -9.17
CA ALA A 675 -5.77 39.10 -8.42
C ALA A 675 -5.13 38.66 -7.09
N GLY A 676 -5.82 37.82 -6.31
CA GLY A 676 -5.33 37.32 -5.03
C GLY A 676 -4.05 36.50 -5.17
N LEU A 677 -3.95 35.64 -6.19
CA LEU A 677 -2.76 34.83 -6.43
C LEU A 677 -1.57 35.69 -6.87
N GLN A 678 -1.80 36.72 -7.69
CA GLN A 678 -0.78 37.70 -8.05
C GLN A 678 -0.31 38.47 -6.82
N GLU A 679 -1.24 38.97 -5.99
CA GLU A 679 -0.92 39.64 -4.72
C GLU A 679 -0.12 38.74 -3.77
N LEU A 680 -0.47 37.45 -3.69
CA LEU A 680 0.30 36.46 -2.93
C LEU A 680 1.72 36.30 -3.50
N ALA A 681 1.86 36.19 -4.82
CA ALA A 681 3.15 36.04 -5.50
C ALA A 681 4.07 37.27 -5.33
N ASP A 682 3.49 38.47 -5.17
CA ASP A 682 4.22 39.72 -4.97
C ASP A 682 4.74 39.91 -3.53
N LEU A 683 4.31 39.08 -2.58
CA LEU A 683 4.83 39.12 -1.21
C LEU A 683 6.29 38.61 -1.16
N ARG A 684 7.14 39.33 -0.42
CA ARG A 684 8.60 39.07 -0.36
C ARG A 684 8.99 37.65 0.07
N VAL A 685 8.20 37.02 0.95
CA VAL A 685 8.47 35.66 1.46
C VAL A 685 7.93 34.55 0.54
N VAL A 686 7.22 34.93 -0.54
CA VAL A 686 6.65 34.01 -1.51
C VAL A 686 7.56 33.88 -2.72
N ARG A 687 7.71 32.67 -3.24
CA ARG A 687 8.60 32.37 -4.38
C ARG A 687 7.88 31.58 -5.44
N THR A 688 7.86 32.09 -6.67
CA THR A 688 7.42 31.33 -7.83
C THR A 688 8.60 30.67 -8.52
N ILE A 689 8.54 29.35 -8.70
CA ILE A 689 9.62 28.53 -9.25
C ILE A 689 9.13 27.58 -10.33
N ARG A 690 10.05 26.95 -11.05
CA ARG A 690 9.73 25.80 -11.91
C ARG A 690 9.50 24.56 -11.05
N SER A 691 8.64 23.64 -11.51
CA SER A 691 8.25 22.46 -10.73
C SER A 691 9.39 21.55 -10.28
N ALA A 692 10.58 21.64 -10.92
CA ALA A 692 11.72 20.76 -10.64
C ALA A 692 12.69 21.30 -9.59
N ASP A 693 12.47 22.52 -9.11
CA ASP A 693 13.44 23.22 -8.28
C ASP A 693 12.99 23.31 -6.80
N ILE A 694 12.01 22.52 -6.34
CA ILE A 694 11.46 22.64 -4.97
C ILE A 694 12.56 22.41 -3.93
N ALA A 695 13.18 21.23 -3.89
CA ALA A 695 14.20 20.91 -2.88
C ALA A 695 15.38 21.90 -2.89
N LYS A 696 15.80 22.32 -4.10
CA LYS A 696 16.84 23.34 -4.31
C LYS A 696 16.43 24.70 -3.75
N THR A 697 15.18 25.09 -4.00
CA THR A 697 14.62 26.36 -3.53
C THR A 697 14.56 26.37 -2.01
N LEU A 698 14.04 25.31 -1.38
CA LEU A 698 14.02 25.16 0.07
C LEU A 698 15.40 25.37 0.68
N ALA A 699 16.41 24.66 0.16
CA ALA A 699 17.79 24.77 0.62
C ALA A 699 18.36 26.19 0.46
N SER A 700 18.08 26.87 -0.66
CA SER A 700 18.57 28.24 -0.91
C SER A 700 18.00 29.31 0.03
N HIS A 701 16.96 28.97 0.81
CA HIS A 701 16.32 29.85 1.79
C HIS A 701 16.61 29.46 3.23
N GLY A 702 17.51 28.51 3.46
CA GLY A 702 17.79 28.03 4.80
C GLY A 702 16.71 27.12 5.40
N ILE A 703 15.75 26.65 4.59
CA ILE A 703 14.80 25.61 5.02
C ILE A 703 15.51 24.27 4.85
N SER A 704 16.11 23.76 5.92
CA SER A 704 16.73 22.44 5.93
C SER A 704 15.77 21.36 6.43
N PRO A 705 15.82 20.13 5.90
CA PRO A 705 15.02 19.03 6.41
C PRO A 705 15.45 18.66 7.83
N ARG A 706 14.53 18.10 8.62
CA ARG A 706 14.83 17.62 9.99
C ARG A 706 15.84 16.47 9.99
N ILE A 707 15.71 15.57 9.03
CA ILE A 707 16.65 14.48 8.79
C ILE A 707 17.24 14.68 7.40
N ARG A 708 18.54 15.00 7.33
CA ARG A 708 19.28 15.04 6.07
C ARG A 708 19.72 13.63 5.70
N VAL A 709 19.28 13.13 4.55
CA VAL A 709 19.53 11.75 4.10
C VAL A 709 20.57 11.72 2.99
N GLN A 710 21.57 10.84 3.07
CA GLN A 710 22.51 10.57 1.98
C GLN A 710 22.69 9.07 1.81
N THR A 711 22.07 8.46 0.80
CA THR A 711 22.06 7.00 0.58
C THR A 711 22.09 6.65 -0.91
N ASN A 712 22.45 5.41 -1.23
CA ASN A 712 22.38 4.85 -2.57
C ASN A 712 21.04 4.15 -2.89
N GLY A 713 20.12 4.05 -1.92
CA GLY A 713 18.75 3.52 -2.05
C GLY A 713 17.70 4.51 -1.54
N THR A 714 16.43 4.12 -1.43
CA THR A 714 15.33 5.03 -1.05
C THR A 714 14.96 4.86 0.42
N TRP A 715 15.14 5.91 1.21
CA TRP A 715 14.78 5.92 2.63
C TRP A 715 13.65 6.90 2.89
N HIS A 716 12.54 6.39 3.42
CA HIS A 716 11.47 7.21 3.96
C HIS A 716 11.73 7.45 5.44
N THR A 717 11.58 8.70 5.89
CA THR A 717 11.84 9.08 7.28
C THR A 717 10.65 9.81 7.88
N THR A 718 10.42 9.59 9.17
CA THR A 718 9.49 10.37 9.99
C THR A 718 10.25 11.01 11.15
N TRP A 719 9.69 12.08 11.72
CA TRP A 719 10.25 12.75 12.90
C TRP A 719 9.13 13.11 13.86
N ARG A 720 9.33 12.81 15.14
CA ARG A 720 8.41 13.18 16.23
C ARG A 720 9.19 13.84 17.36
N GLU A 721 8.60 14.87 17.97
CA GLU A 721 9.17 15.58 19.11
C GLU A 721 8.29 15.35 20.33
N GLU A 722 8.88 14.82 21.39
CA GLU A 722 8.27 14.74 22.71
C GLU A 722 8.95 15.77 23.63
N LYS A 723 8.19 16.79 24.03
CA LYS A 723 8.65 17.92 24.82
C LYS A 723 8.75 17.62 26.31
N GLU A 724 7.87 16.81 26.89
CA GLU A 724 7.84 16.55 28.35
C GLU A 724 9.09 15.77 28.79
N PHE A 725 9.40 14.68 28.09
CA PHE A 725 10.60 13.86 28.30
C PHE A 725 11.82 14.37 27.52
N GLN A 726 11.65 15.39 26.67
CA GLN A 726 12.69 15.95 25.80
C GLN A 726 13.37 14.92 24.89
N VAL A 727 12.58 13.98 24.36
CA VAL A 727 13.04 12.92 23.45
C VAL A 727 12.47 13.14 22.05
N ASP A 728 13.32 13.08 21.04
CA ASP A 728 12.87 13.05 19.65
C ASP A 728 13.03 11.65 19.06
N TYR A 729 12.13 11.27 18.15
CA TYR A 729 12.13 9.96 17.53
C TYR A 729 12.20 10.05 16.01
N ALA A 730 13.01 9.19 15.41
CA ALA A 730 13.09 8.99 13.97
C ALA A 730 12.81 7.53 13.62
N PHE A 731 11.84 7.30 12.73
CA PHE A 731 11.63 6.01 12.08
C PHE A 731 12.13 6.11 10.64
N ILE A 732 12.98 5.16 10.23
CA ILE A 732 13.56 5.10 8.89
C ILE A 732 13.17 3.77 8.25
N PHE A 733 12.59 3.82 7.05
CA PHE A 733 12.19 2.66 6.27
C PHE A 733 12.93 2.64 4.93
N CYS A 734 13.57 1.51 4.62
CA CYS A 734 14.28 1.28 3.35
C CYS A 734 13.34 0.64 2.32
N ASP A 735 12.68 1.45 1.51
CA ASP A 735 11.75 0.96 0.49
C ASP A 735 12.49 0.49 -0.77
N GLY A 736 12.05 -0.63 -1.34
CA GLY A 736 12.67 -1.25 -2.50
C GLY A 736 13.91 -2.08 -2.14
N GLY A 737 15.07 -1.73 -2.71
CA GLY A 737 16.32 -2.48 -2.55
C GLY A 737 17.09 -2.13 -1.28
N GLY A 738 17.95 -3.06 -0.82
CA GLY A 738 18.89 -2.77 0.27
C GLY A 738 19.84 -1.62 -0.08
N ALA A 739 20.19 -0.81 0.91
CA ALA A 739 20.85 0.46 0.74
C ALA A 739 21.84 0.77 1.86
N GLN A 740 22.87 1.55 1.54
CA GLN A 740 23.86 2.04 2.47
C GLN A 740 24.01 3.56 2.32
N GLY A 741 24.17 4.24 3.45
CA GLY A 741 24.25 5.68 3.49
C GLY A 741 24.50 6.22 4.88
N LYS A 742 24.10 7.46 5.10
CA LYS A 742 24.12 8.13 6.40
C LYS A 742 22.96 9.10 6.50
N ILE A 743 22.49 9.30 7.73
CA ILE A 743 21.60 10.40 8.08
C ILE A 743 22.36 11.45 8.88
N ARG A 744 21.86 12.68 8.86
CA ARG A 744 22.39 13.80 9.63
C ARG A 744 21.24 14.57 10.26
N VAL A 745 21.27 14.69 11.58
CA VAL A 745 20.26 15.35 12.39
C VAL A 745 20.92 16.51 13.14
N THR A 746 20.27 17.67 13.18
CA THR A 746 20.79 18.84 13.90
C THR A 746 20.29 18.76 15.35
N THR A 747 21.12 18.26 16.26
CA THR A 747 20.75 18.02 17.66
C THR A 747 22.00 17.84 18.52
N ASP A 748 21.96 18.29 19.77
CA ASP A 748 22.97 18.04 20.79
C ASP A 748 22.63 16.83 21.69
N LYS A 749 21.45 16.25 21.53
CA LYS A 749 20.94 15.12 22.29
C LYS A 749 21.76 13.83 22.13
N PHE A 750 21.61 12.90 23.06
CA PHE A 750 22.23 11.58 23.04
C PHE A 750 21.44 10.61 22.14
N PRO A 751 22.06 10.00 21.13
CA PRO A 751 21.37 9.08 20.23
C PRO A 751 21.28 7.66 20.82
N TYR A 752 20.13 7.02 20.63
CA TYR A 752 19.82 5.65 21.03
C TYR A 752 19.26 4.86 19.85
N LEU A 753 19.55 3.56 19.81
CA LEU A 753 18.96 2.60 18.88
C LEU A 753 17.89 1.78 19.61
N LEU A 754 16.71 1.71 19.01
CA LEU A 754 15.56 1.00 19.55
C LEU A 754 15.21 -0.16 18.61
N ASN A 755 15.40 -1.39 19.08
CA ASN A 755 15.13 -2.58 18.27
C ASN A 755 13.66 -3.00 18.44
N ALA A 756 12.84 -2.79 17.41
CA ALA A 756 11.42 -3.14 17.45
C ALA A 756 11.15 -4.66 17.52
N TRP A 757 12.08 -5.51 17.05
CA TRP A 757 11.93 -6.97 17.12
C TRP A 757 12.15 -7.52 18.54
N THR A 758 13.17 -7.01 19.23
CA THR A 758 13.57 -7.51 20.56
C THR A 758 13.04 -6.66 21.72
N GLY A 759 12.70 -5.39 21.48
CA GLY A 759 12.37 -4.42 22.52
C GLY A 759 13.59 -3.84 23.23
N GLU A 760 14.79 -4.16 22.76
CA GLU A 760 16.05 -3.65 23.30
C GLU A 760 16.23 -2.15 23.01
N ARG A 761 16.73 -1.44 24.01
CA ARG A 761 17.09 -0.02 23.97
C ARG A 761 18.56 0.08 24.33
N GLN A 762 19.37 0.67 23.46
CA GLN A 762 20.82 0.82 23.70
C GLN A 762 21.34 2.16 23.17
N PRO A 763 22.40 2.73 23.75
CA PRO A 763 23.01 3.93 23.22
C PRO A 763 23.58 3.63 21.83
N LEU A 764 23.42 4.56 20.90
CA LEU A 764 24.06 4.46 19.61
C LEU A 764 25.54 4.82 19.77
N VAL A 765 26.43 3.84 19.61
CA VAL A 765 27.87 4.04 19.88
C VAL A 765 28.67 4.52 18.68
N GLN A 766 28.17 4.36 17.45
CA GLN A 766 28.84 4.83 16.23
C GLN A 766 28.10 6.00 15.59
N TYR A 767 28.66 7.19 15.70
CA TYR A 767 28.18 8.42 15.05
C TYR A 767 29.30 9.46 15.00
N LYS A 768 29.14 10.53 14.21
CA LYS A 768 30.05 11.68 14.24
C LYS A 768 29.31 12.90 14.74
N ARG A 769 29.92 13.65 15.65
CA ARG A 769 29.40 14.94 16.09
C ARG A 769 30.17 16.08 15.43
N ARG A 770 29.50 16.94 14.66
CA ARG A 770 30.14 18.05 13.93
C ARG A 770 29.30 19.32 14.00
N ALA A 771 29.77 20.34 14.71
CA ALA A 771 29.12 21.65 14.77
C ALA A 771 27.62 21.58 15.11
N GLY A 772 27.23 20.76 16.09
CA GLY A 772 25.83 20.56 16.48
C GLY A 772 25.05 19.53 15.65
N ASP A 773 25.65 18.93 14.63
CA ASP A 773 25.05 17.81 13.90
C ASP A 773 25.52 16.46 14.45
N VAL A 774 24.60 15.50 14.52
CA VAL A 774 24.86 14.08 14.70
C VAL A 774 24.72 13.38 13.33
N VAL A 775 25.81 12.74 12.87
CA VAL A 775 25.86 12.01 11.59
C VAL A 775 25.97 10.51 11.85
N ILE A 776 24.99 9.74 11.38
CA ILE A 776 24.85 8.31 11.68
C ILE A 776 24.96 7.51 10.38
N PRO A 777 25.98 6.64 10.23
CA PRO A 777 26.03 5.70 9.11
C PRO A 777 25.00 4.59 9.28
N LEU A 778 24.30 4.21 8.21
CA LEU A 778 23.31 3.14 8.22
C LEU A 778 23.47 2.23 7.00
N THR A 779 23.27 0.93 7.21
CA THR A 779 23.17 -0.10 6.18
C THR A 779 21.87 -0.87 6.43
N LEU A 780 20.91 -0.76 5.53
CA LEU A 780 19.58 -1.36 5.67
C LEU A 780 19.32 -2.32 4.52
N LYS A 781 18.73 -3.49 4.82
CA LYS A 781 18.24 -4.43 3.81
C LYS A 781 16.94 -3.92 3.17
N ALA A 782 16.54 -4.57 2.08
CA ALA A 782 15.27 -4.29 1.41
C ALA A 782 14.11 -4.47 2.40
N ASN A 783 13.22 -3.47 2.47
CA ASN A 783 12.09 -3.39 3.40
C ASN A 783 12.44 -3.35 4.91
N GLN A 784 13.71 -3.17 5.26
CA GLN A 784 14.14 -3.10 6.65
C GLN A 784 13.83 -1.71 7.25
N THR A 785 13.59 -1.68 8.56
CA THR A 785 13.39 -0.45 9.34
C THR A 785 14.45 -0.26 10.41
N THR A 786 14.63 0.98 10.85
CA THR A 786 15.40 1.30 12.05
C THR A 786 14.75 2.45 12.80
N ILE A 787 14.81 2.41 14.14
CA ILE A 787 14.24 3.41 15.02
C ILE A 787 15.36 4.02 15.86
N LEU A 788 15.45 5.34 15.82
CA LEU A 788 16.40 6.12 16.60
C LEU A 788 15.66 7.04 17.55
N ALA A 789 16.16 7.17 18.78
CA ALA A 789 15.73 8.20 19.71
C ALA A 789 16.88 9.16 20.02
N PHE A 790 16.55 10.40 20.32
CA PHE A 790 17.50 11.45 20.66
C PHE A 790 17.04 12.07 21.99
N SER A 791 17.72 11.76 23.09
CA SER A 791 17.34 12.23 24.44
C SER A 791 18.21 13.37 24.93
N ALA A 792 17.63 14.41 25.51
CA ALA A 792 18.39 15.53 26.07
C ALA A 792 19.30 15.14 27.24
N GLN A 793 18.88 14.13 28.02
CA GLN A 793 19.68 13.55 29.10
C GLN A 793 19.92 12.06 28.83
N PRO A 794 21.04 11.49 29.30
CA PRO A 794 21.23 10.05 29.31
C PRO A 794 20.08 9.36 30.04
N TRP A 795 19.60 8.23 29.53
CA TRP A 795 18.59 7.44 30.23
C TRP A 795 19.19 6.77 31.48
N ASP A 796 18.55 6.95 32.64
CA ASP A 796 19.08 6.51 33.94
C ASP A 796 19.30 4.99 34.03
N ASP A 797 18.50 4.20 33.29
CA ASP A 797 18.55 2.75 33.24
C ASP A 797 19.57 2.20 32.22
N ILE A 798 20.19 3.07 31.41
CA ILE A 798 21.07 2.68 30.30
C ILE A 798 22.39 3.43 30.36
N TYR A 799 23.47 2.69 30.60
CA TYR A 799 24.82 3.25 30.53
C TYR A 799 25.08 3.87 29.16
N THR A 800 25.36 5.17 29.15
CA THR A 800 25.61 5.95 27.93
C THR A 800 27.06 6.41 27.93
N PRO A 801 27.92 5.86 27.05
CA PRO A 801 29.33 6.21 27.00
C PRO A 801 29.57 7.70 26.71
N SER A 802 30.51 8.33 27.42
CA SER A 802 30.92 9.72 27.17
C SER A 802 31.81 9.86 25.92
N ILE A 803 32.50 8.80 25.54
CA ILE A 803 33.29 8.67 24.30
C ILE A 803 32.51 7.79 23.33
N HIS A 804 32.53 8.10 22.04
CA HIS A 804 31.85 7.32 21.00
C HIS A 804 32.76 7.08 19.80
N ILE A 805 32.35 6.17 18.91
CA ILE A 805 33.11 5.75 17.73
C ILE A 805 32.74 6.66 16.56
N GLU A 806 33.70 7.44 16.08
CA GLU A 806 33.52 8.29 14.90
C GLU A 806 33.69 7.52 13.60
N ALA A 807 34.67 6.62 13.55
CA ALA A 807 34.93 5.80 12.37
C ALA A 807 35.33 4.39 12.80
N ALA A 808 34.84 3.43 12.04
CA ALA A 808 35.10 2.02 12.26
C ALA A 808 35.46 1.35 10.93
N PRO A 809 36.27 0.29 10.97
CA PRO A 809 36.57 -0.52 9.79
C PRO A 809 35.34 -1.27 9.28
N SER A 810 35.42 -1.72 8.02
CA SER A 810 34.40 -2.56 7.40
C SER A 810 34.30 -3.97 8.00
N SER A 811 35.27 -4.39 8.83
CA SER A 811 35.25 -5.66 9.54
C SER A 811 34.26 -5.69 10.71
N VAL A 812 33.74 -4.54 11.14
CA VAL A 812 32.79 -4.44 12.24
C VAL A 812 31.38 -4.79 11.77
N LEU A 813 30.79 -5.79 12.40
CA LEU A 813 29.43 -6.26 12.14
C LEU A 813 28.39 -5.51 12.98
N GLY A 814 28.77 -5.05 14.16
CA GLY A 814 27.89 -4.41 15.12
C GLY A 814 28.60 -4.11 16.43
N TYR A 815 27.83 -3.57 17.37
CA TYR A 815 28.31 -3.21 18.71
C TYR A 815 27.31 -3.65 19.76
N HIS A 816 27.81 -3.90 20.97
CA HIS A 816 26.99 -4.03 22.16
C HIS A 816 27.63 -3.29 23.34
N VAL A 817 26.80 -2.96 24.33
CA VAL A 817 27.25 -2.40 25.60
C VAL A 817 27.24 -3.52 26.62
N ASP A 818 28.36 -3.74 27.31
CA ASP A 818 28.48 -4.78 28.34
C ASP A 818 27.86 -4.34 29.68
N HIS A 819 27.60 -5.31 30.57
CA HIS A 819 27.04 -5.06 31.90
C HIS A 819 27.94 -4.24 32.84
N LYS A 820 29.21 -4.04 32.48
CA LYS A 820 30.20 -3.24 33.22
C LYS A 820 30.37 -1.83 32.64
N GLY A 821 29.57 -1.44 31.64
CA GLY A 821 29.65 -0.14 30.98
C GLY A 821 30.78 -0.02 29.95
N GLY A 822 31.27 -1.13 29.41
CA GLY A 822 32.18 -1.16 28.26
C GLY A 822 31.44 -1.23 26.93
N VAL A 823 31.99 -0.63 25.88
CA VAL A 823 31.50 -0.84 24.49
C VAL A 823 32.33 -1.92 23.84
N VAL A 824 31.68 -2.90 23.25
CA VAL A 824 32.32 -4.06 22.64
C VAL A 824 31.92 -4.14 21.17
N ALA A 825 32.90 -4.09 20.26
CA ALA A 825 32.65 -4.31 18.84
C ALA A 825 32.69 -5.79 18.49
N GLN A 826 31.84 -6.17 17.54
CA GLN A 826 31.75 -7.51 16.98
C GLN A 826 32.45 -7.51 15.62
N LEU A 827 33.50 -8.32 15.48
CA LEU A 827 34.39 -8.32 14.31
C LEU A 827 34.23 -9.59 13.48
N ALA A 828 34.13 -9.47 12.15
CA ALA A 828 34.18 -10.58 11.20
C ALA A 828 35.64 -10.95 10.83
N HIS A 829 35.86 -12.19 10.38
CA HIS A 829 37.13 -12.59 9.79
C HIS A 829 37.46 -11.77 8.53
N THR A 830 38.65 -11.14 8.50
CA THR A 830 39.18 -10.44 7.32
C THR A 830 40.50 -11.04 6.84
N ILE A 831 40.59 -11.29 5.53
CA ILE A 831 41.75 -11.91 4.86
C ILE A 831 42.89 -10.90 4.63
N ASN A 832 42.61 -9.59 4.67
CA ASN A 832 43.61 -8.53 4.50
C ASN A 832 44.05 -7.94 5.85
N GLU A 833 45.32 -8.16 6.22
CA GLU A 833 45.93 -7.77 7.51
C GLU A 833 46.35 -6.30 7.63
N THR A 834 45.84 -5.37 6.81
CA THR A 834 46.13 -3.96 7.06
C THR A 834 45.44 -3.55 8.36
N ALA A 835 46.24 -3.22 9.39
CA ALA A 835 45.75 -2.76 10.68
C ALA A 835 44.77 -1.59 10.48
N HIS A 836 43.49 -1.87 10.61
CA HIS A 836 42.46 -0.86 10.63
C HIS A 836 42.30 -0.36 12.07
N GLU A 837 41.97 0.92 12.22
CA GLU A 837 41.80 1.54 13.54
C GLU A 837 40.36 2.03 13.70
N PHE A 838 39.84 1.89 14.92
CA PHE A 838 38.71 2.69 15.39
C PHE A 838 39.21 4.10 15.66
N LEU A 839 38.47 5.09 15.19
CA LEU A 839 38.64 6.49 15.57
C LEU A 839 37.59 6.84 16.62
N LEU A 840 38.02 7.29 17.79
CA LEU A 840 37.15 7.70 18.89
C LEU A 840 36.95 9.21 18.91
N SER A 841 35.89 9.66 19.58
CA SER A 841 35.49 11.07 19.65
C SER A 841 36.46 11.96 20.44
N ASP A 842 37.38 11.37 21.21
CA ASP A 842 38.47 12.07 21.90
C ASP A 842 39.76 12.16 21.03
N ASN A 843 39.66 11.84 19.74
CA ASN A 843 40.75 11.68 18.78
C ASN A 843 41.74 10.56 19.10
N SER A 844 41.47 9.71 20.09
CA SER A 844 42.28 8.51 20.29
C SER A 844 41.93 7.46 19.24
N THR A 845 42.89 6.60 18.91
CA THR A 845 42.68 5.46 18.04
C THR A 845 42.86 4.14 18.79
N ARG A 846 42.10 3.13 18.38
CA ARG A 846 42.23 1.76 18.89
C ARG A 846 42.43 0.82 17.71
N THR A 847 43.54 0.10 17.72
CA THR A 847 43.84 -0.88 16.66
C THR A 847 42.91 -2.07 16.75
N VAL A 848 42.43 -2.53 15.59
CA VAL A 848 41.69 -3.79 15.47
C VAL A 848 42.68 -4.95 15.61
N PRO A 849 42.46 -5.90 16.53
CA PRO A 849 43.30 -7.08 16.70
C PRO A 849 43.17 -7.99 15.47
N SER A 850 44.17 -8.85 15.25
CA SER A 850 44.12 -9.82 14.15
C SER A 850 42.90 -10.72 14.30
N THR A 851 42.06 -10.78 13.26
CA THR A 851 40.89 -11.68 13.19
C THR A 851 41.27 -13.05 12.63
N SER A 852 42.56 -13.37 12.51
CA SER A 852 43.06 -14.65 11.95
C SER A 852 42.59 -15.88 12.75
N ALA A 853 42.34 -15.72 14.06
CA ALA A 853 41.77 -16.76 14.93
C ALA A 853 40.26 -16.99 14.71
N VAL A 854 39.57 -16.05 14.04
CA VAL A 854 38.14 -16.17 13.73
C VAL A 854 37.99 -17.11 12.53
N GLN A 855 37.20 -18.17 12.67
CA GLN A 855 36.96 -19.13 11.58
C GLN A 855 36.26 -18.47 10.38
N CYS A 856 36.52 -18.99 9.16
CA CYS A 856 35.79 -18.55 7.97
C CYS A 856 34.32 -18.98 8.01
N PRO A 857 33.41 -18.23 7.36
CA PRO A 857 32.01 -18.63 7.30
C PRO A 857 31.80 -20.01 6.67
N PHE A 858 30.95 -20.85 7.25
CA PHE A 858 30.69 -22.20 6.75
C PHE A 858 29.20 -22.56 6.71
N GLN A 859 28.86 -23.52 5.86
CA GLN A 859 27.48 -23.98 5.65
C GLN A 859 27.10 -25.12 6.57
N ILE A 860 25.93 -25.02 7.20
CA ILE A 860 25.32 -26.14 7.94
C ILE A 860 24.62 -27.06 6.95
N ARG A 861 24.93 -28.36 7.01
CA ARG A 861 24.49 -29.40 6.07
C ARG A 861 23.86 -30.56 6.82
N ASN A 862 23.34 -31.55 6.08
CA ASN A 862 22.74 -32.77 6.63
C ASN A 862 21.58 -32.44 7.58
N TRP A 863 20.49 -31.98 6.99
CA TRP A 863 19.31 -31.58 7.74
C TRP A 863 18.34 -32.76 7.87
N THR A 864 17.78 -32.92 9.06
CA THR A 864 16.60 -33.76 9.27
C THR A 864 15.41 -32.84 9.45
N LEU A 865 14.48 -32.88 8.48
CA LEU A 865 13.21 -32.17 8.52
C LEU A 865 12.13 -33.10 9.07
N THR A 866 11.60 -32.81 10.25
CA THR A 866 10.30 -33.33 10.68
C THR A 866 9.23 -32.33 10.28
N ALA A 867 8.45 -32.65 9.25
CA ALA A 867 7.32 -31.86 8.80
C ALA A 867 6.06 -32.32 9.54
N GLU A 868 5.59 -31.49 10.46
CA GLU A 868 4.29 -31.60 11.11
C GLU A 868 3.23 -31.06 10.16
N ARG A 869 2.41 -31.94 9.62
CA ARG A 869 1.39 -31.63 8.62
C ARG A 869 0.06 -31.41 9.30
N TRP A 870 -0.58 -30.30 8.97
CA TRP A 870 -1.88 -29.88 9.47
C TRP A 870 -2.92 -30.19 8.40
N GLU A 871 -3.89 -31.01 8.75
CA GLU A 871 -4.92 -31.49 7.85
C GLU A 871 -6.32 -31.21 8.43
N ALA A 872 -7.34 -31.20 7.59
CA ALA A 872 -8.73 -31.12 8.04
C ALA A 872 -9.09 -32.35 8.89
N PRO A 873 -9.95 -32.22 9.90
CA PRO A 873 -10.48 -33.37 10.63
C PRO A 873 -11.28 -34.30 9.70
N GLU A 874 -11.41 -35.58 10.08
CA GLU A 874 -12.17 -36.56 9.29
C GLU A 874 -13.60 -36.11 9.02
N ASN A 875 -14.26 -35.54 10.05
CA ASN A 875 -15.50 -34.81 9.89
C ASN A 875 -15.22 -33.32 9.70
N MET A 876 -15.18 -32.88 8.44
CA MET A 876 -14.94 -31.46 8.10
C MET A 876 -16.01 -30.50 8.63
N GLN A 877 -17.17 -30.96 9.09
CA GLN A 877 -18.17 -30.09 9.72
C GLN A 877 -17.78 -29.64 11.13
N ASN A 878 -16.87 -30.37 11.78
CA ASN A 878 -16.26 -29.94 13.04
C ASN A 878 -15.14 -28.93 12.73
N ALA A 879 -15.53 -27.72 12.38
CA ALA A 879 -14.63 -26.62 12.09
C ALA A 879 -13.89 -26.14 13.36
N SER A 880 -14.42 -26.39 14.55
CA SER A 880 -13.83 -26.01 15.85
C SER A 880 -12.49 -26.69 16.11
N THR A 881 -12.17 -27.79 15.43
CA THR A 881 -10.87 -28.45 15.52
C THR A 881 -9.79 -27.62 14.81
N ILE A 882 -8.66 -27.35 15.48
CA ILE A 882 -7.53 -26.61 14.89
C ILE A 882 -7.00 -27.32 13.63
N ALA A 883 -6.50 -28.55 13.79
CA ALA A 883 -6.10 -29.44 12.70
C ALA A 883 -5.96 -30.89 13.19
N SER A 884 -6.05 -31.85 12.26
CA SER A 884 -5.52 -33.21 12.45
C SER A 884 -4.04 -33.21 12.11
N ILE A 885 -3.18 -33.54 13.07
CA ILE A 885 -1.73 -33.43 12.94
C ILE A 885 -1.11 -34.79 12.57
N ARG A 886 -0.22 -34.79 11.56
CA ARG A 886 0.57 -35.96 11.14
C ARG A 886 2.01 -35.59 10.83
N ASN A 887 2.96 -36.36 11.36
CA ASN A 887 4.38 -36.05 11.18
C ASN A 887 5.00 -36.94 10.08
N THR A 888 5.85 -36.34 9.25
CA THR A 888 6.71 -37.05 8.30
C THR A 888 8.14 -36.57 8.46
N THR A 889 9.11 -37.48 8.33
CA THR A 889 10.54 -37.15 8.51
C THR A 889 11.30 -37.35 7.22
N HIS A 890 12.09 -36.35 6.83
CA HIS A 890 12.83 -36.28 5.58
C HIS A 890 14.29 -35.95 5.87
N HIS A 891 15.20 -36.74 5.31
CA HIS A 891 16.63 -36.45 5.40
C HIS A 891 17.04 -35.70 4.13
N ILE A 892 17.41 -34.43 4.27
CA ILE A 892 17.73 -33.56 3.14
C ILE A 892 19.19 -33.08 3.22
N PRO A 893 20.01 -33.34 2.19
CA PRO A 893 21.41 -32.91 2.19
C PRO A 893 21.56 -31.39 2.10
N SER A 894 20.55 -30.71 1.55
CA SER A 894 20.44 -29.25 1.41
C SER A 894 19.00 -28.79 1.63
N LEU A 895 18.82 -27.54 2.03
CA LEU A 895 17.51 -26.93 2.28
C LEU A 895 16.75 -26.70 0.96
N LEU A 896 15.52 -27.20 0.89
CA LEU A 896 14.63 -27.20 -0.28
C LEU A 896 13.25 -26.65 0.10
N SER A 897 12.54 -26.06 -0.88
CA SER A 897 11.13 -25.73 -0.67
C SER A 897 10.32 -27.01 -0.48
N TRP A 898 9.29 -26.97 0.37
CA TRP A 898 8.35 -28.09 0.53
C TRP A 898 7.69 -28.48 -0.79
N THR A 899 7.52 -27.53 -1.70
CA THR A 899 7.01 -27.77 -3.06
C THR A 899 7.95 -28.62 -3.93
N GLU A 900 9.20 -28.80 -3.53
CA GLU A 900 10.21 -29.62 -4.20
C GLU A 900 10.40 -30.99 -3.52
N ILE A 901 9.74 -31.22 -2.38
CA ILE A 901 9.73 -32.49 -1.66
C ILE A 901 8.43 -33.21 -2.02
N PRO A 902 8.46 -34.33 -2.79
CA PRO A 902 7.25 -34.94 -3.35
C PRO A 902 6.12 -35.20 -2.34
N ASP A 903 6.45 -35.60 -1.11
CA ASP A 903 5.46 -35.89 -0.07
C ASP A 903 4.85 -34.64 0.59
N LEU A 904 5.43 -33.45 0.37
CA LEU A 904 5.07 -32.19 1.02
C LEU A 904 4.49 -31.14 0.06
N VAL A 905 4.35 -31.46 -1.24
CA VAL A 905 3.89 -30.50 -2.28
C VAL A 905 2.58 -29.80 -1.90
N ASN A 906 1.61 -30.56 -1.37
CA ASN A 906 0.30 -30.07 -0.94
C ASN A 906 0.19 -29.99 0.59
N ALA A 907 1.31 -30.08 1.32
CA ALA A 907 1.29 -30.03 2.77
C ALA A 907 1.40 -28.57 3.26
N SER A 908 0.75 -28.32 4.40
CA SER A 908 0.90 -27.12 5.22
C SER A 908 1.06 -27.55 6.69
N GLY A 909 1.71 -26.74 7.51
CA GLY A 909 1.96 -27.02 8.92
C GLY A 909 3.29 -26.41 9.39
N ILE A 910 4.04 -27.15 10.21
CA ILE A 910 5.28 -26.68 10.85
C ILE A 910 6.45 -27.57 10.44
N GLY A 911 7.55 -26.96 10.00
CA GLY A 911 8.81 -27.65 9.72
C GLY A 911 9.81 -27.51 10.85
N TYR A 912 10.20 -28.63 11.44
CA TYR A 912 11.27 -28.72 12.42
C TYR A 912 12.55 -29.20 11.72
N TYR A 913 13.44 -28.27 11.42
CA TYR A 913 14.71 -28.53 10.75
C TYR A 913 15.81 -28.68 11.80
N SER A 914 16.34 -29.88 11.96
CA SER A 914 17.43 -30.16 12.89
C SER A 914 18.74 -30.45 12.17
N SER A 915 19.83 -29.96 12.74
CA SER A 915 21.20 -30.25 12.32
C SER A 915 22.16 -30.04 13.50
N GLN A 916 23.42 -30.42 13.31
CA GLN A 916 24.47 -30.27 14.30
C GLN A 916 25.71 -29.68 13.65
N PHE A 917 26.48 -28.90 14.41
CA PHE A 917 27.76 -28.39 13.97
C PHE A 917 28.75 -28.34 15.13
N ALA A 918 30.04 -28.53 14.84
CA ALA A 918 31.10 -28.39 15.83
C ALA A 918 31.50 -26.92 15.97
N TRP A 919 31.76 -26.50 17.20
CA TRP A 919 32.27 -25.19 17.55
C TRP A 919 33.44 -25.34 18.53
N HIS A 920 34.50 -24.57 18.33
CA HIS A 920 35.63 -24.55 19.27
C HIS A 920 35.70 -23.18 19.93
N HIS A 921 35.55 -23.16 21.25
CA HIS A 921 35.53 -21.91 22.00
C HIS A 921 36.96 -21.45 22.28
N ASP A 922 37.32 -20.27 21.78
CA ASP A 922 38.56 -19.60 22.13
C ASP A 922 38.30 -18.64 23.31
N TYR A 923 38.58 -19.13 24.52
CA TYR A 923 38.42 -18.38 25.77
C TYR A 923 39.30 -17.12 25.83
N GLN A 924 40.37 -17.02 25.01
CA GLN A 924 41.24 -15.83 24.99
C GLN A 924 40.65 -14.70 24.14
N ASN A 925 39.89 -15.03 23.08
CA ASN A 925 39.38 -14.08 22.09
C ASN A 925 37.85 -13.87 22.10
N GLN A 926 37.14 -14.48 23.07
CA GLN A 926 35.67 -14.40 23.23
C GLN A 926 34.92 -14.59 21.90
N ILE A 927 35.26 -15.66 21.19
CA ILE A 927 34.74 -15.92 19.84
C ILE A 927 33.30 -16.45 19.90
N GLY A 928 32.39 -15.77 19.19
CA GLY A 928 30.98 -16.17 19.00
C GLY A 928 30.62 -16.37 17.53
N ALA A 929 29.34 -16.45 17.19
CA ALA A 929 28.90 -16.57 15.81
C ALA A 929 27.55 -15.90 15.53
N TYR A 930 27.32 -15.52 14.27
CA TYR A 930 25.99 -15.23 13.74
C TYR A 930 25.47 -16.40 12.92
N ILE A 931 24.16 -16.63 13.00
CA ILE A 931 23.43 -17.44 12.03
C ILE A 931 22.78 -16.50 11.00
N THR A 932 22.91 -16.83 9.72
CA THR A 932 22.32 -16.05 8.62
C THR A 932 21.47 -16.93 7.70
N PHE A 933 20.22 -16.54 7.50
CA PHE A 933 19.25 -17.11 6.57
C PHE A 933 19.22 -16.29 5.28
N SER A 934 19.36 -16.94 4.13
CA SER A 934 19.34 -16.26 2.82
C SER A 934 17.98 -15.66 2.49
N ARG A 935 16.90 -16.32 2.93
CA ARG A 935 15.52 -15.88 2.74
C ARG A 935 14.62 -16.54 3.77
N ILE A 936 13.83 -15.75 4.47
CA ILE A 936 12.75 -16.24 5.32
C ILE A 936 11.46 -16.04 4.52
N LEU A 937 10.81 -17.15 4.14
CA LEU A 937 9.62 -17.10 3.27
C LEU A 937 8.37 -16.64 4.02
N HIS A 938 8.25 -17.02 5.29
CA HIS A 938 7.11 -16.68 6.15
C HIS A 938 7.58 -16.22 7.52
N ALA A 939 8.04 -17.14 8.38
CA ALA A 939 8.68 -16.82 9.65
C ALA A 939 9.73 -17.87 10.03
N VAL A 940 10.52 -17.59 11.06
CA VAL A 940 11.51 -18.53 11.60
C VAL A 940 11.67 -18.33 13.10
N GLN A 941 11.77 -19.44 13.83
CA GLN A 941 12.23 -19.47 15.22
C GLN A 941 13.44 -20.38 15.28
N VAL A 942 14.46 -19.96 16.03
CA VAL A 942 15.75 -20.68 16.09
C VAL A 942 16.04 -21.04 17.54
N PHE A 943 16.48 -22.28 17.72
CA PHE A 943 16.92 -22.82 19.00
C PHE A 943 18.33 -23.37 18.84
N VAL A 944 19.22 -22.99 19.74
CA VAL A 944 20.60 -23.49 19.80
C VAL A 944 20.78 -24.17 21.15
N ASN A 945 21.19 -25.44 21.16
CA ASN A 945 21.34 -26.24 22.36
C ASN A 945 20.08 -26.25 23.27
N GLY A 946 18.88 -26.22 22.66
CA GLY A 946 17.60 -26.23 23.36
C GLY A 946 17.09 -24.85 23.79
N GLU A 947 17.88 -23.78 23.69
CA GLU A 947 17.48 -22.43 24.07
C GLU A 947 16.97 -21.63 22.86
N LYS A 948 15.78 -21.01 22.98
CA LYS A 948 15.21 -20.14 21.94
C LYS A 948 15.97 -18.82 21.89
N ILE A 949 16.43 -18.43 20.71
CA ILE A 949 17.09 -17.14 20.52
C ILE A 949 16.06 -16.00 20.34
N ALA A 950 16.55 -14.76 20.39
CA ALA A 950 15.71 -13.57 20.19
C ALA A 950 15.05 -13.54 18.79
N PRO A 951 13.87 -12.88 18.65
CA PRO A 951 13.16 -12.78 17.37
C PRO A 951 14.04 -12.25 16.24
N ILE A 952 13.90 -12.84 15.05
CA ILE A 952 14.72 -12.51 13.87
C ILE A 952 13.90 -11.66 12.90
N ASP A 953 14.45 -10.50 12.52
CA ASP A 953 13.94 -9.70 11.41
C ASP A 953 13.97 -10.52 10.10
N PRO A 954 12.82 -10.85 9.49
CA PRO A 954 12.76 -11.68 8.29
C PRO A 954 13.39 -11.00 7.06
N THR A 955 13.60 -9.68 7.09
CA THR A 955 14.26 -8.94 6.01
C THR A 955 15.78 -9.05 6.09
N ALA A 956 16.34 -9.09 7.30
CA ALA A 956 17.77 -9.23 7.55
C ALA A 956 18.22 -10.69 7.64
N GLY A 957 17.37 -11.54 8.21
CA GLY A 957 17.61 -12.97 8.38
C GLY A 957 18.85 -13.30 9.18
N THR A 958 19.35 -12.41 10.03
CA THR A 958 20.63 -12.57 10.74
C THR A 958 20.40 -12.42 12.23
N ALA A 959 20.97 -13.33 13.03
CA ALA A 959 20.89 -13.27 14.49
C ALA A 959 22.23 -13.69 15.13
N ASP A 960 22.56 -13.04 16.23
CA ASP A 960 23.71 -13.40 17.07
C ASP A 960 23.35 -14.63 17.91
N ILE A 961 24.15 -15.69 17.76
CA ILE A 961 23.97 -16.93 18.53
C ILE A 961 25.10 -17.16 19.52
N GLY A 962 26.06 -16.22 19.64
CA GLY A 962 27.29 -16.43 20.41
C GLY A 962 27.04 -16.82 21.88
N ALA A 963 26.02 -16.25 22.52
CA ALA A 963 25.66 -16.55 23.90
C ALA A 963 25.12 -17.97 24.13
N TYR A 964 24.71 -18.65 23.06
CA TYR A 964 24.07 -19.97 23.11
C TYR A 964 25.03 -21.11 22.71
N LEU A 965 26.25 -20.78 22.26
CA LEU A 965 27.23 -21.75 21.80
C LEU A 965 27.95 -22.41 22.98
N ARG A 966 28.25 -23.70 22.84
CA ARG A 966 29.14 -24.46 23.74
C ARG A 966 30.34 -25.01 22.97
N ASP A 967 31.41 -25.31 23.69
CA ASP A 967 32.56 -26.00 23.11
C ASP A 967 32.18 -27.44 22.69
N GLY A 968 32.64 -27.86 21.51
CA GLY A 968 32.27 -29.15 20.91
C GLY A 968 31.01 -29.09 20.04
N GLU A 969 30.18 -30.13 20.11
CA GLU A 969 29.00 -30.28 19.25
C GLU A 969 27.82 -29.41 19.73
N ASN A 970 27.27 -28.62 18.82
CA ASN A 970 26.12 -27.75 19.05
C ASN A 970 24.92 -28.27 18.25
N GLU A 971 23.77 -28.33 18.92
CA GLU A 971 22.49 -28.70 18.30
C GLU A 971 21.79 -27.44 17.79
N LEU A 972 21.29 -27.52 16.55
CA LEU A 972 20.52 -26.47 15.92
C LEU A 972 19.14 -27.00 15.55
N LEU A 973 18.09 -26.31 16.02
CA LEU A 973 16.72 -26.52 15.59
C LEU A 973 16.17 -25.22 15.02
N VAL A 974 15.68 -25.28 13.78
CA VAL A 974 15.02 -24.17 13.09
C VAL A 974 13.57 -24.56 12.83
N VAL A 975 12.65 -23.83 13.46
CA VAL A 975 11.21 -24.05 13.34
C VAL A 975 10.65 -23.05 12.34
N VAL A 976 10.02 -23.54 11.27
CA VAL A 976 9.49 -22.71 10.18
C VAL A 976 8.03 -23.08 9.91
N PRO A 977 7.07 -22.18 10.17
CA PRO A 977 5.68 -22.41 9.75
C PRO A 977 5.53 -22.21 8.25
N THR A 978 4.59 -22.93 7.65
CA THR A 978 4.12 -22.66 6.29
C THR A 978 2.88 -21.77 6.32
N THR A 979 2.50 -21.26 5.15
CA THR A 979 1.12 -20.80 4.92
C THR A 979 0.16 -22.00 4.90
N MET A 980 -1.14 -21.78 5.17
CA MET A 980 -2.13 -22.86 5.15
C MET A 980 -2.68 -23.15 3.74
N TRP A 981 -2.36 -22.29 2.76
CA TRP A 981 -2.89 -22.34 1.41
C TRP A 981 -2.64 -23.65 0.65
N ASN A 982 -1.42 -24.22 0.69
CA ASN A 982 -1.12 -25.40 -0.12
C ASN A 982 -2.01 -26.60 0.21
N TYR A 983 -2.27 -26.83 1.51
CA TYR A 983 -3.20 -27.86 1.94
C TYR A 983 -4.64 -27.52 1.58
N LEU A 984 -5.11 -26.31 1.93
CA LEU A 984 -6.48 -25.87 1.64
C LEU A 984 -6.81 -25.94 0.15
N ARG A 985 -5.89 -25.49 -0.70
CA ARG A 985 -6.00 -25.58 -2.16
C ARG A 985 -6.19 -27.03 -2.64
N SER A 986 -5.56 -28.01 -1.99
CA SER A 986 -5.67 -29.43 -2.38
C SER A 986 -7.05 -30.03 -2.07
N ILE A 987 -7.76 -29.49 -1.09
CA ILE A 987 -9.09 -29.91 -0.68
C ILE A 987 -10.19 -28.91 -1.06
N PHE A 988 -9.85 -27.82 -1.76
CA PHE A 988 -10.75 -26.71 -2.07
C PHE A 988 -12.11 -27.13 -2.66
N PRO A 989 -12.20 -28.13 -3.57
CA PRO A 989 -13.50 -28.61 -4.08
C PRO A 989 -14.44 -29.22 -3.02
N LYS A 990 -13.92 -29.55 -1.82
CA LYS A 990 -14.67 -30.10 -0.69
C LYS A 990 -15.08 -29.03 0.32
N ILE A 991 -14.53 -27.82 0.21
CA ILE A 991 -14.82 -26.71 1.14
C ILE A 991 -16.18 -26.11 0.76
N THR A 992 -17.02 -25.91 1.76
CA THR A 992 -18.25 -25.13 1.67
C THR A 992 -18.25 -24.00 2.69
N GLU A 993 -18.79 -22.86 2.30
CA GLU A 993 -19.01 -21.69 3.16
C GLU A 993 -20.47 -21.28 3.00
N SER A 994 -21.20 -21.13 4.11
CA SER A 994 -22.62 -20.73 4.08
C SER A 994 -23.51 -21.61 3.18
N GLY A 995 -23.18 -22.90 3.04
CA GLY A 995 -23.95 -23.86 2.24
C GLY A 995 -23.64 -23.85 0.74
N ALA A 996 -22.66 -23.08 0.29
CA ALA A 996 -22.25 -23.02 -1.11
C ALA A 996 -20.73 -23.22 -1.29
N PRO A 997 -20.25 -23.61 -2.49
CA PRO A 997 -18.83 -23.53 -2.81
C PRO A 997 -18.34 -22.07 -2.71
N PRO A 998 -17.14 -21.81 -2.15
CA PRO A 998 -16.59 -20.47 -2.01
C PRO A 998 -16.63 -19.66 -3.32
N LEU A 999 -16.85 -18.35 -3.21
CA LEU A 999 -16.83 -17.42 -4.34
C LEU A 999 -15.52 -17.51 -5.14
N LEU A 1000 -14.39 -17.69 -4.46
CA LEU A 1000 -13.10 -17.91 -5.13
C LEU A 1000 -13.13 -19.12 -6.08
N SER A 1001 -13.90 -20.18 -5.79
CA SER A 1001 -14.09 -21.32 -6.71
C SER A 1001 -14.80 -20.92 -8.00
N ARG A 1002 -15.79 -20.02 -7.91
CA ARG A 1002 -16.53 -19.52 -9.09
C ARG A 1002 -15.63 -18.63 -9.95
N LEU A 1003 -14.84 -17.75 -9.31
CA LEU A 1003 -13.84 -16.94 -10.00
C LEU A 1003 -12.75 -17.82 -10.64
N ALA A 1004 -12.30 -18.86 -9.94
CA ALA A 1004 -11.31 -19.81 -10.42
C ALA A 1004 -11.78 -20.62 -11.65
N ALA A 1005 -13.09 -20.76 -11.88
CA ALA A 1005 -13.59 -21.37 -13.12
C ALA A 1005 -13.19 -20.55 -14.37
N LEU A 1006 -12.95 -19.24 -14.22
CA LEU A 1006 -12.53 -18.34 -15.29
C LEU A 1006 -11.01 -18.24 -15.43
N ILE A 1007 -10.27 -18.20 -14.32
CA ILE A 1007 -8.83 -17.85 -14.29
C ILE A 1007 -7.92 -18.91 -13.63
N GLY A 1008 -8.49 -19.97 -13.04
CA GLY A 1008 -7.78 -20.93 -12.19
C GLY A 1008 -7.67 -20.48 -10.74
N LEU A 1009 -7.50 -21.43 -9.81
CA LEU A 1009 -7.13 -21.11 -8.42
C LEU A 1009 -5.69 -20.59 -8.37
N PRO A 1010 -5.34 -19.71 -7.41
CA PRO A 1010 -3.95 -19.34 -7.15
C PRO A 1010 -3.05 -20.57 -7.02
N ASP A 1011 -1.82 -20.48 -7.54
CA ASP A 1011 -0.87 -21.60 -7.54
C ASP A 1011 -0.38 -21.94 -6.12
N ILE A 1012 0.28 -23.10 -5.99
CA ILE A 1012 0.97 -23.47 -4.74
C ILE A 1012 2.08 -22.46 -4.46
N VAL A 1013 2.30 -22.16 -3.18
CA VAL A 1013 3.33 -21.22 -2.75
C VAL A 1013 4.55 -21.95 -2.18
N PRO A 1014 5.78 -21.46 -2.42
CA PRO A 1014 6.97 -21.99 -1.77
C PRO A 1014 6.87 -21.89 -0.25
N ASN A 1015 7.30 -22.94 0.45
CA ASN A 1015 7.16 -23.07 1.90
C ASN A 1015 8.40 -23.76 2.50
N GLY A 1016 8.60 -23.59 3.80
CA GLY A 1016 9.72 -24.18 4.54
C GLY A 1016 11.02 -23.38 4.46
N LEU A 1017 12.09 -23.97 4.98
CA LEU A 1017 13.42 -23.38 4.98
C LEU A 1017 14.11 -23.68 3.65
N THR A 1018 14.50 -22.64 2.91
CA THR A 1018 15.07 -22.77 1.56
C THR A 1018 16.46 -22.16 1.47
N THR A 1019 17.34 -22.79 0.69
CA THR A 1019 18.56 -22.14 0.22
C THR A 1019 18.27 -21.36 -1.06
N PHE A 1020 19.05 -20.31 -1.33
CA PHE A 1020 18.94 -19.56 -2.58
C PHE A 1020 19.32 -20.47 -3.77
N SER A 1021 18.34 -21.13 -4.37
CA SER A 1021 18.43 -21.57 -5.76
C SER A 1021 17.99 -20.38 -6.61
N HIS A 1022 18.82 -19.93 -7.55
CA HIS A 1022 18.47 -18.86 -8.49
C HIS A 1022 17.41 -19.32 -9.53
N ASN A 1023 16.36 -20.01 -9.07
CA ASN A 1023 15.20 -20.44 -9.87
C ASN A 1023 13.92 -19.66 -9.53
N THR A 1024 14.01 -18.36 -9.24
CA THR A 1024 12.85 -17.46 -9.28
C THR A 1024 13.09 -16.26 -10.20
N VAL A 1025 13.58 -16.53 -11.41
CA VAL A 1025 12.94 -15.95 -12.60
C VAL A 1025 12.27 -17.14 -13.25
N GLU A 1026 10.95 -17.28 -13.03
CA GLU A 1026 10.08 -18.30 -13.63
C GLU A 1026 10.87 -19.43 -14.30
N THR A 1027 11.41 -20.36 -13.50
CA THR A 1027 11.54 -21.70 -14.03
C THR A 1027 10.10 -22.16 -14.22
N ILE A 1028 9.55 -21.88 -15.40
CA ILE A 1028 8.56 -22.76 -16.00
C ILE A 1028 9.09 -24.15 -15.67
N PRO A 1029 8.37 -24.98 -14.89
CA PRO A 1029 8.75 -26.36 -14.68
C PRO A 1029 9.11 -26.93 -16.06
N LYS A 1030 9.99 -27.93 -16.18
CA LYS A 1030 10.04 -28.65 -17.46
C LYS A 1030 8.67 -29.29 -17.65
N GLY A 1031 7.75 -28.51 -18.20
CA GLY A 1031 6.37 -28.86 -18.21
C GLY A 1031 6.29 -30.09 -19.04
N THR A 1032 5.55 -31.06 -18.54
CA THR A 1032 5.08 -32.15 -19.36
C THR A 1032 4.54 -31.54 -20.67
N TRP A 1033 4.65 -32.24 -21.79
CA TRP A 1033 4.20 -31.70 -23.08
C TRP A 1033 2.76 -31.14 -23.02
N GLN A 1034 1.95 -31.71 -22.12
CA GLN A 1034 0.60 -31.27 -21.78
C GLN A 1034 0.53 -29.89 -21.09
N GLU A 1035 1.43 -29.56 -20.16
CA GLU A 1035 1.46 -28.25 -19.49
C GLU A 1035 1.92 -27.13 -20.42
N LYS A 1036 2.92 -27.40 -21.27
CA LYS A 1036 3.34 -26.46 -22.32
C LYS A 1036 2.23 -26.22 -23.33
N PHE A 1037 1.46 -27.25 -23.64
CA PHE A 1037 0.28 -27.16 -24.50
C PHE A 1037 -0.82 -26.31 -23.85
N HIS A 1038 -1.12 -26.51 -22.57
CA HIS A 1038 -2.11 -25.69 -21.85
C HIS A 1038 -1.67 -24.24 -21.66
N ALA A 1039 -0.40 -23.98 -21.35
CA ALA A 1039 0.14 -22.62 -21.25
C ALA A 1039 0.09 -21.90 -22.61
N PHE A 1040 0.43 -22.60 -23.69
CA PHE A 1040 0.28 -22.09 -25.05
C PHE A 1040 -1.18 -21.82 -25.40
N PHE A 1041 -2.12 -22.70 -25.01
CA PHE A 1041 -3.55 -22.50 -25.24
C PHE A 1041 -4.11 -21.31 -24.44
N ARG A 1042 -3.73 -21.17 -23.17
CA ARG A 1042 -4.08 -20.00 -22.34
C ARG A 1042 -3.54 -18.70 -22.95
N TRP A 1043 -2.28 -18.69 -23.40
CA TRP A 1043 -1.70 -17.54 -24.08
C TRP A 1043 -2.43 -17.25 -25.40
N MET A 1044 -2.74 -18.28 -26.20
CA MET A 1044 -3.51 -18.18 -27.44
C MET A 1044 -4.91 -17.61 -27.21
N CYS A 1045 -5.53 -17.82 -26.06
CA CYS A 1045 -6.83 -17.24 -25.72
C CYS A 1045 -6.76 -15.77 -25.25
N THR A 1046 -5.56 -15.20 -25.04
CA THR A 1046 -5.42 -13.75 -24.82
C THR A 1046 -5.65 -12.99 -26.13
N PRO A 1047 -6.18 -11.75 -26.14
CA PRO A 1047 -6.41 -11.02 -27.38
C PRO A 1047 -5.15 -10.89 -28.26
N LEU A 1048 -3.99 -10.61 -27.64
CA LEU A 1048 -2.72 -10.51 -28.35
C LEU A 1048 -2.21 -11.89 -28.81
N GLY A 1049 -2.27 -12.91 -27.95
CA GLY A 1049 -1.83 -14.26 -28.30
C GLY A 1049 -2.73 -14.92 -29.35
N ALA A 1050 -4.03 -14.63 -29.37
CA ALA A 1050 -4.96 -15.06 -30.42
C ALA A 1050 -4.55 -14.49 -31.77
N CYS A 1051 -4.31 -13.17 -31.84
CA CYS A 1051 -3.85 -12.53 -33.07
C CYS A 1051 -2.49 -13.09 -33.54
N ILE A 1052 -1.53 -13.30 -32.64
CA ILE A 1052 -0.21 -13.84 -32.99
C ILE A 1052 -0.31 -15.30 -33.43
N THR A 1053 -1.13 -16.13 -32.77
CA THR A 1053 -1.35 -17.51 -33.19
C THR A 1053 -2.03 -17.59 -34.55
N VAL A 1054 -3.09 -16.81 -34.79
CA VAL A 1054 -3.76 -16.76 -36.09
C VAL A 1054 -2.78 -16.31 -37.17
N TYR A 1055 -1.96 -15.30 -36.90
CA TYR A 1055 -0.90 -14.86 -37.81
C TYR A 1055 0.09 -15.99 -38.10
N GLY A 1056 0.61 -16.65 -37.06
CA GLY A 1056 1.57 -17.75 -37.20
C GLY A 1056 1.00 -18.96 -37.95
N LEU A 1057 -0.25 -19.35 -37.68
CA LEU A 1057 -0.95 -20.41 -38.40
C LEU A 1057 -1.15 -20.06 -39.87
N ASN A 1058 -1.46 -18.81 -40.21
CA ASN A 1058 -1.53 -18.36 -41.60
C ASN A 1058 -0.17 -18.44 -42.29
N VAL A 1059 0.90 -17.97 -41.65
CA VAL A 1059 2.27 -18.07 -42.22
C VAL A 1059 2.64 -19.54 -42.48
N VAL A 1060 2.35 -20.45 -41.55
CA VAL A 1060 2.63 -21.88 -41.71
C VAL A 1060 1.74 -22.52 -42.78
N ALA A 1061 0.44 -22.22 -42.82
CA ALA A 1061 -0.49 -22.81 -43.78
C ALA A 1061 -0.16 -22.40 -45.22
N TRP A 1062 -0.06 -21.10 -45.49
CA TRP A 1062 0.25 -20.57 -46.82
C TRP A 1062 1.71 -20.88 -47.22
N GLY A 1063 2.64 -20.86 -46.26
CA GLY A 1063 4.05 -21.24 -46.48
C GLY A 1063 4.21 -22.72 -46.78
N GLY A 1064 3.50 -23.59 -46.07
CA GLY A 1064 3.46 -25.02 -46.30
C GLY A 1064 2.83 -25.37 -47.64
N MET A 1065 1.72 -24.70 -48.01
CA MET A 1065 1.08 -24.88 -49.31
C MET A 1065 2.01 -24.48 -50.46
N LEU A 1066 2.65 -23.32 -50.37
CA LEU A 1066 3.65 -22.87 -51.34
C LEU A 1066 4.78 -23.90 -51.49
N PHE A 1067 5.32 -24.41 -50.39
CA PHE A 1067 6.36 -25.44 -50.41
C PHE A 1067 5.90 -26.73 -51.09
N LEU A 1068 4.72 -27.23 -50.75
CA LEU A 1068 4.15 -28.45 -51.35
C LEU A 1068 3.91 -28.28 -52.86
N LEU A 1069 3.43 -27.11 -53.30
CA LEU A 1069 3.24 -26.80 -54.71
C LEU A 1069 4.57 -26.68 -55.47
N MET A 1070 5.60 -26.08 -54.85
CA MET A 1070 6.95 -26.06 -55.44
C MET A 1070 7.54 -27.47 -55.59
N CYS A 1071 7.32 -28.35 -54.61
CA CYS A 1071 7.78 -29.75 -54.61
C CYS A 1071 6.93 -30.70 -55.49
N ASN A 1072 6.00 -30.18 -56.30
CA ASN A 1072 5.09 -30.98 -57.14
C ASN A 1072 4.22 -31.99 -56.36
N ALA A 1073 3.90 -31.72 -55.09
CA ALA A 1073 3.12 -32.63 -54.25
C ALA A 1073 1.62 -32.69 -54.62
N ALA A 1074 1.16 -31.89 -55.59
CA ALA A 1074 -0.21 -31.87 -56.09
C ALA A 1074 -0.27 -31.99 -57.64
N PRO A 1075 0.07 -33.17 -58.22
CA PRO A 1075 0.17 -33.37 -59.67
C PRO A 1075 -1.16 -33.17 -60.42
N ALA A 1076 -2.31 -33.30 -59.74
CA ALA A 1076 -3.63 -33.02 -60.31
C ALA A 1076 -3.83 -31.54 -60.71
N MET A 1077 -2.97 -30.62 -60.24
CA MET A 1077 -3.03 -29.20 -60.59
C MET A 1077 -2.19 -28.85 -61.83
N CYS A 1078 -1.58 -29.85 -62.48
CA CYS A 1078 -0.66 -29.70 -63.61
C CYS A 1078 -1.33 -29.91 -64.98
N HIS A 1079 -2.42 -29.20 -65.26
CA HIS A 1079 -3.08 -29.22 -66.58
C HIS A 1079 -2.94 -27.84 -67.25
N PRO A 1080 -2.49 -27.74 -68.52
CA PRO A 1080 -2.04 -28.82 -69.41
C PRO A 1080 -0.62 -29.37 -69.12
N SER A 1081 0.20 -28.69 -68.33
CA SER A 1081 1.48 -29.20 -67.79
C SER A 1081 1.85 -28.46 -66.49
N CYS A 1082 2.74 -29.03 -65.65
CA CYS A 1082 3.15 -28.39 -64.39
C CYS A 1082 3.87 -27.05 -64.58
N ASP A 1083 4.42 -26.81 -65.78
CA ASP A 1083 5.17 -25.61 -66.12
C ASP A 1083 4.38 -24.63 -66.98
N SER A 1084 3.14 -24.97 -67.35
CA SER A 1084 2.26 -24.05 -68.06
C SER A 1084 1.91 -22.84 -67.19
N LEU A 1085 2.00 -21.64 -67.77
CA LEU A 1085 1.69 -20.37 -67.11
C LEU A 1085 0.23 -20.29 -66.62
N ASP A 1086 -0.67 -21.01 -67.29
CA ASP A 1086 -2.10 -21.08 -66.96
C ASP A 1086 -2.47 -22.32 -66.12
N SER A 1087 -1.48 -23.11 -65.71
CA SER A 1087 -1.75 -24.25 -64.82
C SER A 1087 -2.26 -23.76 -63.46
N SER A 1088 -3.26 -24.44 -62.92
CA SER A 1088 -3.79 -24.16 -61.57
C SER A 1088 -2.67 -24.14 -60.53
N ARG A 1089 -1.64 -24.98 -60.69
CA ARG A 1089 -0.44 -24.97 -59.85
C ARG A 1089 0.28 -23.62 -59.82
N ARG A 1090 0.61 -23.03 -60.97
CA ARG A 1090 1.30 -21.73 -61.01
C ARG A 1090 0.43 -20.59 -60.51
N ILE A 1091 -0.88 -20.67 -60.70
CA ILE A 1091 -1.84 -19.68 -60.16
C ILE A 1091 -1.83 -19.72 -58.63
N TRP A 1092 -1.86 -20.91 -58.02
CA TRP A 1092 -1.82 -21.03 -56.56
C TRP A 1092 -0.46 -20.67 -55.96
N ILE A 1093 0.65 -21.00 -56.64
CA ILE A 1093 1.99 -20.51 -56.25
C ILE A 1093 2.03 -18.97 -56.18
N GLU A 1094 1.38 -18.29 -57.12
CA GLU A 1094 1.26 -16.82 -57.11
C GLU A 1094 0.44 -16.32 -55.92
N ILE A 1095 -0.74 -16.91 -55.69
CA ILE A 1095 -1.65 -16.53 -54.60
C ILE A 1095 -0.95 -16.69 -53.24
N ASP A 1096 -0.36 -17.86 -52.99
CA ASP A 1096 0.32 -18.16 -51.74
C ASP A 1096 1.51 -17.21 -51.51
N SER A 1097 2.26 -16.90 -52.59
CA SER A 1097 3.37 -15.94 -52.55
C SER A 1097 2.89 -14.53 -52.18
N GLN A 1098 1.76 -14.08 -52.70
CA GLN A 1098 1.22 -12.74 -52.39
C GLN A 1098 0.70 -12.66 -50.95
N ILE A 1099 0.03 -13.71 -50.47
CA ILE A 1099 -0.47 -13.77 -49.10
C ILE A 1099 0.70 -13.77 -48.10
N LEU A 1100 1.74 -14.58 -48.35
CA LEU A 1100 2.94 -14.60 -47.51
C LEU A 1100 3.68 -13.26 -47.53
N ASN A 1101 3.79 -12.62 -48.70
CA ASN A 1101 4.38 -11.29 -48.79
C ASN A 1101 3.60 -10.27 -47.96
N ALA A 1102 2.27 -10.26 -48.02
CA ALA A 1102 1.45 -9.40 -47.18
C ALA A 1102 1.68 -9.65 -45.68
N LEU A 1103 1.72 -10.92 -45.27
CA LEU A 1103 1.99 -11.31 -43.87
C LEU A 1103 3.38 -10.86 -43.40
N PHE A 1104 4.41 -10.97 -44.23
CA PHE A 1104 5.76 -10.52 -43.87
C PHE A 1104 5.91 -8.99 -43.92
N CYS A 1105 5.17 -8.30 -44.78
CA CYS A 1105 5.12 -6.83 -44.80
C CYS A 1105 4.55 -6.26 -43.49
N VAL A 1106 3.59 -6.92 -42.84
CA VAL A 1106 3.04 -6.47 -41.54
C VAL A 1106 4.14 -6.39 -40.47
N THR A 1107 5.00 -7.40 -40.36
CA THR A 1107 6.09 -7.40 -39.36
C THR A 1107 7.31 -6.61 -39.84
N GLY A 1108 7.56 -6.55 -41.14
CA GLY A 1108 8.62 -5.77 -41.76
C GLY A 1108 8.43 -4.26 -41.64
N PHE A 1109 7.23 -3.76 -41.98
CA PHE A 1109 6.87 -2.33 -41.93
C PHE A 1109 6.39 -1.92 -40.55
N GLY A 1110 5.60 -2.77 -39.88
CA GLY A 1110 5.11 -2.49 -38.53
C GLY A 1110 6.24 -2.25 -37.54
N LEU A 1111 7.35 -2.99 -37.62
CA LEU A 1111 8.49 -2.82 -36.73
C LEU A 1111 9.55 -1.82 -37.25
N ALA A 1112 9.36 -1.25 -38.44
CA ALA A 1112 10.34 -0.36 -39.06
C ALA A 1112 10.68 0.89 -38.22
N PRO A 1113 9.73 1.57 -37.54
CA PRO A 1113 10.06 2.75 -36.72
C PRO A 1113 11.09 2.46 -35.63
N TRP A 1114 10.96 1.31 -34.94
CA TRP A 1114 11.88 0.89 -33.89
C TRP A 1114 13.25 0.46 -34.46
N ARG A 1115 13.27 -0.22 -35.62
CA ARG A 1115 14.51 -0.61 -36.30
C ARG A 1115 15.29 0.60 -36.83
N ILE A 1116 14.58 1.62 -37.33
CA ILE A 1116 15.16 2.89 -37.78
C ILE A 1116 15.71 3.68 -36.58
N ARG A 1117 15.00 3.71 -35.45
CA ARG A 1117 15.52 4.30 -34.20
C ARG A 1117 16.83 3.63 -33.78
N ASP A 1118 16.88 2.30 -33.79
CA ASP A 1118 18.08 1.56 -33.40
C ASP A 1118 19.24 1.81 -34.37
N LEU A 1119 18.96 1.86 -35.68
CA LEU A 1119 19.96 2.25 -36.69
C LEU A 1119 20.43 3.70 -36.50
N TYR A 1120 19.54 4.63 -36.15
CA TYR A 1120 19.89 6.01 -35.84
C TYR A 1120 20.82 6.09 -34.62
N GLN A 1121 20.53 5.39 -33.53
CA GLN A 1121 21.45 5.38 -32.38
C GLN A 1121 22.79 4.71 -32.73
N TRP A 1122 22.77 3.71 -33.62
CA TRP A 1122 23.97 3.08 -34.16
C TRP A 1122 24.81 4.03 -35.00
N THR A 1123 24.21 4.90 -35.84
CA THR A 1123 24.97 5.91 -36.59
C THR A 1123 25.61 6.93 -35.66
N PHE A 1124 24.93 7.36 -34.58
CA PHE A 1124 25.55 8.20 -33.55
C PHE A 1124 26.73 7.49 -32.88
N TRP A 1125 26.60 6.19 -32.61
CA TRP A 1125 27.65 5.39 -32.00
C TRP A 1125 28.88 5.18 -32.90
N ARG A 1126 28.69 4.76 -34.16
CA ARG A 1126 29.79 4.39 -35.08
C ARG A 1126 30.31 5.55 -35.93
N LEU A 1127 29.42 6.46 -36.35
CA LEU A 1127 29.70 7.54 -37.31
C LEU A 1127 29.64 8.95 -36.67
N GLY A 1128 29.38 9.05 -35.36
CA GLY A 1128 29.38 10.32 -34.65
C GLY A 1128 30.72 11.07 -34.76
N TRP A 1129 30.66 12.40 -34.90
CA TRP A 1129 31.84 13.25 -35.11
C TRP A 1129 32.59 13.56 -33.81
N SER A 1130 31.92 13.49 -32.66
CA SER A 1130 32.52 13.68 -31.33
C SER A 1130 32.51 12.39 -30.51
N GLU A 1131 33.50 12.23 -29.64
CA GLU A 1131 33.59 11.09 -28.72
C GLU A 1131 32.38 11.02 -27.77
N GLY A 1132 31.86 12.18 -27.35
CA GLY A 1132 30.64 12.28 -26.55
C GLY A 1132 29.39 11.78 -27.29
N SER A 1133 29.26 12.09 -28.58
CA SER A 1133 28.16 11.61 -29.43
C SER A 1133 28.22 10.09 -29.61
N ARG A 1134 29.44 9.54 -29.82
CA ARG A 1134 29.66 8.10 -29.95
C ARG A 1134 29.29 7.34 -28.67
N ARG A 1135 29.68 7.88 -27.52
CA ARG A 1135 29.35 7.31 -26.21
C ARG A 1135 27.86 7.33 -25.93
N LYS A 1136 27.19 8.46 -26.19
CA LYS A 1136 25.75 8.63 -26.01
C LYS A 1136 24.93 7.66 -26.87
N GLY A 1137 25.35 7.45 -28.13
CA GLY A 1137 24.72 6.47 -29.02
C GLY A 1137 24.79 5.03 -28.47
N LEU A 1138 25.97 4.60 -28.01
CA LEU A 1138 26.15 3.27 -27.42
C LEU A 1138 25.40 3.12 -26.09
N ASP A 1139 25.41 4.13 -25.23
CA ASP A 1139 24.68 4.10 -23.96
C ASP A 1139 23.17 3.92 -24.18
N ARG A 1140 22.63 4.61 -25.19
CA ARG A 1140 21.21 4.48 -25.50
C ARG A 1140 20.87 3.12 -26.11
N LEU A 1141 21.72 2.58 -26.97
CA LEU A 1141 21.56 1.21 -27.49
C LEU A 1141 21.66 0.15 -26.39
N ALA A 1142 22.64 0.28 -25.48
CA ALA A 1142 22.81 -0.63 -24.36
C ALA A 1142 21.60 -0.59 -23.41
N GLN A 1143 20.99 0.59 -23.20
CA GLN A 1143 19.77 0.72 -22.40
C GLN A 1143 18.56 0.05 -23.06
N ILE A 1144 18.39 0.21 -24.38
CA ILE A 1144 17.31 -0.43 -25.14
C ILE A 1144 17.45 -1.96 -25.12
N HIS A 1145 18.69 -2.45 -25.25
CA HIS A 1145 19.02 -3.88 -25.34
C HIS A 1145 19.57 -4.48 -24.03
N LYS A 1146 19.25 -3.84 -22.88
CA LYS A 1146 19.81 -4.19 -21.55
C LYS A 1146 19.57 -5.65 -21.13
N ASN A 1147 18.55 -6.28 -21.70
CA ASN A 1147 18.12 -7.63 -21.35
C ASN A 1147 19.08 -8.73 -21.86
N TRP A 1148 19.98 -8.41 -22.80
CA TRP A 1148 20.94 -9.36 -23.36
C TRP A 1148 22.34 -8.76 -23.62
N PHE A 1149 22.53 -7.45 -23.49
CA PHE A 1149 23.79 -6.77 -23.78
C PHE A 1149 24.40 -6.12 -22.54
N LEU A 1150 25.59 -6.57 -22.15
CA LEU A 1150 26.37 -6.02 -21.03
C LEU A 1150 27.51 -5.13 -21.56
N LYS A 1151 27.48 -3.83 -21.25
CA LYS A 1151 28.51 -2.87 -21.67
C LYS A 1151 29.76 -2.96 -20.78
N SER A 1152 30.97 -2.80 -21.35
CA SER A 1152 32.20 -2.71 -20.55
C SER A 1152 32.26 -1.38 -19.79
N GLN A 1153 32.63 -1.44 -18.51
CA GLN A 1153 33.02 -0.24 -17.75
C GLN A 1153 34.40 0.20 -18.26
N GLN A 1154 34.53 1.45 -18.72
CA GLN A 1154 35.85 2.01 -19.05
C GLN A 1154 36.58 2.38 -17.75
N PRO A 1155 37.90 2.15 -17.66
CA PRO A 1155 38.71 2.57 -16.51
C PRO A 1155 38.62 4.09 -16.33
N SER A 1156 38.44 4.55 -15.09
CA SER A 1156 38.65 5.96 -14.75
C SER A 1156 40.10 6.33 -15.09
N VAL A 1157 40.30 7.39 -15.86
CA VAL A 1157 41.61 7.96 -16.16
C VAL A 1157 42.15 8.69 -14.92
N LEU A 1158 42.53 7.92 -13.90
CA LEU A 1158 43.40 8.34 -12.80
C LEU A 1158 44.26 7.13 -12.41
N PRO A 1159 45.60 7.22 -12.42
CA PRO A 1159 46.47 6.09 -12.15
C PRO A 1159 46.56 5.87 -10.64
N ILE A 1160 45.75 4.96 -10.10
CA ILE A 1160 46.05 4.34 -8.80
C ILE A 1160 46.63 2.96 -9.12
N LYS A 1161 47.94 2.80 -8.90
CA LYS A 1161 48.61 1.50 -8.94
C LYS A 1161 48.00 0.63 -7.85
N ALA A 1162 47.14 -0.31 -8.25
CA ALA A 1162 46.73 -1.42 -7.39
C ALA A 1162 47.85 -2.48 -7.37
N PRO A 1163 48.23 -3.04 -6.20
CA PRO A 1163 49.08 -4.22 -6.16
C PRO A 1163 48.29 -5.41 -6.72
N SER A 1164 48.85 -6.03 -7.75
CA SER A 1164 48.36 -7.28 -8.34
C SER A 1164 48.62 -8.43 -7.38
N HIS A 1165 47.57 -9.01 -6.80
CA HIS A 1165 47.39 -10.45 -6.56
C HIS A 1165 46.09 -10.69 -5.75
N ASP A 1166 44.94 -10.56 -6.42
CA ASP A 1166 43.69 -11.19 -5.97
C ASP A 1166 43.54 -12.54 -6.72
N PRO A 1167 43.06 -13.61 -6.07
CA PRO A 1167 42.67 -14.82 -6.78
C PRO A 1167 41.39 -14.57 -7.59
N GLU A 1168 41.38 -15.07 -8.83
CA GLU A 1168 40.36 -14.84 -9.86
C GLU A 1168 38.92 -15.12 -9.39
N THR A 1169 38.19 -14.08 -9.03
CA THR A 1169 36.72 -14.06 -9.13
C THR A 1169 36.34 -13.92 -10.61
N GLU A 1170 35.59 -14.88 -11.18
CA GLU A 1170 35.04 -14.79 -12.55
C GLU A 1170 34.14 -13.53 -12.70
N GLN A 1171 34.74 -12.41 -13.08
CA GLN A 1171 34.00 -11.22 -13.52
C GLN A 1171 33.29 -11.54 -14.84
N THR A 1172 31.98 -11.28 -14.91
CA THR A 1172 31.21 -11.46 -16.14
C THR A 1172 31.80 -10.62 -17.27
N THR A 1173 32.33 -11.28 -18.31
CA THR A 1173 32.97 -10.57 -19.43
C THR A 1173 31.95 -9.75 -20.22
N PRO A 1174 32.20 -8.44 -20.46
CA PRO A 1174 31.31 -7.58 -21.23
C PRO A 1174 30.94 -8.19 -22.59
N THR A 1175 29.71 -7.94 -23.06
CA THR A 1175 29.27 -8.39 -24.37
C THR A 1175 30.08 -7.67 -25.46
N PRO A 1176 30.75 -8.41 -26.37
CA PRO A 1176 31.50 -7.80 -27.46
C PRO A 1176 30.61 -6.89 -28.31
N LEU A 1177 31.09 -5.67 -28.57
CA LEU A 1177 30.32 -4.63 -29.26
C LEU A 1177 29.80 -5.06 -30.65
N TRP A 1178 30.55 -5.91 -31.37
CA TRP A 1178 30.16 -6.44 -32.68
C TRP A 1178 28.81 -7.16 -32.69
N LYS A 1179 28.41 -7.73 -31.55
CA LYS A 1179 27.14 -8.41 -31.40
C LYS A 1179 25.95 -7.44 -31.50
N MET A 1180 26.12 -6.22 -31.00
CA MET A 1180 25.14 -5.13 -31.18
C MET A 1180 25.05 -4.71 -32.64
N ASP A 1181 26.18 -4.62 -33.36
CA ASP A 1181 26.17 -4.29 -34.79
C ASP A 1181 25.35 -5.31 -35.60
N ILE A 1182 25.53 -6.61 -35.35
CA ILE A 1182 24.76 -7.66 -36.04
C ILE A 1182 23.27 -7.56 -35.76
N VAL A 1183 22.87 -7.30 -34.51
CA VAL A 1183 21.45 -7.22 -34.15
C VAL A 1183 20.79 -6.00 -34.81
N VAL A 1184 21.43 -4.84 -34.79
CA VAL A 1184 20.89 -3.63 -35.43
C VAL A 1184 20.81 -3.81 -36.94
N TRP A 1185 21.89 -4.27 -37.59
CA TRP A 1185 21.94 -4.45 -39.03
C TRP A 1185 21.03 -5.58 -39.53
N GLY A 1186 21.02 -6.73 -38.85
CA GLY A 1186 20.15 -7.85 -39.24
C GLY A 1186 18.66 -7.48 -39.18
N ASN A 1187 18.27 -6.75 -38.13
CA ASN A 1187 16.88 -6.29 -37.99
C ASN A 1187 16.49 -5.27 -39.08
N ILE A 1188 17.33 -4.29 -39.40
CA ILE A 1188 16.99 -3.32 -40.46
C ILE A 1188 17.07 -3.94 -41.86
N LEU A 1189 18.02 -4.83 -42.12
CA LEU A 1189 18.12 -5.56 -43.39
C LEU A 1189 16.89 -6.44 -43.63
N ASN A 1190 16.31 -7.00 -42.57
CA ASN A 1190 15.03 -7.69 -42.68
C ASN A 1190 13.94 -6.75 -43.23
N THR A 1191 13.82 -5.53 -42.70
CA THR A 1191 12.88 -4.52 -43.24
C THR A 1191 13.21 -4.16 -44.69
N VAL A 1192 14.49 -3.99 -45.04
CA VAL A 1192 14.91 -3.68 -46.42
C VAL A 1192 14.54 -4.80 -47.40
N PHE A 1193 14.80 -6.06 -47.06
CA PHE A 1193 14.46 -7.18 -47.94
C PHE A 1193 12.96 -7.37 -48.08
N GLN A 1194 12.17 -7.07 -47.05
CA GLN A 1194 10.70 -7.04 -47.16
C GLN A 1194 10.21 -5.91 -48.06
N ILE A 1195 10.85 -4.73 -48.04
CA ILE A 1195 10.56 -3.65 -49.01
C ILE A 1195 10.90 -4.12 -50.43
N CYS A 1196 12.07 -4.71 -50.65
CA CYS A 1196 12.47 -5.22 -51.98
C CYS A 1196 11.49 -6.28 -52.49
N LEU A 1197 11.09 -7.22 -51.63
CA LEU A 1197 10.09 -8.24 -51.96
C LEU A 1197 8.76 -7.60 -52.35
N ALA A 1198 8.24 -6.67 -51.54
CA ALA A 1198 6.99 -5.97 -51.81
C ALA A 1198 7.03 -5.22 -53.14
N VAL A 1199 8.13 -4.49 -53.41
CA VAL A 1199 8.32 -3.76 -54.68
C VAL A 1199 8.36 -4.72 -55.87
N CYS A 1200 9.08 -5.84 -55.78
CA CYS A 1200 9.11 -6.84 -56.86
C CYS A 1200 7.74 -7.47 -57.11
N MET A 1201 6.94 -7.67 -56.06
CA MET A 1201 5.59 -8.22 -56.19
C MET A 1201 4.57 -7.20 -56.72
N TRP A 1202 4.78 -5.90 -56.50
CA TRP A 1202 3.90 -4.84 -57.00
C TRP A 1202 4.27 -4.36 -58.40
N ALA A 1203 5.55 -4.31 -58.74
CA ALA A 1203 6.04 -3.78 -60.01
C ALA A 1203 5.85 -4.74 -61.19
N TRP A 1204 5.84 -6.05 -60.94
CA TRP A 1204 5.72 -7.07 -61.98
C TRP A 1204 4.52 -8.00 -61.76
N ASN A 1205 3.80 -8.24 -62.86
CA ASN A 1205 2.75 -9.26 -62.89
C ASN A 1205 3.38 -10.67 -62.85
N ARG A 1206 2.57 -11.69 -62.55
CA ARG A 1206 3.03 -13.08 -62.43
C ARG A 1206 3.71 -13.66 -63.69
N PHE A 1207 3.50 -13.05 -64.86
CA PHE A 1207 4.05 -13.52 -66.13
C PHE A 1207 5.43 -12.91 -66.42
N GLU A 1208 5.68 -11.70 -65.91
CA GLU A 1208 6.91 -10.93 -66.13
C GLU A 1208 7.88 -11.02 -64.95
N ARG A 1209 7.42 -11.45 -63.77
CA ARG A 1209 8.24 -11.54 -62.55
C ARG A 1209 9.23 -12.70 -62.65
N PRO A 1210 10.56 -12.46 -62.53
CA PRO A 1210 11.53 -13.55 -62.54
C PRO A 1210 11.31 -14.50 -61.35
N SER A 1211 11.27 -15.81 -61.64
CA SER A 1211 10.89 -16.85 -60.66
C SER A 1211 11.79 -16.92 -59.42
N TRP A 1212 13.02 -16.42 -59.51
CA TRP A 1212 13.98 -16.42 -58.39
C TRP A 1212 13.74 -15.29 -57.37
N THR A 1213 13.04 -14.21 -57.75
CA THR A 1213 12.95 -12.98 -56.93
C THR A 1213 12.26 -13.21 -55.60
N THR A 1214 11.09 -13.85 -55.61
CA THR A 1214 10.31 -14.15 -54.39
C THR A 1214 11.10 -15.07 -53.45
N GLY A 1215 11.66 -16.16 -53.97
CA GLY A 1215 12.44 -17.11 -53.16
C GLY A 1215 13.71 -16.49 -52.57
N LEU A 1216 14.40 -15.64 -53.33
CA LEU A 1216 15.62 -14.97 -52.88
C LEU A 1216 15.34 -14.04 -51.70
N PHE A 1217 14.40 -13.10 -51.83
CA PHE A 1217 14.19 -12.09 -50.80
C PHE A 1217 13.53 -12.66 -49.53
N VAL A 1218 12.65 -13.66 -49.67
CA VAL A 1218 12.13 -14.40 -48.51
C VAL A 1218 13.27 -15.14 -47.79
N GLY A 1219 14.14 -15.83 -48.53
CA GLY A 1219 15.30 -16.52 -47.96
C GLY A 1219 16.25 -15.57 -47.22
N LEU A 1220 16.61 -14.46 -47.85
CA LEU A 1220 17.47 -13.43 -47.26
C LEU A 1220 16.86 -12.82 -46.00
N ALA A 1221 15.57 -12.47 -46.03
CA ALA A 1221 14.84 -11.90 -44.88
C ALA A 1221 14.82 -12.87 -43.68
N CYS A 1222 14.56 -14.15 -43.93
CA CYS A 1222 14.57 -15.18 -42.89
C CYS A 1222 15.96 -15.34 -42.25
N VAL A 1223 17.03 -15.33 -43.06
CA VAL A 1223 18.41 -15.45 -42.56
C VAL A 1223 18.78 -14.25 -41.69
N VAL A 1224 18.53 -13.02 -42.15
CA VAL A 1224 18.90 -11.82 -41.39
C VAL A 1224 18.03 -11.56 -40.17
N ALA A 1225 16.84 -12.17 -40.08
CA ALA A 1225 16.03 -12.19 -38.86
C ALA A 1225 16.46 -13.28 -37.87
N GLY A 1226 16.82 -14.47 -38.37
CA GLY A 1226 17.19 -15.61 -37.53
C GLY A 1226 18.51 -15.43 -36.79
N VAL A 1227 19.54 -14.88 -37.45
CA VAL A 1227 20.88 -14.71 -36.87
C VAL A 1227 20.89 -13.80 -35.63
N PRO A 1228 20.30 -12.58 -35.67
CA PRO A 1228 20.12 -11.76 -34.47
C PRO A 1228 19.36 -12.44 -33.34
N GLY A 1229 18.27 -13.16 -33.67
CA GLY A 1229 17.43 -13.84 -32.68
C GLY A 1229 18.19 -14.91 -31.90
N ILE A 1230 18.97 -15.74 -32.60
CA ILE A 1230 19.83 -16.77 -31.99
C ILE A 1230 20.91 -16.11 -31.13
N LEU A 1231 21.55 -15.04 -31.64
CA LEU A 1231 22.61 -14.34 -30.93
C LEU A 1231 22.12 -13.74 -29.61
N MET A 1232 20.98 -13.04 -29.64
CA MET A 1232 20.35 -12.45 -28.44
C MET A 1232 20.00 -13.53 -27.42
N TRP A 1233 19.51 -14.68 -27.87
CA TRP A 1233 19.21 -15.81 -26.99
C TRP A 1233 20.47 -16.39 -26.33
N LEU A 1234 21.55 -16.59 -27.09
CA LEU A 1234 22.82 -17.09 -26.57
C LEU A 1234 23.47 -16.13 -25.56
N GLU A 1235 23.47 -14.82 -25.85
CA GLU A 1235 24.01 -13.81 -24.93
C GLU A 1235 23.16 -13.66 -23.66
N LYS A 1236 21.84 -13.67 -23.79
CA LYS A 1236 20.93 -13.69 -22.64
C LYS A 1236 21.20 -14.90 -21.74
N LYS A 1237 21.48 -16.07 -22.32
CA LYS A 1237 21.86 -17.29 -21.58
C LYS A 1237 23.23 -17.14 -20.90
N ARG A 1238 24.20 -16.50 -21.56
CA ARG A 1238 25.55 -16.25 -21.02
C ARG A 1238 25.52 -15.29 -19.83
N LEU A 1239 24.84 -14.15 -19.95
CA LEU A 1239 24.72 -13.16 -18.87
C LEU A 1239 23.99 -13.72 -17.65
N LYS A 1240 22.99 -14.59 -17.87
CA LYS A 1240 22.28 -15.28 -16.78
C LYS A 1240 23.20 -16.22 -15.99
N LYS A 1241 24.21 -16.82 -16.63
CA LYS A 1241 25.13 -17.79 -16.00
C LYS A 1241 26.24 -17.12 -15.17
N ALA A 1242 26.58 -15.86 -15.48
CA ALA A 1242 27.74 -15.19 -14.88
C ALA A 1242 27.40 -14.24 -13.72
N SER A 1243 26.11 -14.06 -13.41
CA SER A 1243 25.62 -13.37 -12.20
C SER A 1243 25.52 -14.30 -10.98
N GLU A 1244 26.06 -15.52 -11.09
CA GLU A 1244 26.00 -16.58 -10.08
C GLU A 1244 27.20 -16.45 -9.11
N HIS A 1245 27.03 -15.74 -7.99
CA HIS A 1245 27.92 -15.89 -6.82
C HIS A 1245 27.21 -16.68 -5.70
N PRO A 1246 27.90 -17.61 -5.03
CA PRO A 1246 27.27 -18.62 -4.18
C PRO A 1246 26.93 -18.07 -2.78
N GLY A 1247 25.63 -17.88 -2.51
CA GLY A 1247 25.10 -17.52 -1.19
C GLY A 1247 24.39 -18.70 -0.54
N ALA A 1248 24.85 -19.11 0.64
CA ALA A 1248 24.26 -20.18 1.42
C ALA A 1248 24.02 -19.75 2.86
N LEU A 1249 23.33 -20.59 3.62
CA LEU A 1249 23.23 -20.46 5.07
C LEU A 1249 24.66 -20.50 5.64
N LEU A 1250 25.11 -19.40 6.21
CA LEU A 1250 26.47 -19.24 6.72
C LEU A 1250 26.42 -19.00 8.22
N LEU A 1251 27.17 -19.81 8.97
CA LEU A 1251 27.67 -19.41 10.27
C LEU A 1251 28.78 -18.39 10.02
N ILE A 1252 28.69 -17.19 10.60
CA ILE A 1252 29.75 -16.18 10.52
C ILE A 1252 30.42 -16.11 11.89
N PRO A 1253 31.60 -16.72 12.08
CA PRO A 1253 32.37 -16.60 13.30
C PRO A 1253 32.75 -15.12 13.53
N ARG A 1254 32.77 -14.71 14.80
CA ARG A 1254 33.11 -13.34 15.21
C ARG A 1254 34.01 -13.33 16.44
N ALA A 1255 34.86 -12.32 16.60
CA ALA A 1255 35.53 -12.01 17.86
C ALA A 1255 34.93 -10.76 18.51
N THR A 1256 35.02 -10.63 19.84
CA THR A 1256 34.61 -9.43 20.58
C THR A 1256 35.82 -8.69 21.14
N GLN A 1257 35.79 -7.36 21.07
CA GLN A 1257 36.86 -6.51 21.60
C GLN A 1257 36.28 -5.35 22.42
N PRO A 1258 36.73 -5.14 23.67
CA PRO A 1258 36.43 -3.93 24.43
C PRO A 1258 37.11 -2.70 23.79
N ILE A 1259 36.34 -1.66 23.49
CA ILE A 1259 36.81 -0.42 22.87
C ILE A 1259 36.84 0.73 23.87
N LEU A 1260 35.84 0.80 24.74
CA LEU A 1260 35.69 1.83 25.76
C LEU A 1260 35.64 1.17 27.13
N SER A 1261 36.35 1.74 28.11
CA SER A 1261 36.40 1.21 29.48
C SER A 1261 35.74 2.19 30.45
N GLY A 1262 34.87 1.68 31.33
CA GLY A 1262 34.27 2.44 32.41
C GLY A 1262 35.30 2.75 33.49
N GLY A 1263 35.96 3.89 33.38
CA GLY A 1263 36.93 4.34 34.37
C GLY A 1263 36.28 5.16 35.48
N VAL A 1264 36.07 4.55 36.65
CA VAL A 1264 36.12 5.31 37.92
C VAL A 1264 37.59 5.41 38.31
N GLY A 1265 38.18 6.58 38.12
CA GLY A 1265 39.57 6.87 38.47
C GLY A 1265 39.70 7.54 39.84
N GLY A 1266 40.60 6.98 40.66
CA GLY A 1266 41.24 7.58 41.83
C GLY A 1266 42.05 6.46 42.50
N GLU A 1267 43.35 6.54 42.79
CA GLU A 1267 44.37 7.59 42.73
C GLU A 1267 45.76 6.91 42.71
N TYR A 1268 46.81 7.71 42.56
CA TYR A 1268 48.20 7.38 42.21
C TYR A 1268 49.03 6.51 43.20
N THR A 1269 50.04 5.85 42.61
CA THR A 1269 51.32 5.30 43.12
C THR A 1269 51.94 6.05 44.32
N SER A 1270 52.75 5.50 45.26
CA SER A 1270 53.74 4.41 45.29
C SER A 1270 54.23 4.19 46.74
N VAL A 1271 54.85 3.04 47.05
CA VAL A 1271 56.19 2.88 47.70
C VAL A 1271 56.37 1.41 48.13
N LYS A 1272 57.51 0.82 47.72
CA LYS A 1272 58.07 -0.45 48.20
C LYS A 1272 58.55 -0.35 49.65
N LEU A 1273 58.44 -1.42 50.43
CA LEU A 1273 59.55 -2.19 51.03
C LEU A 1273 59.00 -3.20 52.06
N GLU A 1274 59.56 -4.42 52.00
CA GLU A 1274 59.78 -5.43 53.06
C GLU A 1274 58.63 -5.68 54.06
N SER A 1275 58.14 -6.91 54.25
CA SER A 1275 58.82 -8.20 54.42
C SER A 1275 57.87 -9.35 54.08
#